data_AF-V2WV61-F1
#
_entry.id   AF-V2WV61-F1
#
_cell.length_a   1.000
_cell.length_b   1.000
_cell.length_c   1.000
_cell.angle_alpha   90.00
_cell.angle_beta   90.00
_cell.angle_gamma   90.00
#
_symmetry.space_group_name_H-M   'P 1'
#
loop_
_entity.id
_entity.type
_entity.pdbx_description
1 polymer ?
#
loop_
_entity_poly.entity_id
_entity_poly.type
_entity_poly.pdbx_seq_one_letter_code
_entity_poly.pdbx_strand_id
1 'polypeptide(L)'
;MVPSTTAISEEDSGTGPHSWDRLSSTFSHRRFAEDPVLRGLLRPAEPQQSLPPIHHLPVIKGSDKYRYLVGALYVLHTLLEQYRMFVHRYPDLIRLAGVVCLIAMYIRPEWADYWRRLCPDAMARLPWPLPATAPVQNLDDGIPCWPPDVSAILFGRISTPEWPMQWTDASKQAERFRIKPSWAYGRLNPLEPLQRIHAVYEVLGDANKKLLKRAEQAVRLMVETRIDEKFISKLSVGIAAPLREAIRSMQLVPPSDWPLAAYKAIDREDVAASASAIPDKMSKDGYMSIKDYLTHQTRQTINEISSVAKVASSGESETVTTGVELDLEEFTSIRFGQDRRLEEVARILSSSKIPSLKAIERPDQHEHDQAKEQQHQAIRVAERTLALPYGRAMFTYGSIHNISREAFLTPKLEYTIRLLPHNITVTPEAGKIPPDSYSWGEFHNGVAAALRISPSCTSIDSSWIAFNKPSELTPEHAGFLFGLGLTGHLREMMTWHTFSYLTPKHDLTSIGVLLGLAAANMGNENAHITKLLAVHTPALLPTPDVDLNVSLLAQAAGMAGVGLLYMGTKNRRMAEVCLNQISRKDLVQPDLSNEYREAYTYSAALAFGMIMLGKGTTIPADSALLTRLNIFIQGDFHLMPSDQRAAFDVNLTSPAASIALGLMYLRTERQDIADMLATPDTVLSLNRIQPSFLLVRTLSRALIMWNKIAPTQEWISAQVPMRIRKGIENRAKYNNTISDVWELAYYNIIAGCCFAIGLKYAGTARQEAYKILIRYYDLFTRMIFSNSPAFEWRIKRSAVRDGLNLISVSLSMVMAGTGEITCLRRLRYAYGMYTSTMYHPAFKYGIHVATHQSLGLLFLGGGRFTLGTSDAAIACMIAAFFPRSHVMSSDNKSYLQALRHLWVLAVEPRCLLARDIETKEIVYLPLKIAVREGQDIGTTQLISPTLIPNLDRLVGIRVDTPRYWPFHLYTEGIPRHKECLLRSQTLYVKRRTAFLSYTEDPRGSRSLFVRSRSSAGDAATLDHPQLIETKTHPAGDLWEFITSCSNNPLFLAFADHFCSGNGAMDREQLFYTYCHAALFDSILQGKPQTLQMHLTLFRYRHMTTQSRYFHLNLMDLRFSADFYSKIFDRRFGGRVDNNPRTPLLRDSTVSGSLYVLDQRLDAIRTSPEFKEVLRDYSLGTLGTLDEPTSKELAWYLLRNSVPASTLLTILKSLAQDAHNQCLGVAPPEGTDDVAALDLGIKEVLHATGTKMTIALGTGWSARSIDEIVEMWKES
;
A
#
# COMPACT_ATOMS: atom_id res chain seq x y z
N MET A 1 26.68 14.30 45.03
CA MET A 1 26.92 15.59 45.71
C MET A 1 26.21 15.54 47.06
N VAL A 2 26.98 15.56 48.15
CA VAL A 2 26.49 15.62 49.53
C VAL A 2 26.09 17.08 49.79
N PRO A 3 24.85 17.41 50.18
CA PRO A 3 24.57 18.74 50.68
C PRO A 3 24.98 18.80 52.15
N SER A 4 25.87 19.74 52.41
CA SER A 4 26.32 20.22 53.71
C SER A 4 25.16 20.44 54.67
N THR A 5 25.31 19.86 55.86
CA THR A 5 24.58 20.19 57.09
C THR A 5 24.78 21.67 57.43
N THR A 6 23.86 22.53 57.02
CA THR A 6 23.69 23.85 57.62
C THR A 6 22.73 23.71 58.80
N ALA A 7 23.28 23.85 60.00
CA ALA A 7 22.54 24.04 61.23
C ALA A 7 21.55 25.19 61.04
N ILE A 8 20.26 24.89 61.23
CA ILE A 8 19.22 25.91 61.36
C ILE A 8 19.20 26.30 62.83
N SER A 9 19.48 27.57 63.06
CA SER A 9 19.48 28.28 64.33
C SER A 9 18.19 28.08 65.12
N GLU A 10 18.37 27.76 66.40
CA GLU A 10 17.38 27.95 67.46
C GLU A 10 17.01 29.44 67.52
N GLU A 11 15.80 29.79 67.12
CA GLU A 11 15.06 30.99 67.60
C GLU A 11 13.67 30.97 66.96
N ASP A 12 12.72 30.30 67.63
CA ASP A 12 11.39 30.89 67.87
C ASP A 12 10.60 30.03 68.85
N SER A 13 10.49 30.56 70.07
CA SER A 13 9.64 30.07 71.15
C SER A 13 8.20 30.50 70.87
N GLY A 14 7.47 29.67 70.11
CA GLY A 14 6.03 29.80 69.91
C GLY A 14 5.37 28.43 70.04
N THR A 15 4.48 28.28 71.03
CA THR A 15 3.73 27.07 71.38
C THR A 15 2.75 26.64 70.27
N GLY A 16 3.25 26.16 69.14
CA GLY A 16 2.47 25.54 68.07
C GLY A 16 3.32 24.61 67.19
N PRO A 17 2.74 23.56 66.59
CA PRO A 17 3.51 22.60 65.79
C PRO A 17 4.19 23.28 64.61
N HIS A 18 5.47 22.92 64.37
CA HIS A 18 6.33 23.42 63.29
C HIS A 18 5.62 23.29 61.93
N SER A 19 5.81 24.23 61.00
CA SER A 19 5.15 24.20 59.67
C SER A 19 5.44 22.91 58.89
N TRP A 20 6.61 22.31 59.11
CA TRP A 20 6.99 20.99 58.61
C TRP A 20 6.08 19.88 59.14
N ASP A 21 5.78 19.86 60.43
CA ASP A 21 4.89 18.86 61.02
C ASP A 21 3.43 19.11 60.63
N ARG A 22 3.02 20.37 60.41
CA ARG A 22 1.68 20.67 59.87
C ARG A 22 1.48 20.11 58.47
N LEU A 23 2.54 20.02 57.65
CA LEU A 23 2.47 19.46 56.30
C LEU A 23 1.92 18.03 56.31
N SER A 24 2.29 17.20 57.29
CA SER A 24 1.81 15.81 57.43
C SER A 24 0.29 15.70 57.52
N SER A 25 -0.37 16.70 58.10
CA SER A 25 -1.83 16.75 58.29
C SER A 25 -2.58 17.21 57.03
N THR A 26 -1.88 17.71 56.02
CA THR A 26 -2.49 18.27 54.82
C THR A 26 -2.95 17.20 53.83
N PHE A 27 -4.00 17.53 53.06
CA PHE A 27 -4.46 16.71 51.96
C PHE A 27 -3.40 16.54 50.86
N SER A 28 -2.57 17.56 50.63
CA SER A 28 -1.48 17.51 49.64
C SER A 28 -0.44 16.45 50.01
N HIS A 29 -0.02 16.39 51.28
CA HIS A 29 0.89 15.34 51.76
C HIS A 29 0.31 13.94 51.51
N ARG A 30 -0.97 13.72 51.85
CA ARG A 30 -1.67 12.45 51.57
C ARG A 30 -1.78 12.18 50.07
N ARG A 31 -2.02 13.19 49.22
CA ARG A 31 -2.13 13.00 47.77
C ARG A 31 -0.81 12.51 47.16
N PHE A 32 0.30 13.08 47.61
CA PHE A 32 1.64 12.84 47.07
C PHE A 32 2.44 11.75 47.80
N ALA A 33 1.88 11.10 48.83
CA ALA A 33 2.57 10.04 49.59
C ALA A 33 3.07 8.84 48.73
N GLU A 34 2.48 8.65 47.54
CA GLU A 34 2.83 7.56 46.61
C GLU A 34 3.72 8.05 45.44
N ASP A 35 4.12 9.33 45.43
CA ASP A 35 5.02 9.88 44.43
C ASP A 35 6.43 9.30 44.61
N PRO A 36 6.99 8.60 43.60
CA PRO A 36 8.28 7.94 43.73
C PRO A 36 9.43 8.91 44.02
N VAL A 37 9.35 10.17 43.58
CA VAL A 37 10.38 11.18 43.85
C VAL A 37 10.34 11.59 45.32
N LEU A 38 9.15 11.80 45.87
CA LEU A 38 8.97 12.20 47.27
C LEU A 38 9.19 11.05 48.26
N ARG A 39 9.10 9.79 47.81
CA ARG A 39 9.43 8.64 48.66
C ARG A 39 10.91 8.58 49.04
N GLY A 40 11.80 9.10 48.20
CA GLY A 40 13.24 9.16 48.46
C GLY A 40 13.68 10.31 49.36
N LEU A 41 12.75 11.20 49.75
CA LEU A 41 13.02 12.35 50.61
C LEU A 41 12.57 12.09 52.06
N LEU A 42 13.22 12.74 53.01
CA LEU A 42 12.78 12.76 54.41
C LEU A 42 11.38 13.39 54.49
N ARG A 43 10.42 12.66 55.06
CA ARG A 43 9.04 13.12 55.26
C ARG A 43 8.86 13.63 56.70
N PRO A 44 7.96 14.58 56.95
CA PRO A 44 7.58 14.95 58.31
C PRO A 44 7.02 13.72 59.03
N ALA A 45 7.34 13.59 60.32
CA ALA A 45 6.79 12.53 61.16
C ALA A 45 5.26 12.64 61.16
N GLU A 46 4.56 11.53 60.89
CA GLU A 46 3.11 11.55 61.02
C GLU A 46 2.76 11.80 62.50
N PRO A 47 1.94 12.82 62.81
CA PRO A 47 1.55 13.08 64.18
C PRO A 47 0.78 11.86 64.69
N GLN A 48 1.19 11.35 65.85
CA GLN A 48 0.38 10.50 66.72
C GLN A 48 -0.85 11.33 67.14
N GLN A 49 -1.83 11.51 66.24
CA GLN A 49 -3.09 12.11 66.61
C GLN A 49 -3.76 11.16 67.59
N SER A 50 -3.96 11.63 68.82
CA SER A 50 -4.81 10.99 69.81
C SER A 50 -6.13 10.60 69.13
N LEU A 51 -6.45 9.31 69.25
CA LEU A 51 -7.64 8.68 68.67
C LEU A 51 -8.87 9.55 68.98
N PRO A 52 -9.58 10.13 67.99
CA PRO A 52 -10.92 10.60 68.27
C PRO A 52 -11.75 9.40 68.74
N PRO A 53 -12.62 9.57 69.75
CA PRO A 53 -13.35 8.47 70.35
C PRO A 53 -14.15 7.72 69.28
N ILE A 54 -14.18 6.39 69.41
CA ILE A 54 -15.02 5.48 68.61
C ILE A 54 -16.44 6.05 68.63
N HIS A 55 -16.89 6.65 67.53
CA HIS A 55 -18.31 6.92 67.37
C HIS A 55 -18.98 5.55 67.25
N HIS A 56 -19.70 5.15 68.29
CA HIS A 56 -20.62 4.02 68.25
C HIS A 56 -21.38 4.05 66.93
N LEU A 57 -21.39 2.92 66.20
CA LEU A 57 -22.19 2.75 64.99
C LEU A 57 -23.61 3.28 65.27
N PRO A 58 -24.11 4.27 64.50
CA PRO A 58 -25.41 4.86 64.78
C PRO A 58 -26.50 3.78 64.70
N VAL A 59 -27.29 3.64 65.76
CA VAL A 59 -28.46 2.75 65.78
C VAL A 59 -29.55 3.37 64.90
N ILE A 60 -29.63 2.96 63.63
CA ILE A 60 -30.66 3.42 62.71
C ILE A 60 -31.98 2.73 63.07
N LYS A 61 -32.95 3.49 63.62
CA LYS A 61 -34.32 3.02 63.85
C LYS A 61 -35.22 3.42 62.67
N GLY A 62 -35.75 2.43 61.93
CA GLY A 62 -36.76 2.61 60.88
C GLY A 62 -36.54 1.74 59.62
N SER A 63 -37.57 0.99 59.19
CA SER A 63 -37.51 -0.01 58.10
C SER A 63 -37.23 0.57 56.71
N ASP A 64 -37.70 1.79 56.40
CA ASP A 64 -37.55 2.37 55.05
C ASP A 64 -36.13 2.88 54.76
N LYS A 65 -35.43 3.39 55.78
CA LYS A 65 -34.05 3.88 55.64
C LYS A 65 -33.07 2.73 55.38
N TYR A 66 -33.35 1.56 55.95
CA TYR A 66 -32.57 0.34 55.76
C TYR A 66 -32.58 -0.13 54.29
N ARG A 67 -33.74 -0.12 53.64
CA ARG A 67 -33.90 -0.53 52.23
C ARG A 67 -33.06 0.33 51.24
N TYR A 68 -32.99 1.64 51.46
CA TYR A 68 -32.16 2.52 50.63
C TYR A 68 -30.66 2.34 50.90
N LEU A 69 -30.26 1.98 52.12
CA LEU A 69 -28.86 1.68 52.46
C LEU A 69 -28.38 0.39 51.80
N VAL A 70 -29.22 -0.65 51.72
CA VAL A 70 -28.89 -1.90 50.99
C VAL A 70 -28.70 -1.62 49.50
N GLY A 71 -29.60 -0.84 48.89
CA GLY A 71 -29.44 -0.41 47.49
C GLY A 71 -28.18 0.45 47.28
N ALA A 72 -27.89 1.37 48.20
CA ALA A 72 -26.69 2.22 48.14
C ALA A 72 -25.41 1.39 48.27
N LEU A 73 -25.36 0.40 49.17
CA LEU A 73 -24.23 -0.52 49.33
C LEU A 73 -23.91 -1.23 48.02
N TYR A 74 -24.92 -1.81 47.37
CA TYR A 74 -24.75 -2.56 46.13
C TYR A 74 -24.27 -1.68 44.96
N VAL A 75 -24.87 -0.50 44.79
CA VAL A 75 -24.52 0.44 43.71
C VAL A 75 -23.12 1.03 43.93
N LEU A 76 -22.80 1.47 45.15
CA LEU A 76 -21.48 2.02 45.47
C LEU A 76 -20.37 0.97 45.36
N HIS A 77 -20.64 -0.29 45.74
CA HIS A 77 -19.72 -1.39 45.49
C HIS A 77 -19.45 -1.60 44.00
N THR A 78 -20.50 -1.61 43.15
CA THR A 78 -20.32 -1.75 41.70
C THR A 78 -19.51 -0.58 41.11
N LEU A 79 -19.70 0.64 41.62
CA LEU A 79 -18.91 1.80 41.21
C LEU A 79 -17.45 1.70 41.67
N LEU A 80 -17.18 1.21 42.88
CA LEU A 80 -15.84 0.95 43.37
C LEU A 80 -15.13 -0.13 42.54
N GLU A 81 -15.82 -1.20 42.17
CA GLU A 81 -15.28 -2.22 41.27
C GLU A 81 -14.93 -1.62 39.90
N GLN A 82 -15.74 -0.70 39.36
CA GLN A 82 -15.35 0.03 38.16
C GLN A 82 -14.06 0.83 38.37
N TYR A 83 -13.94 1.57 39.48
CA TYR A 83 -12.71 2.34 39.78
C TYR A 83 -11.48 1.44 39.98
N ARG A 84 -11.66 0.22 40.49
CA ARG A 84 -10.59 -0.78 40.67
C ARG A 84 -9.95 -1.17 39.34
N MET A 85 -10.69 -1.13 38.24
CA MET A 85 -10.16 -1.45 36.92
C MET A 85 -9.28 -0.34 36.33
N PHE A 86 -9.40 0.89 36.83
CA PHE A 86 -8.73 2.06 36.29
C PHE A 86 -7.67 2.61 37.25
N VAL A 87 -6.39 2.48 36.89
CA VAL A 87 -5.25 2.85 37.75
C VAL A 87 -5.30 4.32 38.21
N HIS A 88 -5.73 5.23 37.34
CA HIS A 88 -5.84 6.65 37.65
C HIS A 88 -6.96 6.99 38.67
N ARG A 89 -7.87 6.06 38.97
CA ARG A 89 -8.99 6.24 39.93
C ARG A 89 -8.73 5.61 41.30
N TYR A 90 -7.58 4.98 41.51
CA TYR A 90 -7.23 4.38 42.81
C TYR A 90 -7.32 5.37 44.00
N PRO A 91 -6.91 6.65 43.88
CA PRO A 91 -7.09 7.62 44.98
C PRO A 91 -8.56 7.84 45.36
N ASP A 92 -9.46 7.84 44.37
CA ASP A 92 -10.89 8.03 44.58
C ASP A 92 -11.52 6.76 45.17
N LEU A 93 -11.04 5.59 44.75
CA LEU A 93 -11.44 4.29 45.28
C LEU A 93 -11.17 4.17 46.78
N ILE A 94 -9.96 4.51 47.25
CA ILE A 94 -9.61 4.41 48.68
C ILE A 94 -10.51 5.30 49.55
N ARG A 95 -10.88 6.50 49.06
CA ARG A 95 -11.76 7.41 49.80
C ARG A 95 -13.18 6.87 49.94
N LEU A 96 -13.71 6.30 48.85
CA LEU A 96 -15.08 5.81 48.82
C LEU A 96 -15.20 4.43 49.47
N ALA A 97 -14.13 3.62 49.47
CA ALA A 97 -14.08 2.33 50.15
C ALA A 97 -14.41 2.46 51.65
N GLY A 98 -13.87 3.48 52.34
CA GLY A 98 -14.18 3.70 53.75
C GLY A 98 -15.68 3.92 54.03
N VAL A 99 -16.38 4.64 53.14
CA VAL A 99 -17.84 4.81 53.25
C VAL A 99 -18.57 3.49 53.03
N VAL A 100 -18.14 2.70 52.05
CA VAL A 100 -18.74 1.41 51.74
C VAL A 100 -18.56 0.41 52.87
N CYS A 101 -17.38 0.29 53.50
CA CYS A 101 -17.26 -0.64 54.62
C CYS A 101 -17.97 -0.15 55.90
N LEU A 102 -18.16 1.16 56.12
CA LEU A 102 -19.02 1.66 57.21
C LEU A 102 -20.48 1.20 57.03
N ILE A 103 -21.01 1.28 55.81
CA ILE A 103 -22.36 0.81 55.48
C ILE A 103 -22.41 -0.73 55.57
N ALA A 104 -21.40 -1.42 55.07
CA ALA A 104 -21.34 -2.88 55.08
C ALA A 104 -21.29 -3.47 56.49
N MET A 105 -20.53 -2.88 57.43
CA MET A 105 -20.49 -3.34 58.82
C MET A 105 -21.88 -3.38 59.48
N TYR A 106 -22.83 -2.57 59.02
CA TYR A 106 -24.21 -2.54 59.54
C TYR A 106 -25.16 -3.56 58.86
N ILE A 107 -24.85 -3.98 57.63
CA ILE A 107 -25.73 -4.81 56.79
C ILE A 107 -25.18 -6.25 56.67
N ARG A 108 -23.95 -6.38 56.15
CA ARG A 108 -23.26 -7.65 55.84
C ARG A 108 -21.75 -7.44 56.06
N PRO A 109 -21.16 -7.92 57.18
CA PRO A 109 -19.75 -7.68 57.50
C PRO A 109 -18.80 -8.34 56.50
N GLU A 110 -19.26 -9.34 55.73
CA GLU A 110 -18.50 -10.00 54.67
C GLU A 110 -18.10 -9.03 53.55
N TRP A 111 -18.96 -8.06 53.25
CA TRP A 111 -18.69 -7.01 52.26
C TRP A 111 -17.62 -6.02 52.77
N ALA A 112 -17.54 -5.82 54.08
CA ALA A 112 -16.50 -5.02 54.70
C ALA A 112 -15.15 -5.75 54.72
N ASP A 113 -15.15 -7.06 54.99
CA ASP A 113 -13.95 -7.92 54.95
C ASP A 113 -13.33 -7.91 53.54
N TYR A 114 -14.16 -8.03 52.51
CA TYR A 114 -13.74 -7.94 51.10
C TYR A 114 -12.98 -6.64 50.79
N TRP A 115 -13.55 -5.47 51.09
CA TRP A 115 -12.89 -4.20 50.81
C TRP A 115 -11.70 -3.93 51.72
N ARG A 116 -11.71 -4.45 52.96
CA ARG A 116 -10.57 -4.35 53.88
C ARG A 116 -9.36 -5.14 53.40
N ARG A 117 -9.57 -6.31 52.78
CA ARG A 117 -8.51 -7.08 52.11
C ARG A 117 -7.89 -6.28 50.95
N LEU A 118 -8.71 -5.63 50.13
CA LEU A 118 -8.26 -4.88 48.95
C LEU A 118 -7.67 -3.50 49.28
N CYS A 119 -8.16 -2.85 50.34
CA CYS A 119 -7.77 -1.49 50.75
C CYS A 119 -7.67 -1.40 52.29
N PRO A 120 -6.61 -1.95 52.90
CA PRO A 120 -6.45 -1.93 54.36
C PRO A 120 -6.40 -0.51 54.93
N ASP A 121 -5.78 0.42 54.21
CA ASP A 121 -5.62 1.83 54.59
C ASP A 121 -6.95 2.58 54.74
N ALA A 122 -7.99 2.18 53.98
CA ALA A 122 -9.29 2.84 54.04
C ALA A 122 -9.98 2.64 55.38
N MET A 123 -9.67 1.55 56.09
CA MET A 123 -10.29 1.13 57.36
C MET A 123 -9.27 0.86 58.47
N ALA A 124 -8.04 1.37 58.36
CA ALA A 124 -6.96 1.13 59.33
C ALA A 124 -7.33 1.54 60.77
N ARG A 125 -8.29 2.45 60.94
CA ARG A 125 -8.74 3.00 62.23
C ARG A 125 -9.97 2.29 62.82
N LEU A 126 -10.45 1.21 62.20
CA LEU A 126 -11.63 0.45 62.63
C LEU A 126 -11.25 -1.00 62.94
N PRO A 127 -11.93 -1.67 63.89
CA PRO A 127 -11.71 -3.08 64.20
C PRO A 127 -11.99 -3.96 62.96
N TRP A 128 -11.30 -5.10 62.83
CA TRP A 128 -11.55 -6.02 61.73
C TRP A 128 -13.02 -6.47 61.75
N PRO A 129 -13.72 -6.53 60.60
CA PRO A 129 -15.12 -6.97 60.57
C PRO A 129 -15.24 -8.39 61.13
N LEU A 130 -16.05 -8.53 62.17
CA LEU A 130 -16.24 -9.77 62.94
C LEU A 130 -17.64 -10.34 62.70
N PRO A 131 -17.83 -11.68 62.75
CA PRO A 131 -19.16 -12.29 62.70
C PRO A 131 -20.11 -11.73 63.76
N ALA A 132 -19.58 -11.43 64.96
CA ALA A 132 -20.34 -10.90 66.10
C ALA A 132 -20.79 -9.43 65.98
N THR A 133 -20.32 -8.69 64.97
CA THR A 133 -20.62 -7.25 64.82
C THR A 133 -21.93 -6.96 64.09
N ALA A 134 -22.58 -7.94 63.45
CA ALA A 134 -23.82 -7.76 62.72
C ALA A 134 -25.06 -8.19 63.53
N PRO A 135 -26.07 -7.34 63.72
CA PRO A 135 -27.34 -7.76 64.30
C PRO A 135 -28.08 -8.66 63.30
N VAL A 136 -28.46 -9.87 63.73
CA VAL A 136 -29.17 -10.89 62.91
C VAL A 136 -30.45 -10.34 62.26
N GLN A 137 -31.08 -9.33 62.88
CA GLN A 137 -32.29 -8.65 62.39
C GLN A 137 -32.08 -7.79 61.13
N ASN A 138 -30.82 -7.47 60.79
CA ASN A 138 -30.44 -6.59 59.68
C ASN A 138 -29.74 -7.34 58.54
N LEU A 139 -29.95 -8.65 58.41
CA LEU A 139 -29.45 -9.43 57.28
C LEU A 139 -30.51 -9.41 56.17
N ASP A 140 -30.22 -8.74 55.05
CA ASP A 140 -31.09 -8.72 53.85
C ASP A 140 -30.65 -9.83 52.87
N ASP A 141 -31.60 -10.61 52.38
CA ASP A 141 -31.42 -11.64 51.33
C ASP A 141 -31.52 -11.04 49.91
N GLY A 142 -31.88 -9.75 49.79
CA GLY A 142 -31.94 -9.02 48.53
C GLY A 142 -30.59 -8.83 47.83
N ILE A 143 -29.48 -8.96 48.56
CA ILE A 143 -28.10 -8.91 48.06
C ILE A 143 -27.39 -10.26 48.29
N PRO A 144 -26.43 -10.65 47.44
CA PRO A 144 -25.71 -11.90 47.64
C PRO A 144 -24.91 -11.88 48.95
N CYS A 145 -24.77 -13.06 49.58
CA CYS A 145 -23.99 -13.24 50.80
C CYS A 145 -22.54 -12.76 50.61
N TRP A 146 -21.96 -13.02 49.43
CA TRP A 146 -20.63 -12.58 49.05
C TRP A 146 -20.68 -11.42 48.05
N PRO A 147 -19.85 -10.37 48.21
CA PRO A 147 -19.78 -9.26 47.27
C PRO A 147 -19.30 -9.74 45.88
N PRO A 148 -19.96 -9.34 44.79
CA PRO A 148 -19.56 -9.74 43.44
C PRO A 148 -18.24 -9.09 43.00
N ASP A 149 -17.16 -9.86 42.90
CA ASP A 149 -15.90 -9.39 42.31
C ASP A 149 -16.00 -9.34 40.78
N VAL A 150 -15.99 -8.13 40.21
CA VAL A 150 -16.10 -7.90 38.77
C VAL A 150 -14.88 -8.44 38.01
N SER A 151 -13.68 -8.34 38.57
CA SER A 151 -12.47 -8.90 37.94
C SER A 151 -12.53 -10.42 37.86
N ALA A 152 -13.05 -11.09 38.90
CA ALA A 152 -13.29 -12.52 38.91
C ALA A 152 -14.41 -12.94 37.93
N ILE A 153 -15.48 -12.14 37.81
CA ILE A 153 -16.54 -12.38 36.81
C ILE A 153 -15.96 -12.30 35.39
N LEU A 154 -15.19 -11.25 35.08
CA LEU A 154 -14.56 -11.09 33.76
C LEU A 154 -13.58 -12.24 33.46
N PHE A 155 -12.76 -12.64 34.44
CA PHE A 155 -11.88 -13.80 34.33
C PHE A 155 -12.65 -15.10 34.10
N GLY A 156 -13.71 -15.34 34.86
CA GLY A 156 -14.57 -16.51 34.74
C GLY A 156 -15.22 -16.62 33.37
N ARG A 157 -15.65 -15.51 32.77
CA ARG A 157 -16.19 -15.48 31.39
C ARG A 157 -15.19 -15.98 30.35
N ILE A 158 -13.93 -15.58 30.46
CA ILE A 158 -12.87 -16.01 29.53
C ILE A 158 -12.28 -17.38 29.87
N SER A 159 -12.49 -17.90 31.07
CA SER A 159 -12.05 -19.23 31.50
C SER A 159 -13.11 -20.28 31.20
N THR A 160 -14.31 -20.12 31.76
CA THR A 160 -15.45 -21.05 31.71
C THR A 160 -16.73 -20.31 31.27
N PRO A 161 -17.03 -20.28 29.96
CA PRO A 161 -18.11 -19.46 29.41
C PRO A 161 -19.51 -19.94 29.79
N GLU A 162 -19.65 -21.22 30.17
CA GLU A 162 -20.88 -21.82 30.70
C GLU A 162 -21.21 -21.38 32.13
N TRP A 163 -20.35 -20.59 32.78
CA TRP A 163 -20.55 -20.17 34.17
C TRP A 163 -21.76 -19.20 34.28
N PRO A 164 -22.83 -19.56 35.02
CA PRO A 164 -24.12 -18.86 34.96
C PRO A 164 -24.21 -17.60 35.83
N MET A 165 -23.08 -16.97 36.18
CA MET A 165 -23.07 -15.77 37.02
C MET A 165 -23.78 -14.60 36.30
N GLN A 166 -24.70 -13.90 36.96
CA GLN A 166 -25.48 -12.83 36.34
C GLN A 166 -24.72 -11.49 36.37
N TRP A 167 -24.54 -10.87 35.19
CA TRP A 167 -24.01 -9.51 35.07
C TRP A 167 -25.07 -8.46 35.46
N THR A 168 -24.70 -7.51 36.32
CA THR A 168 -25.62 -6.47 36.80
C THR A 168 -25.36 -5.12 36.15
N ASP A 169 -26.29 -4.68 35.33
CA ASP A 169 -26.35 -3.33 34.77
C ASP A 169 -27.11 -2.38 35.69
N ALA A 170 -26.87 -1.08 35.54
CA ALA A 170 -27.59 -0.04 36.29
C ALA A 170 -29.13 -0.17 36.20
N SER A 171 -29.66 -0.61 35.04
CA SER A 171 -31.09 -0.88 34.85
C SER A 171 -31.57 -2.09 35.67
N LYS A 172 -30.85 -3.21 35.60
CA LYS A 172 -31.14 -4.42 36.39
C LYS A 172 -31.03 -4.16 37.89
N GLN A 173 -30.10 -3.29 38.30
CA GLN A 173 -29.97 -2.85 39.69
C GLN A 173 -31.19 -2.04 40.14
N ALA A 174 -31.68 -1.11 39.31
CA ALA A 174 -32.90 -0.36 39.59
C ALA A 174 -34.14 -1.27 39.68
N GLU A 175 -34.26 -2.27 38.80
CA GLU A 175 -35.31 -3.28 38.84
C GLU A 175 -35.24 -4.13 40.12
N ARG A 176 -34.04 -4.62 40.49
CA ARG A 176 -33.81 -5.46 41.67
C ARG A 176 -34.27 -4.80 42.96
N PHE A 177 -33.97 -3.51 43.15
CA PHE A 177 -34.37 -2.76 44.35
C PHE A 177 -35.75 -2.09 44.22
N ARG A 178 -36.41 -2.21 43.06
CA ARG A 178 -37.68 -1.54 42.69
C ARG A 178 -37.60 -0.01 42.83
N ILE A 179 -36.47 0.57 42.41
CA ILE A 179 -36.22 2.02 42.47
C ILE A 179 -36.59 2.64 41.12
N LYS A 180 -37.44 3.68 41.13
CA LYS A 180 -37.75 4.47 39.93
C LYS A 180 -36.58 5.45 39.66
N PRO A 181 -35.90 5.38 38.49
CA PRO A 181 -34.81 6.29 38.19
C PRO A 181 -35.30 7.74 38.09
N SER A 182 -34.58 8.66 38.71
CA SER A 182 -34.96 10.09 38.81
C SER A 182 -34.67 10.90 37.54
N TRP A 183 -33.78 10.43 36.65
CA TRP A 183 -33.35 11.10 35.42
C TRP A 183 -32.87 12.56 35.58
N ALA A 184 -32.52 12.99 36.80
CA ALA A 184 -32.17 14.38 37.11
C ALA A 184 -30.93 14.89 36.34
N TYR A 185 -30.04 13.99 35.91
CA TYR A 185 -28.84 14.30 35.12
C TYR A 185 -28.94 13.79 33.67
N GLY A 186 -30.15 13.56 33.16
CA GLY A 186 -30.38 12.99 31.82
C GLY A 186 -30.14 11.49 31.72
N ARG A 187 -30.03 10.96 30.49
CA ARG A 187 -29.80 9.52 30.21
C ARG A 187 -28.33 9.13 30.29
N LEU A 188 -27.66 9.45 31.38
CA LEU A 188 -26.23 9.18 31.56
C LEU A 188 -26.06 7.93 32.42
N ASN A 189 -25.38 6.91 31.89
CA ASN A 189 -25.10 5.68 32.65
C ASN A 189 -23.73 5.79 33.33
N PRO A 190 -23.65 5.86 34.67
CA PRO A 190 -22.38 5.96 35.40
C PRO A 190 -21.49 4.71 35.27
N LEU A 191 -22.08 3.57 34.88
CA LEU A 191 -21.40 2.29 34.69
C LEU A 191 -21.09 1.98 33.22
N GLU A 192 -21.17 2.98 32.34
CA GLU A 192 -20.92 2.81 30.91
C GLU A 192 -19.53 2.20 30.60
N PRO A 193 -18.41 2.65 31.18
CA PRO A 193 -17.10 2.02 30.93
C PRO A 193 -17.08 0.53 31.26
N LEU A 194 -17.73 0.15 32.37
CA LEU A 194 -17.82 -1.23 32.81
C LEU A 194 -18.63 -2.09 31.85
N GLN A 195 -19.77 -1.59 31.36
CA GLN A 195 -20.60 -2.25 30.36
C GLN A 195 -19.85 -2.49 29.05
N ARG A 196 -19.12 -1.46 28.57
CA ARG A 196 -18.32 -1.55 27.35
C ARG A 196 -17.26 -2.65 27.46
N ILE A 197 -16.58 -2.76 28.60
CA ILE A 197 -15.57 -3.81 28.83
C ILE A 197 -16.23 -5.19 28.90
N HIS A 198 -17.32 -5.34 29.64
CA HIS A 198 -18.04 -6.61 29.75
C HIS A 198 -18.51 -7.13 28.40
N ALA A 199 -19.10 -6.28 27.57
CA ALA A 199 -19.58 -6.67 26.24
C ALA A 199 -18.45 -7.21 25.36
N VAL A 200 -17.24 -6.65 25.46
CA VAL A 200 -16.05 -7.18 24.75
C VAL A 200 -15.61 -8.53 25.34
N TYR A 201 -15.59 -8.67 26.66
CA TYR A 201 -15.24 -9.93 27.33
C TYR A 201 -16.25 -11.05 27.03
N GLU A 202 -17.52 -10.73 26.86
CA GLU A 202 -18.57 -11.67 26.46
C GLU A 202 -18.28 -12.25 25.07
N VAL A 203 -17.91 -11.40 24.11
CA VAL A 203 -17.52 -11.82 22.75
C VAL A 203 -16.23 -12.65 22.74
N LEU A 204 -15.24 -12.28 23.57
CA LEU A 204 -14.02 -13.08 23.74
C LEU A 204 -14.28 -14.43 24.42
N GLY A 205 -15.32 -14.49 25.24
CA GLY A 205 -15.79 -15.65 25.98
C GLY A 205 -16.49 -16.73 25.13
N ASP A 206 -17.07 -16.37 23.99
CA ASP A 206 -17.92 -17.23 23.15
C ASP A 206 -17.22 -18.54 22.75
N ALA A 207 -17.71 -19.69 23.23
CA ALA A 207 -17.10 -20.99 22.94
C ALA A 207 -17.34 -21.47 21.49
N ASN A 208 -18.35 -20.94 20.80
CA ASN A 208 -18.82 -21.45 19.51
C ASN A 208 -17.99 -20.94 18.32
N LYS A 209 -17.07 -19.99 18.54
CA LYS A 209 -16.32 -19.31 17.47
C LYS A 209 -14.81 -19.53 17.59
N LYS A 210 -14.15 -19.70 16.44
CA LYS A 210 -12.68 -19.74 16.34
C LYS A 210 -12.02 -18.45 16.84
N LEU A 211 -10.74 -18.51 17.23
CA LEU A 211 -10.01 -17.37 17.80
C LEU A 211 -10.10 -16.11 16.93
N LEU A 212 -9.82 -16.23 15.63
CA LEU A 212 -9.81 -15.07 14.73
C LEU A 212 -11.18 -14.39 14.66
N LYS A 213 -12.28 -15.16 14.62
CA LYS A 213 -13.64 -14.61 14.58
C LYS A 213 -14.02 -13.92 15.90
N ARG A 214 -13.57 -14.46 17.04
CA ARG A 214 -13.79 -13.83 18.37
C ARG A 214 -13.03 -12.52 18.48
N ALA A 215 -11.75 -12.53 18.12
CA ALA A 215 -10.92 -11.33 18.11
C ALA A 215 -11.45 -10.29 17.10
N GLU A 216 -11.95 -10.72 15.94
CA GLU A 216 -12.58 -9.84 14.95
C GLU A 216 -13.79 -9.11 15.52
N GLN A 217 -14.72 -9.85 16.12
CA GLN A 217 -15.94 -9.28 16.71
C GLN A 217 -15.62 -8.39 17.92
N ALA A 218 -14.64 -8.80 18.75
CA ALA A 218 -14.19 -8.00 19.88
C ALA A 218 -13.63 -6.65 19.42
N VAL A 219 -12.74 -6.63 18.41
CA VAL A 219 -12.17 -5.38 17.89
C VAL A 219 -13.24 -4.52 17.22
N ARG A 220 -14.18 -5.10 16.46
CA ARG A 220 -15.32 -4.33 15.90
C ARG A 220 -16.13 -3.65 17.00
N LEU A 221 -16.48 -4.39 18.05
CA LEU A 221 -17.22 -3.84 19.19
C LEU A 221 -16.41 -2.77 19.93
N MET A 222 -15.10 -2.94 20.07
CA MET A 222 -14.22 -1.90 20.65
C MET A 222 -14.26 -0.61 19.83
N VAL A 223 -14.25 -0.70 18.50
CA VAL A 223 -14.34 0.47 17.60
C VAL A 223 -15.72 1.14 17.69
N GLU A 224 -16.80 0.35 17.70
CA GLU A 224 -18.18 0.85 17.84
C GLU A 224 -18.42 1.54 19.20
N THR A 225 -17.84 0.99 20.27
CA THR A 225 -17.96 1.52 21.65
C THR A 225 -16.88 2.55 22.02
N ARG A 226 -16.02 2.94 21.07
CA ARG A 226 -14.91 3.91 21.24
C ARG A 226 -13.92 3.53 22.36
N ILE A 227 -13.57 2.25 22.45
CA ILE A 227 -12.47 1.76 23.27
C ILE A 227 -11.16 1.92 22.47
N ASP A 228 -10.55 3.10 22.60
CA ASP A 228 -9.28 3.42 21.94
C ASP A 228 -8.07 3.05 22.81
N GLU A 229 -6.84 3.12 22.26
CA GLU A 229 -5.60 2.87 23.00
C GLU A 229 -5.46 3.74 24.27
N LYS A 230 -5.98 4.98 24.23
CA LYS A 230 -6.02 5.89 25.39
C LYS A 230 -6.93 5.40 26.53
N PHE A 231 -7.93 4.58 26.21
CA PHE A 231 -8.80 3.95 27.21
C PHE A 231 -8.09 2.73 27.80
N ILE A 232 -7.49 1.90 26.94
CA ILE A 232 -6.77 0.68 27.35
C ILE A 232 -5.57 1.02 28.23
N SER A 233 -4.84 2.09 27.95
CA SER A 233 -3.66 2.51 28.74
C SER A 233 -3.99 2.95 30.18
N LYS A 234 -5.26 3.25 30.47
CA LYS A 234 -5.75 3.60 31.81
C LYS A 234 -6.18 2.40 32.64
N LEU A 235 -6.38 1.24 32.00
CA LEU A 235 -6.76 0.00 32.65
C LEU A 235 -5.57 -0.64 33.37
N SER A 236 -5.85 -1.49 34.35
CA SER A 236 -4.85 -2.36 34.97
C SER A 236 -4.32 -3.40 33.96
N VAL A 237 -3.10 -3.89 34.17
CA VAL A 237 -2.37 -4.71 33.17
C VAL A 237 -3.11 -6.02 32.89
N GLY A 238 -3.67 -6.66 33.93
CA GLY A 238 -4.41 -7.91 33.82
C GLY A 238 -5.68 -7.74 32.99
N ILE A 239 -6.47 -6.72 33.29
CA ILE A 239 -7.73 -6.45 32.58
C ILE A 239 -7.49 -6.01 31.13
N ALA A 240 -6.39 -5.28 30.89
CA ALA A 240 -5.99 -4.86 29.55
C ALA A 240 -5.42 -6.02 28.70
N ALA A 241 -4.86 -7.07 29.31
CA ALA A 241 -4.15 -8.13 28.59
C ALA A 241 -5.03 -8.85 27.55
N PRO A 242 -6.23 -9.38 27.87
CA PRO A 242 -7.10 -10.02 26.86
C PRO A 242 -7.48 -9.10 25.69
N LEU A 243 -7.68 -7.80 25.97
CA LEU A 243 -8.02 -6.79 24.95
C LEU A 243 -6.83 -6.54 24.00
N ARG A 244 -5.63 -6.35 24.55
CA ARG A 244 -4.39 -6.17 23.78
C ARG A 244 -4.06 -7.41 22.96
N GLU A 245 -4.33 -8.59 23.50
CA GLU A 245 -4.13 -9.86 22.80
C GLU A 245 -5.10 -10.09 21.63
N ALA A 246 -6.35 -9.62 21.77
CA ALA A 246 -7.31 -9.60 20.67
C ALA A 246 -6.87 -8.64 19.55
N ILE A 247 -6.45 -7.42 19.91
CA ILE A 247 -5.88 -6.44 18.97
C ILE A 247 -4.66 -7.04 18.24
N ARG A 248 -3.76 -7.70 18.98
CA ARG A 248 -2.56 -8.34 18.41
C ARG A 248 -2.90 -9.43 17.40
N SER A 249 -3.92 -10.24 17.68
CA SER A 249 -4.38 -11.30 16.78
C SER A 249 -4.88 -10.73 15.45
N MET A 250 -5.64 -9.62 15.51
CA MET A 250 -6.14 -8.92 14.31
C MET A 250 -5.05 -8.11 13.60
N GLN A 251 -4.02 -7.64 14.30
CA GLN A 251 -2.87 -6.99 13.66
C GLN A 251 -2.10 -7.92 12.72
N LEU A 252 -1.93 -9.19 13.12
CA LEU A 252 -1.22 -10.20 12.33
C LEU A 252 -2.01 -10.62 11.09
N VAL A 253 -3.32 -10.81 11.25
CA VAL A 253 -4.22 -11.23 10.17
C VAL A 253 -5.46 -10.34 10.15
N PRO A 254 -5.37 -9.12 9.58
CA PRO A 254 -6.52 -8.24 9.46
C PRO A 254 -7.46 -8.72 8.34
N PRO A 255 -8.79 -8.71 8.56
CA PRO A 255 -9.76 -8.93 7.48
C PRO A 255 -9.65 -7.84 6.40
N SER A 256 -10.00 -8.16 5.15
CA SER A 256 -9.91 -7.23 4.01
C SER A 256 -11.08 -6.24 3.89
N ASP A 257 -12.21 -6.51 4.56
CA ASP A 257 -13.46 -5.76 4.39
C ASP A 257 -13.75 -4.78 5.55
N TRP A 258 -12.73 -4.36 6.29
CA TRP A 258 -12.91 -3.51 7.47
C TRP A 258 -13.01 -2.01 7.17
N PRO A 259 -13.67 -1.24 8.05
CA PRO A 259 -13.66 0.21 7.97
C PRO A 259 -12.30 0.79 8.35
N LEU A 260 -12.00 1.99 7.87
CA LEU A 260 -10.75 2.72 8.13
C LEU A 260 -10.40 2.80 9.63
N ALA A 261 -11.42 3.05 10.48
CA ALA A 261 -11.24 3.18 11.91
C ALA A 261 -10.73 1.89 12.57
N ALA A 262 -11.16 0.72 12.09
CA ALA A 262 -10.73 -0.56 12.64
C ALA A 262 -9.26 -0.86 12.30
N TYR A 263 -8.80 -0.56 11.08
CA TYR A 263 -7.39 -0.69 10.71
C TYR A 263 -6.48 0.25 11.51
N LYS A 264 -6.94 1.47 11.78
CA LYS A 264 -6.21 2.41 12.66
C LYS A 264 -6.15 1.91 14.11
N ALA A 265 -7.25 1.34 14.63
CA ALA A 265 -7.29 0.80 15.99
C ALA A 265 -6.28 -0.35 16.23
N ILE A 266 -6.04 -1.19 15.21
CA ILE A 266 -5.05 -2.28 15.29
C ILE A 266 -3.61 -1.85 14.94
N ASP A 267 -3.40 -0.58 14.63
CA ASP A 267 -2.10 -0.03 14.21
C ASP A 267 -1.58 -0.67 12.90
N ARG A 268 -2.51 -0.91 11.94
CA ARG A 268 -2.26 -1.35 10.55
C ARG A 268 -2.61 -0.23 9.57
N GLU A 269 -1.84 0.85 9.64
CA GLU A 269 -2.03 2.02 8.78
C GLU A 269 -1.78 1.76 7.30
N ASP A 270 -0.99 0.72 6.98
CA ASP A 270 -0.76 0.21 5.63
C ASP A 270 -2.07 -0.18 4.93
N VAL A 271 -2.90 -1.01 5.59
CA VAL A 271 -4.20 -1.42 5.06
C VAL A 271 -5.20 -0.26 5.12
N ALA A 272 -5.11 0.59 6.15
CA ALA A 272 -5.94 1.77 6.28
C ALA A 272 -5.76 2.75 5.10
N ALA A 273 -4.52 3.01 4.68
CA ALA A 273 -4.23 3.89 3.56
C ALA A 273 -4.74 3.33 2.23
N SER A 274 -4.61 2.01 2.01
CA SER A 274 -5.22 1.35 0.85
C SER A 274 -6.75 1.42 0.86
N ALA A 275 -7.37 1.50 2.03
CA ALA A 275 -8.81 1.67 2.17
C ALA A 275 -9.26 3.13 1.95
N SER A 276 -8.37 4.12 1.99
CA SER A 276 -8.79 5.52 1.83
C SER A 276 -9.41 5.79 0.45
N ALA A 277 -10.59 6.41 0.43
CA ALA A 277 -11.25 6.85 -0.80
C ALA A 277 -10.58 8.09 -1.39
N ILE A 278 -9.81 8.85 -0.61
CA ILE A 278 -9.04 9.99 -1.09
C ILE A 278 -7.63 9.48 -1.38
N PRO A 279 -7.18 9.48 -2.65
CA PRO A 279 -5.78 9.21 -2.91
C PRO A 279 -4.99 10.33 -2.26
N ASP A 280 -4.05 9.98 -1.37
CA ASP A 280 -2.93 10.89 -1.16
C ASP A 280 -2.36 11.09 -2.56
N LYS A 281 -2.53 12.30 -3.11
CA LYS A 281 -1.84 12.71 -4.34
C LYS A 281 -0.42 12.25 -4.16
N MET A 282 0.18 11.64 -5.18
CA MET A 282 1.59 11.21 -5.15
C MET A 282 2.44 12.43 -4.79
N SER A 283 2.58 12.66 -3.49
CA SER A 283 3.23 13.82 -2.94
C SER A 283 4.68 13.60 -3.30
N LYS A 284 5.27 14.60 -3.96
CA LYS A 284 6.71 14.66 -4.18
C LYS A 284 7.46 14.74 -2.84
N ASP A 285 6.73 15.02 -1.75
CA ASP A 285 7.24 15.14 -0.40
C ASP A 285 6.96 13.83 0.37
N GLY A 286 7.72 12.79 0.07
CA GLY A 286 7.98 11.75 1.07
C GLY A 286 8.64 12.40 2.29
N TYR A 287 8.33 11.95 3.51
CA TYR A 287 9.12 12.40 4.67
C TYR A 287 10.47 11.74 4.53
N MET A 288 11.49 12.49 4.10
CA MET A 288 12.86 12.00 4.14
C MET A 288 13.12 11.44 5.55
N SER A 289 13.61 10.21 5.62
CA SER A 289 14.10 9.60 6.86
C SER A 289 14.87 10.65 7.67
N ILE A 290 14.69 10.71 9.00
CA ILE A 290 15.42 11.68 9.85
C ILE A 290 16.94 11.61 9.57
N LYS A 291 17.44 10.43 9.24
CA LYS A 291 18.82 10.22 8.85
C LYS A 291 19.14 10.90 7.52
N ASP A 292 18.31 10.74 6.50
CA ASP A 292 18.46 11.41 5.20
C ASP A 292 18.20 12.91 5.30
N TYR A 293 17.29 13.37 6.14
CA TYR A 293 17.14 14.79 6.46
C TYR A 293 18.40 15.38 7.13
N LEU A 294 19.10 14.57 7.93
CA LEU A 294 20.37 14.95 8.58
C LEU A 294 21.60 14.78 7.65
N THR A 295 21.60 13.82 6.72
CA THR A 295 22.73 13.51 5.82
C THR A 295 22.63 14.12 4.43
N HIS A 296 21.42 14.37 3.88
CA HIS A 296 21.24 15.17 2.68
C HIS A 296 21.39 16.66 2.99
N GLN A 297 22.64 17.08 3.07
CA GLN A 297 23.01 18.41 2.62
C GLN A 297 23.19 18.38 1.10
N THR A 298 22.21 18.95 0.39
CA THR A 298 22.48 20.13 -0.45
C THR A 298 21.21 20.97 -0.43
N ARG A 299 21.05 21.81 0.61
CA ARG A 299 20.21 23.00 0.42
C ARG A 299 20.81 23.71 -0.80
N GLN A 300 20.01 23.94 -1.84
CA GLN A 300 20.44 24.74 -2.99
C GLN A 300 21.14 25.97 -2.42
N THR A 301 22.41 26.12 -2.76
CA THR A 301 23.19 27.20 -2.16
C THR A 301 22.57 28.52 -2.60
N ILE A 302 22.67 29.55 -1.77
CA ILE A 302 22.23 30.90 -2.18
C ILE A 302 22.88 31.29 -3.51
N ASN A 303 24.05 30.73 -3.84
CA ASN A 303 24.73 30.96 -5.11
C ASN A 303 24.05 30.25 -6.30
N GLU A 304 23.52 29.04 -6.13
CA GLU A 304 22.70 28.35 -7.15
C GLU A 304 21.32 29.00 -7.30
N ILE A 305 20.69 29.40 -6.20
CA ILE A 305 19.42 30.14 -6.25
C ILE A 305 19.64 31.52 -6.88
N SER A 306 20.75 32.20 -6.56
CA SER A 306 21.14 33.48 -7.13
C SER A 306 21.55 33.36 -8.60
N SER A 307 22.20 32.27 -9.02
CA SER A 307 22.48 32.03 -10.44
C SER A 307 21.20 31.76 -11.23
N VAL A 308 20.30 30.93 -10.69
CA VAL A 308 18.97 30.68 -11.28
C VAL A 308 18.14 31.97 -11.33
N ALA A 309 18.16 32.80 -10.27
CA ALA A 309 17.43 34.06 -10.21
C ALA A 309 18.04 35.16 -11.11
N LYS A 310 19.37 35.24 -11.21
CA LYS A 310 20.06 36.18 -12.12
C LYS A 310 19.79 35.82 -13.58
N VAL A 311 19.81 34.52 -13.91
CA VAL A 311 19.46 34.02 -15.25
C VAL A 311 17.97 34.21 -15.57
N ALA A 312 17.08 34.07 -14.58
CA ALA A 312 15.66 34.39 -14.75
C ALA A 312 15.41 35.90 -14.97
N SER A 313 16.24 36.77 -14.41
CA SER A 313 16.12 38.24 -14.53
C SER A 313 16.63 38.82 -15.85
N SER A 314 17.50 38.10 -16.60
CA SER A 314 18.11 38.58 -17.85
C SER A 314 17.24 38.39 -19.09
N GLY A 315 16.02 37.86 -19.00
CA GLY A 315 15.11 37.65 -20.15
C GLY A 315 15.56 36.59 -21.16
N GLU A 316 16.84 36.22 -21.17
CA GLU A 316 17.39 35.04 -21.82
C GLU A 316 17.19 33.83 -20.90
N SER A 317 16.08 33.12 -21.12
CA SER A 317 15.74 31.89 -20.41
C SER A 317 16.71 30.76 -20.80
N GLU A 318 17.92 30.76 -20.22
CA GLU A 318 18.95 29.72 -20.45
C GLU A 318 18.87 28.52 -19.50
N THR A 319 17.89 28.46 -18.58
CA THR A 319 17.36 27.15 -18.18
C THR A 319 16.45 26.66 -19.31
N VAL A 320 17.04 26.43 -20.48
CA VAL A 320 16.36 25.85 -21.63
C VAL A 320 15.80 24.52 -21.16
N THR A 321 14.50 24.51 -20.83
CA THR A 321 13.79 23.29 -20.43
C THR A 321 14.08 22.27 -21.51
N THR A 322 14.85 21.25 -21.16
CA THR A 322 15.40 20.34 -22.18
C THR A 322 14.30 19.41 -22.73
N GLY A 323 13.14 19.41 -22.08
CA GLY A 323 11.98 18.57 -22.38
C GLY A 323 12.18 17.11 -22.03
N VAL A 324 13.34 16.74 -21.45
CA VAL A 324 13.71 15.38 -21.05
C VAL A 324 13.72 15.18 -19.53
N GLU A 325 13.40 16.23 -18.77
CA GLU A 325 13.26 16.18 -17.32
C GLU A 325 12.03 15.36 -16.92
N LEU A 326 12.27 14.34 -16.10
CA LEU A 326 11.25 13.43 -15.59
C LEU A 326 10.66 13.88 -14.25
N ASP A 327 11.34 14.70 -13.44
CA ASP A 327 10.91 15.15 -12.10
C ASP A 327 10.37 14.01 -11.20
N LEU A 328 10.92 12.80 -11.37
CA LEU A 328 10.49 11.56 -10.72
C LEU A 328 11.65 10.87 -10.01
N GLU A 329 12.62 11.64 -9.49
CA GLU A 329 13.87 11.12 -8.93
C GLU A 329 13.67 10.07 -7.82
N GLU A 330 12.66 10.27 -6.94
CA GLU A 330 12.28 9.31 -5.90
C GLU A 330 11.97 7.91 -6.48
N PHE A 331 11.27 7.86 -7.61
CA PHE A 331 10.89 6.62 -8.28
C PHE A 331 12.03 6.07 -9.16
N THR A 332 12.66 6.94 -9.96
CA THR A 332 13.65 6.53 -10.95
C THR A 332 14.96 6.08 -10.31
N SER A 333 15.35 6.68 -9.18
CA SER A 333 16.53 6.26 -8.40
C SER A 333 16.37 4.84 -7.86
N ILE A 334 15.17 4.44 -7.44
CA ILE A 334 14.94 3.09 -6.95
C ILE A 334 14.82 2.11 -8.10
N ARG A 335 14.11 2.44 -9.19
CA ARG A 335 13.96 1.47 -10.27
C ARG A 335 15.23 1.27 -11.11
N PHE A 336 15.97 2.34 -11.35
CA PHE A 336 17.12 2.35 -12.27
C PHE A 336 18.43 2.85 -11.64
N GLY A 337 18.51 3.10 -10.33
CA GLY A 337 19.70 3.71 -9.71
C GLY A 337 20.98 2.87 -9.67
N GLN A 338 20.95 1.62 -10.15
CA GLN A 338 22.17 0.83 -10.34
C GLN A 338 23.00 1.31 -11.54
N ASP A 339 22.39 2.00 -12.50
CA ASP A 339 23.07 2.55 -13.67
C ASP A 339 22.50 3.92 -14.07
N ARG A 340 23.10 4.54 -15.07
CA ARG A 340 22.70 5.86 -15.57
C ARG A 340 21.97 5.77 -16.92
N ARG A 341 21.19 4.69 -17.13
CA ARG A 341 20.52 4.44 -18.42
C ARG A 341 19.54 5.56 -18.80
N LEU A 342 18.86 6.14 -17.81
CA LEU A 342 17.90 7.24 -18.02
C LEU A 342 18.61 8.53 -18.46
N GLU A 343 19.73 8.89 -17.82
CA GLU A 343 20.53 10.05 -18.20
C GLU A 343 21.02 9.93 -19.65
N GLU A 344 21.45 8.73 -20.05
CA GLU A 344 21.91 8.46 -21.41
C GLU A 344 20.78 8.58 -22.44
N VAL A 345 19.58 8.08 -22.14
CA VAL A 345 18.42 8.21 -23.02
C VAL A 345 17.95 9.65 -23.10
N ALA A 346 17.92 10.38 -21.97
CA ALA A 346 17.63 11.80 -21.92
C ALA A 346 18.62 12.61 -22.78
N ARG A 347 19.91 12.26 -22.76
CA ARG A 347 20.94 12.86 -23.60
C ARG A 347 20.75 12.56 -25.09
N ILE A 348 20.29 11.36 -25.44
CA ILE A 348 20.02 10.97 -26.84
C ILE A 348 18.76 11.68 -27.38
N LEU A 349 17.73 11.84 -26.55
CA LEU A 349 16.42 12.40 -26.94
C LEU A 349 16.31 13.92 -26.73
N SER A 350 17.35 14.60 -26.25
CA SER A 350 17.34 16.05 -26.08
C SER A 350 17.44 16.76 -27.42
N SER A 351 16.47 17.62 -27.74
CA SER A 351 16.46 18.42 -28.97
C SER A 351 16.99 19.84 -28.80
N SER A 352 17.12 20.33 -27.55
CA SER A 352 17.44 21.73 -27.27
C SER A 352 18.93 21.99 -27.01
N LYS A 353 19.76 20.94 -27.03
CA LYS A 353 21.22 21.04 -26.85
C LYS A 353 21.92 20.88 -28.18
N ILE A 354 22.93 21.71 -28.43
CA ILE A 354 23.78 21.64 -29.64
C ILE A 354 24.51 20.28 -29.65
N PRO A 355 24.24 19.38 -30.62
CA PRO A 355 24.95 18.11 -30.72
C PRO A 355 26.40 18.31 -31.17
N SER A 356 27.32 17.56 -30.57
CA SER A 356 28.72 17.50 -30.99
C SER A 356 28.99 16.30 -31.90
N LEU A 357 29.68 16.57 -33.01
CA LEU A 357 30.06 15.58 -34.02
C LEU A 357 31.56 15.63 -34.27
N LYS A 358 32.15 14.48 -34.61
CA LYS A 358 33.55 14.42 -35.06
C LYS A 358 33.60 14.78 -36.55
N ALA A 359 34.34 15.83 -36.88
CA ALA A 359 34.59 16.20 -38.27
C ALA A 359 35.43 15.12 -38.97
N ILE A 360 35.09 14.80 -40.21
CA ILE A 360 35.92 13.99 -41.09
C ILE A 360 36.82 14.93 -41.88
N GLU A 361 38.10 14.97 -41.54
CA GLU A 361 39.09 15.75 -42.26
C GLU A 361 39.49 15.01 -43.53
N ARG A 362 39.35 15.69 -44.68
CA ARG A 362 39.90 15.27 -45.96
C ARG A 362 40.92 16.32 -46.38
N PRO A 363 42.23 16.07 -46.23
CA PRO A 363 43.27 17.07 -46.46
C PRO A 363 43.32 17.58 -47.90
N ASP A 364 42.77 16.83 -48.87
CA ASP A 364 42.77 17.17 -50.29
C ASP A 364 41.56 18.03 -50.73
N GLN A 365 40.63 18.37 -49.83
CA GLN A 365 39.42 19.14 -50.17
C GLN A 365 39.64 20.64 -50.01
N HIS A 366 39.12 21.42 -50.96
CA HIS A 366 39.14 22.88 -50.90
C HIS A 366 38.21 23.41 -49.79
N GLU A 367 38.51 24.59 -49.22
CA GLU A 367 37.76 25.18 -48.11
C GLU A 367 36.27 25.37 -48.44
N HIS A 368 35.95 25.74 -49.69
CA HIS A 368 34.56 25.88 -50.14
C HIS A 368 33.81 24.53 -50.14
N ASP A 369 34.46 23.45 -50.60
CA ASP A 369 33.88 22.11 -50.59
C ASP A 369 33.74 21.58 -49.17
N GLN A 370 34.69 21.93 -48.28
CA GLN A 370 34.63 21.61 -46.87
C GLN A 370 33.44 22.30 -46.19
N ALA A 371 33.23 23.60 -46.42
CA ALA A 371 32.09 24.34 -45.89
C ALA A 371 30.75 23.79 -46.40
N LYS A 372 30.68 23.41 -47.68
CA LYS A 372 29.50 22.76 -48.27
C LYS A 372 29.22 21.40 -47.63
N GLU A 373 30.24 20.59 -47.36
CA GLU A 373 30.07 19.32 -46.65
C GLU A 373 29.65 19.52 -45.19
N GLN A 374 30.18 20.54 -44.51
CA GLN A 374 29.75 20.94 -43.17
C GLN A 374 28.26 21.33 -43.14
N GLN A 375 27.80 22.11 -44.13
CA GLN A 375 26.38 22.44 -44.30
C GLN A 375 25.51 21.20 -44.56
N HIS A 376 25.94 20.28 -45.43
CA HIS A 376 25.24 19.02 -45.63
C HIS A 376 25.16 18.17 -44.36
N GLN A 377 26.20 18.17 -43.52
CA GLN A 377 26.17 17.48 -42.23
C GLN A 377 25.14 18.12 -41.29
N ALA A 378 25.08 19.46 -41.22
CA ALA A 378 24.09 20.17 -40.41
C ALA A 378 22.64 19.82 -40.83
N ILE A 379 22.35 19.80 -42.13
CA ILE A 379 21.01 19.44 -42.66
C ILE A 379 20.65 17.98 -42.33
N ARG A 380 21.59 17.04 -42.48
CA ARG A 380 21.31 15.63 -42.13
C ARG A 380 21.03 15.47 -40.64
N VAL A 381 21.75 16.20 -39.78
CA VAL A 381 21.47 16.22 -38.33
C VAL A 381 20.13 16.87 -38.03
N ALA A 382 19.74 17.91 -38.76
CA ALA A 382 18.44 18.53 -38.60
C ALA A 382 17.29 17.53 -38.85
N GLU A 383 17.35 16.70 -39.89
CA GLU A 383 16.37 15.62 -40.13
C GLU A 383 16.26 14.64 -38.95
N ARG A 384 17.38 14.31 -38.29
CA ARG A 384 17.36 13.52 -37.06
C ARG A 384 16.73 14.29 -35.90
N THR A 385 17.08 15.57 -35.72
CA THR A 385 16.51 16.42 -34.66
C THR A 385 14.99 16.54 -34.78
N LEU A 386 14.47 16.68 -36.00
CA LEU A 386 13.03 16.70 -36.30
C LEU A 386 12.30 15.41 -35.91
N ALA A 387 13.01 14.28 -35.79
CA ALA A 387 12.44 12.99 -35.38
C ALA A 387 12.51 12.73 -33.86
N LEU A 388 13.34 13.47 -33.11
CA LEU A 388 13.50 13.31 -31.65
C LEU A 388 12.18 13.45 -30.86
N PRO A 389 11.26 14.38 -31.19
CA PRO A 389 10.03 14.55 -30.42
C PRO A 389 9.17 13.28 -30.30
N TYR A 390 9.19 12.40 -31.30
CA TYR A 390 8.46 11.11 -31.23
C TYR A 390 8.93 10.22 -30.07
N GLY A 391 10.25 10.10 -29.90
CA GLY A 391 10.82 9.33 -28.80
C GLY A 391 10.73 10.05 -27.47
N ARG A 392 10.95 11.37 -27.48
CA ARG A 392 10.86 12.21 -26.27
C ARG A 392 9.46 12.18 -25.66
N ALA A 393 8.42 12.30 -26.48
CA ALA A 393 7.02 12.20 -26.05
C ALA A 393 6.73 10.92 -25.25
N MET A 394 7.25 9.78 -25.72
CA MET A 394 7.11 8.50 -25.03
C MET A 394 7.96 8.45 -23.76
N PHE A 395 9.20 8.93 -23.81
CA PHE A 395 10.12 8.92 -22.67
C PHE A 395 9.59 9.74 -21.48
N THR A 396 9.09 10.95 -21.74
CA THR A 396 8.62 11.89 -20.70
C THR A 396 7.11 11.89 -20.48
N TYR A 397 6.39 10.90 -21.02
CA TYR A 397 4.94 10.79 -20.87
C TYR A 397 4.49 10.84 -19.40
N GLY A 398 3.59 11.77 -19.08
CA GLY A 398 2.98 11.90 -17.75
C GLY A 398 3.95 12.19 -16.60
N SER A 399 5.09 12.83 -16.86
CA SER A 399 6.06 13.20 -15.83
C SER A 399 5.60 14.36 -14.92
N ILE A 400 4.84 15.32 -15.47
CA ILE A 400 4.37 16.51 -14.75
C ILE A 400 2.98 16.25 -14.18
N HIS A 401 2.86 16.26 -12.85
CA HIS A 401 1.61 15.94 -12.14
C HIS A 401 0.84 17.17 -11.66
N ASN A 402 1.53 18.29 -11.44
CA ASN A 402 0.95 19.58 -11.04
C ASN A 402 1.57 20.67 -11.91
N ILE A 403 0.74 21.60 -12.38
CA ILE A 403 1.17 22.74 -13.21
C ILE A 403 1.01 24.03 -12.41
N SER A 404 2.00 24.92 -12.51
CA SER A 404 1.92 26.28 -11.96
C SER A 404 0.95 27.14 -12.79
N ARG A 405 0.53 28.30 -12.26
CA ARG A 405 -0.36 29.23 -13.00
C ARG A 405 0.32 29.97 -14.17
N GLU A 406 1.57 29.62 -14.48
CA GLU A 406 2.37 30.28 -15.52
C GLU A 406 2.16 29.62 -16.90
N ALA A 407 2.64 30.28 -17.95
CA ALA A 407 2.60 29.74 -19.30
C ALA A 407 3.50 28.49 -19.41
N PHE A 408 3.01 27.46 -20.10
CA PHE A 408 3.74 26.21 -20.24
C PHE A 408 4.89 26.37 -21.24
N LEU A 409 6.12 26.15 -20.78
CA LEU A 409 7.31 26.28 -21.63
C LEU A 409 7.52 25.02 -22.48
N THR A 410 7.56 25.20 -23.80
CA THR A 410 7.90 24.15 -24.75
C THR A 410 9.40 24.19 -25.10
N PRO A 411 10.06 23.02 -25.20
CA PRO A 411 11.50 22.96 -25.43
C PRO A 411 11.85 23.36 -26.86
N LYS A 412 12.82 24.25 -27.08
CA LYS A 412 13.22 24.66 -28.44
C LYS A 412 13.90 23.51 -29.21
N LEU A 413 13.75 23.49 -30.54
CA LEU A 413 14.48 22.59 -31.44
C LEU A 413 15.77 23.27 -31.93
N GLU A 414 16.91 22.73 -31.56
CA GLU A 414 18.23 23.26 -31.92
C GLU A 414 18.79 22.54 -33.16
N TYR A 415 19.03 23.30 -34.24
CA TYR A 415 19.55 22.77 -35.50
C TYR A 415 21.03 23.04 -35.72
N THR A 416 21.64 23.87 -34.88
CA THR A 416 23.09 24.14 -34.92
C THR A 416 23.86 22.89 -34.52
N ILE A 417 24.95 22.58 -35.23
CA ILE A 417 25.85 21.49 -34.88
C ILE A 417 27.22 22.02 -34.46
N ARG A 418 27.91 21.27 -33.59
CA ARG A 418 29.29 21.56 -33.18
C ARG A 418 30.24 20.50 -33.72
N LEU A 419 31.23 20.91 -34.50
CA LEU A 419 32.21 20.03 -35.12
C LEU A 419 33.52 20.00 -34.30
N LEU A 420 33.92 18.82 -33.84
CA LEU A 420 35.14 18.55 -33.07
C LEU A 420 36.21 17.91 -33.99
N PRO A 421 37.52 18.20 -33.80
CA PRO A 421 38.13 18.89 -32.66
C PRO A 421 38.15 20.43 -32.73
N HIS A 422 37.91 21.03 -33.90
CA HIS A 422 38.01 22.48 -34.13
C HIS A 422 36.99 23.34 -33.35
N ASN A 423 35.98 22.71 -32.73
CA ASN A 423 34.91 23.35 -31.95
C ASN A 423 34.12 24.42 -32.74
N ILE A 424 34.03 24.26 -34.06
CA ILE A 424 33.29 25.17 -34.95
C ILE A 424 31.79 24.88 -34.82
N THR A 425 30.97 25.93 -34.75
CA THR A 425 29.51 25.81 -34.81
C THR A 425 29.02 26.10 -36.22
N VAL A 426 28.14 25.23 -36.74
CA VAL A 426 27.59 25.35 -38.09
C VAL A 426 26.08 25.39 -37.98
N THR A 427 25.50 26.52 -38.37
CA THR A 427 24.05 26.72 -38.48
C THR A 427 23.61 26.38 -39.91
N PRO A 428 22.48 25.68 -40.10
CA PRO A 428 21.95 25.44 -41.43
C PRO A 428 21.57 26.77 -42.11
N GLU A 429 21.97 26.95 -43.37
CA GLU A 429 21.55 28.11 -44.17
C GLU A 429 20.02 28.17 -44.36
N ALA A 430 19.47 29.38 -44.37
CA ALA A 430 18.04 29.61 -44.59
C ALA A 430 17.59 29.04 -45.96
N GLY A 431 16.46 28.34 -45.97
CA GLY A 431 15.89 27.72 -47.19
C GLY A 431 16.47 26.35 -47.57
N LYS A 432 17.51 25.85 -46.88
CA LYS A 432 18.03 24.49 -47.09
C LYS A 432 17.14 23.40 -46.47
N ILE A 433 16.46 23.73 -45.38
CA ILE A 433 15.45 22.87 -44.75
C ILE A 433 14.07 23.37 -45.24
N PRO A 434 13.22 22.49 -45.81
CA PRO A 434 11.90 22.89 -46.28
C PRO A 434 11.04 23.51 -45.16
N PRO A 435 10.21 24.53 -45.44
CA PRO A 435 9.35 25.16 -44.42
C PRO A 435 8.37 24.16 -43.78
N ASP A 436 7.83 23.23 -44.59
CA ASP A 436 6.92 22.20 -44.10
C ASP A 436 7.60 21.26 -43.09
N SER A 437 8.90 20.99 -43.25
CA SER A 437 9.70 20.19 -42.31
C SER A 437 9.78 20.86 -40.93
N TYR A 438 9.96 22.19 -40.89
CA TYR A 438 9.91 22.95 -39.64
C TYR A 438 8.53 22.84 -38.99
N SER A 439 7.46 23.05 -39.78
CA SER A 439 6.08 23.04 -39.27
C SER A 439 5.70 21.69 -38.61
N TRP A 440 6.04 20.56 -39.23
CA TRP A 440 5.78 19.24 -38.65
C TRP A 440 6.71 18.91 -37.48
N GLY A 441 7.97 19.33 -37.53
CA GLY A 441 8.90 19.22 -36.41
C GLY A 441 8.38 19.92 -35.16
N GLU A 442 7.96 21.18 -35.31
CA GLU A 442 7.34 22.00 -34.26
C GLU A 442 6.02 21.41 -33.76
N PHE A 443 5.17 20.91 -34.68
CA PHE A 443 3.94 20.23 -34.29
C PHE A 443 4.24 19.02 -33.39
N HIS A 444 5.17 18.15 -33.75
CA HIS A 444 5.54 17.01 -32.90
C HIS A 444 6.24 17.44 -31.60
N ASN A 445 6.98 18.55 -31.63
CA ASN A 445 7.59 19.15 -30.45
C ASN A 445 6.54 19.58 -29.42
N GLY A 446 5.48 20.27 -29.88
CA GLY A 446 4.34 20.67 -29.08
C GLY A 446 3.56 19.49 -28.52
N VAL A 447 3.31 18.45 -29.35
CA VAL A 447 2.68 17.20 -28.87
C VAL A 447 3.52 16.58 -27.75
N ALA A 448 4.83 16.45 -27.95
CA ALA A 448 5.72 15.88 -26.94
C ALA A 448 5.75 16.71 -25.65
N ALA A 449 5.64 18.03 -25.74
CA ALA A 449 5.59 18.92 -24.59
C ALA A 449 4.27 18.75 -23.80
N ALA A 450 3.12 18.70 -24.48
CA ALA A 450 1.82 18.46 -23.87
C ALA A 450 1.72 17.07 -23.21
N LEU A 451 2.27 16.03 -23.85
CA LEU A 451 2.23 14.66 -23.34
C LEU A 451 3.05 14.44 -22.05
N ARG A 452 3.89 15.42 -21.64
CA ARG A 452 4.52 15.42 -20.32
C ARG A 452 3.51 15.60 -19.19
N ILE A 453 2.38 16.24 -19.47
CA ILE A 453 1.31 16.47 -18.51
C ILE A 453 0.60 15.15 -18.23
N SER A 454 0.54 14.76 -16.95
CA SER A 454 -0.17 13.55 -16.53
C SER A 454 -1.67 13.66 -16.81
N PRO A 455 -2.33 12.60 -17.32
CA PRO A 455 -3.80 12.54 -17.44
C PRO A 455 -4.55 12.72 -16.10
N SER A 456 -3.87 12.55 -14.97
CA SER A 456 -4.43 12.76 -13.62
C SER A 456 -4.39 14.23 -13.15
N CYS A 457 -3.89 15.15 -13.98
CA CYS A 457 -3.70 16.54 -13.60
C CYS A 457 -5.05 17.29 -13.61
N THR A 458 -5.52 17.73 -12.44
CA THR A 458 -6.80 18.45 -12.33
C THR A 458 -6.67 19.97 -12.41
N SER A 459 -5.45 20.50 -12.61
CA SER A 459 -5.21 21.95 -12.59
C SER A 459 -5.41 22.63 -13.95
N ILE A 460 -5.73 21.88 -15.00
CA ILE A 460 -5.96 22.41 -16.35
C ILE A 460 -7.45 22.61 -16.54
N ASP A 461 -7.85 23.86 -16.66
CA ASP A 461 -9.20 24.25 -17.05
C ASP A 461 -9.21 24.91 -18.44
N SER A 462 -10.40 25.15 -18.99
CA SER A 462 -10.55 25.81 -20.29
C SER A 462 -9.90 27.20 -20.32
N SER A 463 -9.87 27.91 -19.18
CA SER A 463 -9.25 29.23 -19.04
C SER A 463 -7.74 29.17 -19.20
N TRP A 464 -7.09 28.18 -18.60
CA TRP A 464 -5.65 27.96 -18.73
C TRP A 464 -5.24 27.61 -20.17
N ILE A 465 -6.05 26.82 -20.87
CA ILE A 465 -5.81 26.52 -22.30
C ILE A 465 -5.92 27.78 -23.16
N ALA A 466 -6.87 28.66 -22.84
CA ALA A 466 -7.02 29.94 -23.53
C ALA A 466 -5.90 30.93 -23.20
N PHE A 467 -5.40 30.92 -21.96
CA PHE A 467 -4.28 31.74 -21.51
C PHE A 467 -2.98 31.40 -22.26
N ASN A 468 -2.75 30.12 -22.56
CA ASN A 468 -1.58 29.67 -23.32
C ASN A 468 -1.75 29.85 -24.85
N LYS A 469 -2.83 30.48 -25.32
CA LYS A 469 -3.02 30.76 -26.75
C LYS A 469 -2.03 31.84 -27.22
N PRO A 470 -1.15 31.54 -28.19
CA PRO A 470 -0.29 32.57 -28.78
C PRO A 470 -1.10 33.58 -29.59
N SER A 471 -0.55 34.79 -29.77
CA SER A 471 -1.17 35.85 -30.58
C SER A 471 -1.38 35.42 -32.03
N GLU A 472 -0.42 34.71 -32.61
CA GLU A 472 -0.50 34.04 -33.90
C GLU A 472 -0.46 32.52 -33.71
N LEU A 473 -1.29 31.79 -34.45
CA LEU A 473 -1.35 30.34 -34.32
C LEU A 473 -0.09 29.69 -34.89
N THR A 474 0.70 29.05 -34.03
CA THR A 474 1.91 28.33 -34.42
C THR A 474 1.64 26.82 -34.59
N PRO A 475 2.42 26.13 -35.45
CA PRO A 475 2.43 24.67 -35.54
C PRO A 475 2.70 23.99 -34.19
N GLU A 476 3.57 24.58 -33.37
CA GLU A 476 3.88 24.09 -32.02
C GLU A 476 2.65 24.09 -31.11
N HIS A 477 1.89 25.18 -31.06
CA HIS A 477 0.68 25.25 -30.26
C HIS A 477 -0.40 24.29 -30.77
N ALA A 478 -0.50 24.11 -32.09
CA ALA A 478 -1.39 23.12 -32.68
C ALA A 478 -1.09 21.69 -32.20
N GLY A 479 0.19 21.34 -32.13
CA GLY A 479 0.64 20.08 -31.56
C GLY A 479 0.37 19.96 -30.06
N PHE A 480 0.58 21.05 -29.32
CA PHE A 480 0.28 21.12 -27.89
C PHE A 480 -1.20 20.81 -27.60
N LEU A 481 -2.14 21.42 -28.35
CA LEU A 481 -3.57 21.12 -28.25
C LEU A 481 -3.88 19.65 -28.55
N PHE A 482 -3.25 19.06 -29.57
CA PHE A 482 -3.47 17.64 -29.87
C PHE A 482 -3.04 16.74 -28.70
N GLY A 483 -1.88 17.02 -28.09
CA GLY A 483 -1.40 16.26 -26.92
C GLY A 483 -2.30 16.42 -25.69
N LEU A 484 -2.88 17.61 -25.46
CA LEU A 484 -3.91 17.83 -24.41
C LEU A 484 -5.19 17.01 -24.69
N GLY A 485 -5.54 16.84 -25.96
CA GLY A 485 -6.65 16.00 -26.38
C GLY A 485 -6.40 14.51 -26.10
N LEU A 486 -5.20 14.02 -26.43
CA LEU A 486 -4.79 12.64 -26.18
C LEU A 486 -4.73 12.28 -24.68
N THR A 487 -4.47 13.26 -23.82
CA THR A 487 -4.48 13.09 -22.35
C THR A 487 -5.86 13.29 -21.72
N GLY A 488 -6.86 13.71 -22.50
CA GLY A 488 -8.25 13.88 -22.05
C GLY A 488 -8.61 15.29 -21.55
N HIS A 489 -7.64 16.20 -21.42
CA HIS A 489 -7.86 17.55 -20.87
C HIS A 489 -8.73 18.44 -21.79
N LEU A 490 -8.77 18.17 -23.10
CA LEU A 490 -9.67 18.91 -24.01
C LEU A 490 -11.16 18.58 -23.83
N ARG A 491 -11.54 17.58 -23.00
CA ARG A 491 -12.95 17.25 -22.74
C ARG A 491 -13.70 18.42 -22.08
N GLU A 492 -13.00 19.24 -21.31
CA GLU A 492 -13.57 20.40 -20.59
C GLU A 492 -13.48 21.70 -21.38
N MET A 493 -12.94 21.67 -22.61
CA MET A 493 -12.79 22.88 -23.44
C MET A 493 -14.16 23.39 -23.90
N MET A 494 -14.41 24.69 -23.68
CA MET A 494 -15.67 25.31 -24.13
C MET A 494 -15.74 25.40 -25.66
N THR A 495 -16.96 25.29 -26.19
CA THR A 495 -17.24 25.34 -27.63
C THR A 495 -16.75 26.63 -28.29
N TRP A 496 -16.90 27.78 -27.63
CA TRP A 496 -16.47 29.08 -28.16
C TRP A 496 -14.94 29.17 -28.35
N HIS A 497 -14.17 28.62 -27.42
CA HIS A 497 -12.71 28.53 -27.57
C HIS A 497 -12.33 27.64 -28.75
N THR A 498 -13.07 26.54 -28.95
CA THR A 498 -12.89 25.65 -30.11
C THR A 498 -13.05 26.42 -31.42
N PHE A 499 -14.10 27.24 -31.55
CA PHE A 499 -14.31 28.08 -32.73
C PHE A 499 -13.18 29.10 -32.90
N SER A 500 -12.71 29.72 -31.82
CA SER A 500 -11.59 30.68 -31.85
C SER A 500 -10.29 30.10 -32.43
N TYR A 501 -10.09 28.77 -32.35
CA TYR A 501 -8.95 28.07 -32.94
C TYR A 501 -9.16 27.66 -34.41
N LEU A 502 -10.41 27.44 -34.84
CA LEU A 502 -10.73 26.95 -36.19
C LEU A 502 -11.05 28.08 -37.18
N THR A 503 -11.53 29.24 -36.71
CA THR A 503 -11.82 30.42 -37.56
C THR A 503 -10.63 30.90 -38.41
N PRO A 504 -9.38 30.92 -37.90
CA PRO A 504 -8.22 31.39 -38.67
C PRO A 504 -7.78 30.46 -39.81
N LYS A 505 -8.38 29.26 -39.95
CA LYS A 505 -8.07 28.27 -41.00
C LYS A 505 -6.60 27.85 -41.08
N HIS A 506 -5.89 27.84 -39.95
CA HIS A 506 -4.56 27.25 -39.89
C HIS A 506 -4.68 25.71 -39.92
N ASP A 507 -4.09 25.07 -40.93
CA ASP A 507 -4.26 23.64 -41.23
C ASP A 507 -3.83 22.74 -40.07
N LEU A 508 -2.63 22.94 -39.52
CA LEU A 508 -2.12 22.12 -38.43
C LEU A 508 -2.93 22.29 -37.14
N THR A 509 -3.42 23.50 -36.86
CA THR A 509 -4.32 23.75 -35.70
C THR A 509 -5.64 23.02 -35.89
N SER A 510 -6.18 23.01 -37.12
CA SER A 510 -7.39 22.25 -37.43
C SER A 510 -7.18 20.75 -37.21
N ILE A 511 -6.06 20.19 -37.71
CA ILE A 511 -5.71 18.78 -37.48
C ILE A 511 -5.59 18.48 -35.98
N GLY A 512 -4.88 19.31 -35.22
CA GLY A 512 -4.63 19.09 -33.79
C GLY A 512 -5.89 19.18 -32.94
N VAL A 513 -6.76 20.15 -33.21
CA VAL A 513 -8.04 20.33 -32.49
C VAL A 513 -9.03 19.22 -32.83
N LEU A 514 -9.20 18.88 -34.12
CA LEU A 514 -10.17 17.85 -34.54
C LEU A 514 -9.80 16.48 -34.00
N LEU A 515 -8.53 16.07 -34.13
CA LEU A 515 -8.06 14.80 -33.57
C LEU A 515 -8.03 14.82 -32.05
N GLY A 516 -7.64 15.93 -31.43
CA GLY A 516 -7.57 16.06 -29.97
C GLY A 516 -8.94 15.96 -29.30
N LEU A 517 -9.96 16.65 -29.83
CA LEU A 517 -11.32 16.58 -29.33
C LEU A 517 -11.96 15.20 -29.55
N ALA A 518 -11.69 14.59 -30.71
CA ALA A 518 -12.16 13.24 -31.01
C ALA A 518 -11.51 12.20 -30.07
N ALA A 519 -10.20 12.30 -29.81
CA ALA A 519 -9.49 11.41 -28.90
C ALA A 519 -9.99 11.54 -27.46
N ALA A 520 -10.23 12.77 -26.98
CA ALA A 520 -10.76 13.02 -25.63
C ALA A 520 -12.19 12.47 -25.42
N ASN A 521 -12.94 12.24 -26.51
CA ASN A 521 -14.32 11.73 -26.49
C ASN A 521 -14.44 10.39 -27.22
N MET A 522 -13.38 9.59 -27.23
CA MET A 522 -13.36 8.29 -27.91
C MET A 522 -14.54 7.40 -27.48
N GLY A 523 -15.26 6.87 -28.47
CA GLY A 523 -16.38 5.94 -28.25
C GLY A 523 -17.67 6.55 -27.67
N ASN A 524 -17.73 7.87 -27.39
CA ASN A 524 -18.88 8.51 -26.75
C ASN A 524 -19.98 8.96 -27.73
N GLU A 525 -19.76 8.92 -29.05
CA GLU A 525 -20.71 9.40 -30.08
C GLU A 525 -21.21 10.85 -29.87
N ASN A 526 -20.35 11.73 -29.35
CA ASN A 526 -20.74 13.11 -29.04
C ASN A 526 -21.22 13.86 -30.31
N ALA A 527 -22.49 14.25 -30.31
CA ALA A 527 -23.13 14.92 -31.44
C ALA A 527 -22.51 16.29 -31.77
N HIS A 528 -22.04 17.05 -30.76
CA HIS A 528 -21.41 18.35 -30.99
C HIS A 528 -20.09 18.22 -31.75
N ILE A 529 -19.27 17.24 -31.37
CA ILE A 529 -17.98 16.96 -32.03
C ILE A 529 -18.24 16.38 -33.43
N THR A 530 -19.27 15.56 -33.59
CA THR A 530 -19.68 15.07 -34.92
C THR A 530 -20.03 16.22 -35.86
N LYS A 531 -20.79 17.22 -35.39
CA LYS A 531 -21.11 18.43 -36.19
C LYS A 531 -19.85 19.22 -36.54
N LEU A 532 -18.91 19.33 -35.60
CA LEU A 532 -17.63 19.98 -35.85
C LEU A 532 -16.81 19.26 -36.94
N LEU A 533 -16.68 17.93 -36.81
CA LEU A 533 -15.99 17.09 -37.80
C LEU A 533 -16.66 17.17 -39.18
N ALA A 534 -17.99 17.29 -39.24
CA ALA A 534 -18.74 17.38 -40.49
C ALA A 534 -18.41 18.65 -41.30
N VAL A 535 -18.11 19.77 -40.64
CA VAL A 535 -17.68 21.01 -41.32
C VAL A 535 -16.32 20.85 -42.00
N HIS A 536 -15.46 19.97 -41.49
CA HIS A 536 -14.13 19.70 -42.06
C HIS A 536 -14.08 18.41 -42.89
N THR A 537 -15.21 17.70 -43.03
CA THR A 537 -15.31 16.42 -43.72
C THR A 537 -16.54 16.43 -44.64
N PRO A 538 -16.38 16.82 -45.92
CA PRO A 538 -17.50 16.96 -46.87
C PRO A 538 -18.36 15.70 -46.99
N ALA A 539 -17.77 14.52 -46.81
CA ALA A 539 -18.46 13.22 -46.83
C ALA A 539 -19.58 13.05 -45.78
N LEU A 540 -19.58 13.86 -44.72
CA LEU A 540 -20.61 13.84 -43.67
C LEU A 540 -21.78 14.78 -43.96
N LEU A 541 -21.64 15.67 -44.94
CA LEU A 541 -22.66 16.64 -45.30
C LEU A 541 -23.79 15.99 -46.09
N PRO A 542 -25.04 16.49 -45.98
CA PRO A 542 -26.17 15.98 -46.75
C PRO A 542 -25.97 16.11 -48.27
N THR A 543 -25.24 17.13 -48.69
CA THR A 543 -24.84 17.40 -50.07
C THR A 543 -23.31 17.29 -50.16
N PRO A 544 -22.76 16.13 -50.58
CA PRO A 544 -21.32 15.89 -50.57
C PRO A 544 -20.53 16.73 -51.58
N ASP A 545 -21.21 17.31 -52.58
CA ASP A 545 -20.61 18.11 -53.68
C ASP A 545 -20.42 19.60 -53.34
N VAL A 546 -20.52 19.98 -52.06
CA VAL A 546 -20.25 21.36 -51.63
C VAL A 546 -18.73 21.56 -51.52
N ASP A 547 -18.19 22.42 -52.38
CA ASP A 547 -16.79 22.83 -52.35
C ASP A 547 -16.46 23.62 -51.08
N LEU A 548 -16.02 22.91 -50.05
CA LEU A 548 -15.42 23.50 -48.87
C LEU A 548 -13.91 23.66 -49.08
N ASN A 549 -13.41 24.88 -48.91
CA ASN A 549 -11.97 25.18 -48.99
C ASN A 549 -11.21 24.63 -47.76
N VAL A 550 -11.08 23.30 -47.68
CA VAL A 550 -10.43 22.55 -46.60
C VAL A 550 -9.41 21.59 -47.22
N SER A 551 -8.16 21.62 -46.74
CA SER A 551 -7.09 20.78 -47.27
C SER A 551 -7.35 19.28 -47.06
N LEU A 552 -6.81 18.44 -47.96
CA LEU A 552 -7.02 16.99 -47.92
C LEU A 552 -6.42 16.36 -46.64
N LEU A 553 -5.38 16.96 -46.06
CA LEU A 553 -4.81 16.55 -44.77
C LEU A 553 -5.76 16.84 -43.59
N ALA A 554 -6.41 18.01 -43.57
CA ALA A 554 -7.43 18.31 -42.58
C ALA A 554 -8.67 17.41 -42.73
N GLN A 555 -9.07 17.08 -43.96
CA GLN A 555 -10.13 16.09 -44.22
C GLN A 555 -9.72 14.68 -43.74
N ALA A 556 -8.45 14.28 -43.95
CA ALA A 556 -7.95 12.99 -43.48
C ALA A 556 -7.93 12.91 -41.94
N ALA A 557 -7.56 14.01 -41.27
CA ALA A 557 -7.66 14.13 -39.81
C ALA A 557 -9.12 14.09 -39.33
N GLY A 558 -10.04 14.75 -40.05
CA GLY A 558 -11.48 14.67 -39.78
C GLY A 558 -12.02 13.24 -39.87
N MET A 559 -11.66 12.50 -40.92
CA MET A 559 -12.02 11.09 -41.09
C MET A 559 -11.47 10.20 -39.96
N ALA A 560 -10.20 10.36 -39.61
CA ALA A 560 -9.61 9.63 -38.48
C ALA A 560 -10.29 10.01 -37.14
N GLY A 561 -10.68 11.27 -36.95
CA GLY A 561 -11.44 11.75 -35.81
C GLY A 561 -12.83 11.09 -35.69
N VAL A 562 -13.54 10.88 -36.81
CA VAL A 562 -14.79 10.10 -36.84
C VAL A 562 -14.54 8.68 -36.36
N GLY A 563 -13.44 8.06 -36.81
CA GLY A 563 -13.01 6.73 -36.37
C GLY A 563 -12.81 6.62 -34.85
N LEU A 564 -12.15 7.60 -34.24
CA LEU A 564 -11.92 7.66 -32.79
C LEU A 564 -13.23 7.92 -32.02
N LEU A 565 -14.05 8.87 -32.47
CA LEU A 565 -15.31 9.25 -31.81
C LEU A 565 -16.33 8.11 -31.78
N TYR A 566 -16.41 7.34 -32.87
CA TYR A 566 -17.33 6.20 -33.03
C TYR A 566 -16.63 4.85 -32.84
N MET A 567 -15.48 4.84 -32.16
CA MET A 567 -14.67 3.65 -31.97
C MET A 567 -15.46 2.55 -31.25
N GLY A 568 -15.57 1.38 -31.88
CA GLY A 568 -16.27 0.23 -31.35
C GLY A 568 -17.77 0.41 -31.18
N THR A 569 -18.42 1.44 -31.73
CA THR A 569 -19.86 1.66 -31.52
C THR A 569 -20.73 0.88 -32.52
N LYS A 570 -20.16 0.42 -33.64
CA LYS A 570 -20.89 -0.22 -34.75
C LYS A 570 -21.95 0.70 -35.38
N ASN A 571 -21.68 2.01 -35.44
CA ASN A 571 -22.58 2.94 -36.12
C ASN A 571 -22.54 2.74 -37.65
N ARG A 572 -23.59 2.09 -38.18
CA ARG A 572 -23.69 1.71 -39.59
C ARG A 572 -23.54 2.87 -40.56
N ARG A 573 -24.19 4.01 -40.29
CA ARG A 573 -24.12 5.18 -41.19
C ARG A 573 -22.69 5.67 -41.32
N MET A 574 -21.99 5.83 -40.19
CA MET A 574 -20.60 6.31 -40.19
C MET A 574 -19.66 5.30 -40.84
N ALA A 575 -19.87 4.00 -40.60
CA ALA A 575 -19.12 2.95 -41.27
C ALA A 575 -19.32 2.99 -42.80
N GLU A 576 -20.56 3.16 -43.30
CA GLU A 576 -20.82 3.28 -44.74
C GLU A 576 -20.19 4.52 -45.36
N VAL A 577 -20.24 5.67 -44.66
CA VAL A 577 -19.55 6.89 -45.09
C VAL A 577 -18.05 6.62 -45.22
N CYS A 578 -17.40 6.05 -44.19
CA CYS A 578 -15.97 5.74 -44.24
C CYS A 578 -15.62 4.73 -45.34
N LEU A 579 -16.43 3.69 -45.54
CA LEU A 579 -16.22 2.70 -46.60
C LEU A 579 -16.35 3.32 -48.01
N ASN A 580 -17.29 4.25 -48.20
CA ASN A 580 -17.43 5.00 -49.45
C ASN A 580 -16.19 5.85 -49.74
N GLN A 581 -15.57 6.43 -48.71
CA GLN A 581 -14.38 7.27 -48.86
C GLN A 581 -13.10 6.50 -49.20
N ILE A 582 -13.06 5.17 -49.00
CA ILE A 582 -11.93 4.33 -49.45
C ILE A 582 -11.84 4.32 -51.00
N SER A 583 -12.97 4.41 -51.70
CA SER A 583 -13.04 4.40 -53.17
C SER A 583 -13.59 5.73 -53.71
N ARG A 584 -13.03 6.87 -53.25
CA ARG A 584 -13.45 8.20 -53.71
C ARG A 584 -12.99 8.43 -55.15
N LYS A 585 -13.94 8.75 -56.04
CA LYS A 585 -13.71 8.90 -57.49
C LYS A 585 -12.71 10.01 -57.83
N ASP A 586 -12.81 11.15 -57.13
CA ASP A 586 -11.98 12.33 -57.39
C ASP A 586 -10.49 12.11 -57.08
N LEU A 587 -10.16 11.09 -56.28
CA LEU A 587 -8.80 10.80 -55.80
C LEU A 587 -8.10 9.70 -56.60
N VAL A 588 -8.69 9.24 -57.71
CA VAL A 588 -8.12 8.15 -58.53
C VAL A 588 -6.91 8.64 -59.34
N GLN A 589 -6.97 9.85 -59.91
CA GLN A 589 -5.87 10.41 -60.69
C GLN A 589 -4.86 11.15 -59.80
N PRO A 590 -3.55 10.93 -59.98
CA PRO A 590 -2.51 11.62 -59.24
C PRO A 590 -2.29 13.04 -59.80
N ASP A 591 -3.20 13.96 -59.46
CA ASP A 591 -3.08 15.39 -59.76
C ASP A 591 -2.35 16.14 -58.63
N LEU A 592 -1.88 17.36 -58.90
CA LEU A 592 -1.18 18.21 -57.92
C LEU A 592 -2.07 18.57 -56.70
N SER A 593 -3.38 18.66 -56.89
CA SER A 593 -4.37 18.85 -55.83
C SER A 593 -4.60 17.60 -54.97
N ASN A 594 -4.21 16.41 -55.45
CA ASN A 594 -4.50 15.10 -54.87
C ASN A 594 -3.25 14.39 -54.30
N GLU A 595 -2.19 15.14 -54.02
CA GLU A 595 -0.89 14.62 -53.55
C GLU A 595 -1.01 13.76 -52.26
N TYR A 596 -2.01 14.02 -51.42
CA TYR A 596 -2.26 13.34 -50.14
C TYR A 596 -3.34 12.24 -50.19
N ARG A 597 -3.72 11.76 -51.38
CA ARG A 597 -4.77 10.74 -51.57
C ARG A 597 -4.55 9.44 -50.79
N GLU A 598 -3.30 9.00 -50.66
CA GLU A 598 -2.95 7.77 -49.92
C GLU A 598 -3.24 7.94 -48.42
N ALA A 599 -2.74 9.03 -47.82
CA ALA A 599 -3.00 9.34 -46.42
C ALA A 599 -4.50 9.45 -46.11
N TYR A 600 -5.28 10.09 -46.98
CA TYR A 600 -6.74 10.16 -46.82
C TYR A 600 -7.41 8.78 -46.84
N THR A 601 -7.05 7.93 -47.81
CA THR A 601 -7.61 6.58 -47.97
C THR A 601 -7.27 5.70 -46.76
N TYR A 602 -6.03 5.75 -46.27
CA TYR A 602 -5.65 5.02 -45.06
C TYR A 602 -6.41 5.53 -43.83
N SER A 603 -6.58 6.85 -43.67
CA SER A 603 -7.39 7.41 -42.58
C SER A 603 -8.85 6.96 -42.65
N ALA A 604 -9.46 6.92 -43.85
CA ALA A 604 -10.83 6.42 -44.04
C ALA A 604 -10.96 4.93 -43.70
N ALA A 605 -9.99 4.11 -44.11
CA ALA A 605 -9.98 2.67 -43.81
C ALA A 605 -9.73 2.38 -42.32
N LEU A 606 -8.81 3.10 -41.68
CA LEU A 606 -8.60 3.02 -40.24
C LEU A 606 -9.86 3.45 -39.49
N ALA A 607 -10.52 4.52 -39.91
CA ALA A 607 -11.76 4.98 -39.30
C ALA A 607 -12.88 3.93 -39.41
N PHE A 608 -13.09 3.35 -40.60
CA PHE A 608 -14.01 2.22 -40.79
C PHE A 608 -13.69 1.06 -39.84
N GLY A 609 -12.43 0.65 -39.79
CA GLY A 609 -11.97 -0.45 -38.96
C GLY A 609 -12.14 -0.17 -37.46
N MET A 610 -11.89 1.06 -37.01
CA MET A 610 -12.10 1.50 -35.64
C MET A 610 -13.59 1.52 -35.26
N ILE A 611 -14.49 1.91 -36.17
CA ILE A 611 -15.95 1.90 -35.91
C ILE A 611 -16.49 0.47 -35.77
N MET A 612 -16.04 -0.43 -36.65
CA MET A 612 -16.48 -1.83 -36.72
C MET A 612 -15.62 -2.79 -35.89
N LEU A 613 -14.75 -2.26 -35.02
CA LEU A 613 -13.69 -2.98 -34.32
C LEU A 613 -14.17 -4.28 -33.63
N GLY A 614 -13.75 -5.43 -34.14
CA GLY A 614 -14.08 -6.76 -33.62
C GLY A 614 -15.58 -7.13 -33.68
N LYS A 615 -16.42 -6.37 -34.40
CA LYS A 615 -17.88 -6.48 -34.41
C LYS A 615 -18.48 -6.99 -35.73
N GLY A 616 -17.64 -7.49 -36.64
CA GLY A 616 -18.10 -8.08 -37.90
C GLY A 616 -18.96 -9.32 -37.70
N THR A 617 -20.20 -9.30 -38.18
CA THR A 617 -21.12 -10.46 -38.12
C THR A 617 -21.41 -11.03 -39.52
N THR A 618 -22.35 -11.97 -39.60
CA THR A 618 -22.87 -12.56 -40.85
C THR A 618 -24.22 -11.97 -41.29
N ILE A 619 -24.68 -10.91 -40.61
CA ILE A 619 -25.92 -10.21 -40.97
C ILE A 619 -25.82 -9.69 -42.42
N PRO A 620 -26.89 -9.72 -43.23
CA PRO A 620 -26.86 -9.28 -44.63
C PRO A 620 -26.22 -7.90 -44.87
N ALA A 621 -26.40 -6.97 -43.92
CA ALA A 621 -25.79 -5.65 -43.95
C ALA A 621 -24.25 -5.70 -43.78
N ASP A 622 -23.74 -6.49 -42.83
CA ASP A 622 -22.30 -6.66 -42.63
C ASP A 622 -21.68 -7.46 -43.79
N SER A 623 -22.42 -8.41 -44.38
CA SER A 623 -21.96 -9.15 -45.57
C SER A 623 -21.86 -8.25 -46.80
N ALA A 624 -22.72 -7.22 -46.94
CA ALA A 624 -22.60 -6.23 -48.01
C ALA A 624 -21.32 -5.40 -47.86
N LEU A 625 -20.98 -4.96 -46.63
CA LEU A 625 -19.72 -4.27 -46.34
C LEU A 625 -18.51 -5.17 -46.64
N LEU A 626 -18.57 -6.45 -46.23
CA LEU A 626 -17.51 -7.44 -46.49
C LEU A 626 -17.33 -7.71 -47.99
N THR A 627 -18.42 -7.86 -48.74
CA THR A 627 -18.37 -8.09 -50.20
C THR A 627 -17.64 -6.94 -50.89
N ARG A 628 -17.93 -5.71 -50.46
CA ARG A 628 -17.28 -4.51 -51.01
C ARG A 628 -15.81 -4.40 -50.63
N LEU A 629 -15.45 -4.72 -49.39
CA LEU A 629 -14.04 -4.80 -48.97
C LEU A 629 -13.28 -5.87 -49.78
N ASN A 630 -13.90 -7.03 -50.03
CA ASN A 630 -13.27 -8.08 -50.83
C ASN A 630 -12.99 -7.61 -52.27
N ILE A 631 -13.92 -6.87 -52.87
CA ILE A 631 -13.75 -6.26 -54.19
C ILE A 631 -12.59 -5.26 -54.20
N PHE A 632 -12.44 -4.46 -53.14
CA PHE A 632 -11.29 -3.54 -52.99
C PHE A 632 -9.94 -4.25 -52.79
N ILE A 633 -9.92 -5.46 -52.22
CA ILE A 633 -8.71 -6.26 -51.99
C ILE A 633 -8.26 -7.00 -53.25
N GLN A 634 -9.20 -7.62 -53.97
CA GLN A 634 -8.93 -8.47 -55.13
C GLN A 634 -8.85 -7.68 -56.44
N GLY A 635 -9.61 -6.58 -56.54
CA GLY A 635 -9.72 -5.79 -57.77
C GLY A 635 -10.64 -6.41 -58.82
N ASP A 636 -11.60 -7.26 -58.42
CA ASP A 636 -12.51 -7.94 -59.36
C ASP A 636 -13.63 -7.01 -59.84
N PHE A 637 -13.40 -6.36 -60.99
CA PHE A 637 -14.30 -5.39 -61.61
C PHE A 637 -15.65 -5.97 -62.10
N HIS A 638 -15.78 -7.29 -62.22
CA HIS A 638 -16.97 -7.95 -62.78
C HIS A 638 -18.18 -7.98 -61.84
N LEU A 639 -17.98 -7.86 -60.53
CA LEU A 639 -19.03 -7.91 -59.51
C LEU A 639 -19.67 -6.53 -59.22
N MET A 640 -19.19 -5.46 -59.87
CA MET A 640 -19.68 -4.09 -59.70
C MET A 640 -20.60 -3.66 -60.87
N PRO A 641 -21.65 -2.85 -60.60
CA PRO A 641 -22.50 -2.27 -61.65
C PRO A 641 -21.67 -1.51 -62.70
N SER A 642 -22.09 -1.51 -63.97
CA SER A 642 -21.29 -1.01 -65.10
C SER A 642 -20.82 0.46 -64.96
N ASP A 643 -21.59 1.31 -64.27
CA ASP A 643 -21.26 2.72 -63.97
C ASP A 643 -20.13 2.93 -62.93
N GLN A 644 -19.70 1.86 -62.25
CA GLN A 644 -18.69 1.91 -61.17
C GLN A 644 -17.36 1.21 -61.54
N ARG A 645 -17.21 0.75 -62.79
CA ARG A 645 -16.05 -0.05 -63.25
C ARG A 645 -14.75 0.74 -63.42
N ALA A 646 -14.81 2.07 -63.60
CA ALA A 646 -13.65 2.96 -63.76
C ALA A 646 -13.16 3.62 -62.46
N ALA A 647 -13.63 3.17 -61.29
CA ALA A 647 -13.75 4.03 -60.11
C ALA A 647 -12.65 3.94 -59.04
N PHE A 648 -11.70 2.99 -59.07
CA PHE A 648 -10.67 2.91 -58.01
C PHE A 648 -9.35 2.22 -58.42
N ASP A 649 -8.25 2.70 -57.81
CA ASP A 649 -6.87 2.17 -57.96
C ASP A 649 -6.61 1.06 -56.94
N VAL A 650 -6.37 -0.17 -57.41
CA VAL A 650 -6.13 -1.34 -56.55
C VAL A 650 -4.92 -1.14 -55.64
N ASN A 651 -3.91 -0.38 -56.06
CA ASN A 651 -2.73 -0.12 -55.22
C ASN A 651 -3.07 0.76 -54.00
N LEU A 652 -4.08 1.61 -54.12
CA LEU A 652 -4.57 2.47 -53.07
C LEU A 652 -5.56 1.72 -52.15
N THR A 653 -6.52 1.02 -52.75
CA THR A 653 -7.63 0.40 -52.00
C THR A 653 -7.28 -0.93 -51.35
N SER A 654 -6.44 -1.77 -51.97
CA SER A 654 -6.10 -3.11 -51.46
C SER A 654 -5.48 -3.09 -50.05
N PRO A 655 -4.39 -2.33 -49.78
CA PRO A 655 -3.80 -2.30 -48.45
C PRO A 655 -4.75 -1.65 -47.41
N ALA A 656 -5.47 -0.60 -47.79
CA ALA A 656 -6.42 0.09 -46.93
C ALA A 656 -7.57 -0.84 -46.52
N ALA A 657 -8.23 -1.51 -47.48
CA ALA A 657 -9.31 -2.45 -47.25
C ALA A 657 -8.85 -3.69 -46.46
N SER A 658 -7.61 -4.16 -46.65
CA SER A 658 -7.05 -5.28 -45.88
C SER A 658 -7.01 -4.97 -44.38
N ILE A 659 -6.56 -3.77 -43.99
CA ILE A 659 -6.52 -3.34 -42.59
C ILE A 659 -7.92 -3.16 -42.02
N ALA A 660 -8.81 -2.52 -42.80
CA ALA A 660 -10.19 -2.31 -42.42
C ALA A 660 -10.89 -3.65 -42.12
N LEU A 661 -10.66 -4.67 -42.96
CA LEU A 661 -11.15 -6.03 -42.76
C LEU A 661 -10.53 -6.69 -41.52
N GLY A 662 -9.21 -6.54 -41.34
CA GLY A 662 -8.49 -7.06 -40.17
C GLY A 662 -8.99 -6.49 -38.84
N LEU A 663 -9.33 -5.19 -38.80
CA LEU A 663 -9.90 -4.53 -37.62
C LEU A 663 -11.38 -4.89 -37.41
N MET A 664 -12.19 -4.97 -38.48
CA MET A 664 -13.60 -5.38 -38.41
C MET A 664 -13.78 -6.79 -37.80
N TYR A 665 -12.85 -7.71 -38.11
CA TYR A 665 -12.87 -9.10 -37.66
C TYR A 665 -11.76 -9.44 -36.65
N LEU A 666 -11.23 -8.42 -35.96
CA LEU A 666 -10.22 -8.59 -34.91
C LEU A 666 -10.67 -9.64 -33.88
N ARG A 667 -9.81 -10.63 -33.60
CA ARG A 667 -10.03 -11.69 -32.58
C ARG A 667 -11.28 -12.57 -32.80
N THR A 668 -11.82 -12.61 -34.02
CA THR A 668 -13.00 -13.44 -34.32
C THR A 668 -12.66 -14.90 -34.63
N GLU A 669 -11.39 -15.23 -34.89
CA GLU A 669 -10.91 -16.58 -35.24
C GLU A 669 -11.58 -17.19 -36.48
N ARG A 670 -12.15 -16.34 -37.34
CA ARG A 670 -12.84 -16.75 -38.56
C ARG A 670 -11.88 -17.08 -39.69
N GLN A 671 -11.75 -18.37 -39.99
CA GLN A 671 -10.85 -18.87 -41.02
C GLN A 671 -11.29 -18.45 -42.44
N ASP A 672 -12.60 -18.42 -42.71
CA ASP A 672 -13.18 -18.06 -44.01
C ASP A 672 -12.79 -16.64 -44.46
N ILE A 673 -12.76 -15.68 -43.54
CA ILE A 673 -12.31 -14.31 -43.82
C ILE A 673 -10.79 -14.23 -43.88
N ALA A 674 -10.09 -14.94 -42.99
CA ALA A 674 -8.63 -14.98 -42.99
C ALA A 674 -8.08 -15.53 -44.32
N ASP A 675 -8.81 -16.42 -44.99
CA ASP A 675 -8.45 -17.00 -46.28
C ASP A 675 -8.65 -16.00 -47.45
N MET A 676 -9.54 -15.00 -47.33
CA MET A 676 -9.64 -13.90 -48.31
C MET A 676 -8.36 -13.06 -48.38
N LEU A 677 -7.57 -13.06 -47.30
CA LEU A 677 -6.29 -12.35 -47.18
C LEU A 677 -5.07 -13.27 -47.41
N ALA A 678 -5.27 -14.43 -48.05
CA ALA A 678 -4.18 -15.37 -48.32
C ALA A 678 -3.04 -14.71 -49.12
N THR A 679 -1.80 -15.06 -48.75
CA THR A 679 -0.61 -14.58 -49.46
C THR A 679 -0.43 -15.35 -50.77
N PRO A 680 -0.27 -14.66 -51.91
CA PRO A 680 -0.04 -15.31 -53.20
C PRO A 680 1.27 -16.11 -53.21
N ASP A 681 1.26 -17.29 -53.84
CA ASP A 681 2.38 -18.23 -53.87
C ASP A 681 3.09 -18.31 -55.24
N THR A 682 2.47 -17.77 -56.32
CA THR A 682 3.05 -17.73 -57.66
C THR A 682 3.79 -16.42 -57.95
N VAL A 683 4.86 -16.48 -58.74
CA VAL A 683 5.65 -15.29 -59.15
C VAL A 683 4.77 -14.30 -59.92
N LEU A 684 3.87 -14.77 -60.79
CA LEU A 684 2.97 -13.90 -61.56
C LEU A 684 2.03 -13.11 -60.65
N SER A 685 1.40 -13.76 -59.67
CA SER A 685 0.52 -13.09 -58.71
C SER A 685 1.30 -12.13 -57.79
N LEU A 686 2.53 -12.47 -57.43
CA LEU A 686 3.40 -11.60 -56.63
C LEU A 686 3.85 -10.37 -57.40
N ASN A 687 4.09 -10.48 -58.72
CA ASN A 687 4.44 -9.34 -59.57
C ASN A 687 3.29 -8.34 -59.78
N ARG A 688 2.03 -8.77 -59.59
CA ARG A 688 0.85 -7.90 -59.71
C ARG A 688 0.61 -7.03 -58.47
N ILE A 689 1.29 -7.30 -57.36
CA ILE A 689 1.02 -6.68 -56.05
C ILE A 689 2.31 -6.04 -55.52
N GLN A 690 2.21 -4.85 -54.93
CA GLN A 690 3.37 -4.25 -54.27
C GLN A 690 3.82 -5.12 -53.06
N PRO A 691 5.11 -5.45 -52.92
CA PRO A 691 5.59 -6.34 -51.85
C PRO A 691 5.23 -5.87 -50.43
N SER A 692 5.14 -4.56 -50.20
CA SER A 692 4.74 -3.99 -48.91
C SER A 692 3.29 -4.28 -48.52
N PHE A 693 2.40 -4.57 -49.48
CA PHE A 693 1.01 -4.96 -49.20
C PHE A 693 0.93 -6.35 -48.58
N LEU A 694 1.91 -7.23 -48.86
CA LEU A 694 1.98 -8.55 -48.25
C LEU A 694 2.15 -8.44 -46.73
N LEU A 695 2.89 -7.45 -46.24
CA LEU A 695 3.03 -7.16 -44.82
C LEU A 695 1.66 -6.83 -44.19
N VAL A 696 0.89 -5.98 -44.85
CA VAL A 696 -0.44 -5.56 -44.38
C VAL A 696 -1.44 -6.72 -44.41
N ARG A 697 -1.39 -7.57 -45.45
CA ARG A 697 -2.23 -8.78 -45.55
C ARG A 697 -1.89 -9.82 -44.48
N THR A 698 -0.59 -10.08 -44.26
CA THR A 698 -0.16 -11.03 -43.21
C THR A 698 -0.51 -10.53 -41.82
N LEU A 699 -0.33 -9.23 -41.56
CA LEU A 699 -0.77 -8.59 -40.33
C LEU A 699 -2.28 -8.75 -40.14
N SER A 700 -3.09 -8.35 -41.13
CA SER A 700 -4.55 -8.39 -41.04
C SER A 700 -5.09 -9.81 -40.84
N ARG A 701 -4.49 -10.80 -41.52
CA ARG A 701 -4.77 -12.22 -41.30
C ARG A 701 -4.43 -12.68 -39.88
N ALA A 702 -3.31 -12.22 -39.33
CA ALA A 702 -2.92 -12.53 -37.95
C ALA A 702 -3.84 -11.85 -36.92
N LEU A 703 -4.36 -10.65 -37.18
CA LEU A 703 -5.32 -9.96 -36.32
C LEU A 703 -6.65 -10.72 -36.19
N ILE A 704 -7.11 -11.35 -37.28
CA ILE A 704 -8.30 -12.19 -37.29
C ILE A 704 -8.04 -13.49 -36.50
N MET A 705 -6.91 -14.14 -36.77
CA MET A 705 -6.48 -15.41 -36.12
C MET A 705 -5.57 -15.15 -34.91
N TRP A 706 -6.03 -14.31 -33.99
CA TRP A 706 -5.25 -13.77 -32.87
C TRP A 706 -4.75 -14.83 -31.90
N ASN A 707 -5.57 -15.83 -31.58
CA ASN A 707 -5.27 -16.88 -30.61
C ASN A 707 -4.15 -17.79 -31.12
N LYS A 708 -4.10 -18.05 -32.43
CA LYS A 708 -3.07 -18.89 -33.08
C LYS A 708 -1.67 -18.26 -33.09
N ILE A 709 -1.53 -16.95 -32.85
CA ILE A 709 -0.22 -16.28 -32.80
C ILE A 709 0.62 -16.86 -31.65
N ALA A 710 1.76 -17.48 -31.97
CA ALA A 710 2.71 -17.99 -30.98
C ALA A 710 4.12 -17.45 -31.26
N PRO A 711 4.92 -17.13 -30.22
CA PRO A 711 6.28 -16.64 -30.37
C PRO A 711 7.26 -17.80 -30.65
N THR A 712 6.95 -18.64 -31.64
CA THR A 712 7.75 -19.80 -32.04
C THR A 712 8.19 -19.68 -33.48
N GLN A 713 9.33 -20.31 -33.80
CA GLN A 713 9.84 -20.37 -35.17
C GLN A 713 8.86 -21.10 -36.10
N GLU A 714 8.17 -22.11 -35.57
CA GLU A 714 7.17 -22.91 -36.28
C GLU A 714 6.01 -22.03 -36.76
N TRP A 715 5.47 -21.17 -35.89
CA TRP A 715 4.38 -20.28 -36.25
C TRP A 715 4.77 -19.30 -37.36
N ILE A 716 5.93 -18.65 -37.26
CA ILE A 716 6.42 -17.73 -38.29
C ILE A 716 6.63 -18.47 -39.61
N SER A 717 7.20 -19.68 -39.56
CA SER A 717 7.43 -20.50 -40.76
C SER A 717 6.13 -20.93 -41.45
N ALA A 718 5.03 -21.08 -40.69
CA ALA A 718 3.72 -21.44 -41.22
C ALA A 718 3.01 -20.28 -41.93
N GLN A 719 3.40 -19.03 -41.67
CA GLN A 719 2.84 -17.86 -42.37
C GLN A 719 3.45 -17.64 -43.76
N VAL A 720 4.62 -18.25 -44.03
CA VAL A 720 5.31 -18.14 -45.32
C VAL A 720 4.83 -19.27 -46.25
N PRO A 721 4.34 -18.96 -47.47
CA PRO A 721 3.95 -19.98 -48.45
C PRO A 721 5.06 -21.02 -48.71
N MET A 722 4.66 -22.30 -48.84
CA MET A 722 5.60 -23.43 -48.96
C MET A 722 6.62 -23.27 -50.08
N ARG A 723 6.21 -22.70 -51.22
CA ARG A 723 7.07 -22.46 -52.39
C ARG A 723 8.18 -21.43 -52.10
N ILE A 724 7.83 -20.34 -51.43
CA ILE A 724 8.78 -19.29 -51.00
C ILE A 724 9.76 -19.85 -49.97
N ARG A 725 9.26 -20.63 -49.00
CA ARG A 725 10.09 -21.29 -47.97
C ARG A 725 11.13 -22.23 -48.58
N LYS A 726 10.69 -23.17 -49.44
CA LYS A 726 11.60 -24.09 -50.14
C LYS A 726 12.62 -23.36 -51.00
N GLY A 727 12.20 -22.28 -51.68
CA GLY A 727 13.10 -21.43 -52.45
C GLY A 727 14.26 -20.89 -51.61
N ILE A 728 13.96 -20.31 -50.45
CA ILE A 728 14.95 -19.70 -49.54
C ILE A 728 15.86 -20.76 -48.89
N GLU A 729 15.30 -21.90 -48.47
CA GLU A 729 16.09 -23.02 -47.95
C GLU A 729 17.05 -23.58 -48.99
N ASN A 730 16.63 -23.65 -50.27
CA ASN A 730 17.48 -24.12 -51.36
C ASN A 730 18.64 -23.18 -51.66
N ARG A 731 18.47 -21.85 -51.49
CA ARG A 731 19.61 -20.91 -51.54
C ARG A 731 20.58 -21.10 -50.39
N ALA A 732 20.07 -21.28 -49.18
CA ALA A 732 20.92 -21.47 -48.00
C ALA A 732 21.74 -22.78 -48.08
N LYS A 733 21.21 -23.82 -48.74
CA LYS A 733 21.87 -25.13 -48.87
C LYS A 733 22.71 -25.31 -50.14
N TYR A 734 22.27 -24.77 -51.29
CA TYR A 734 22.86 -25.04 -52.60
C TYR A 734 23.42 -23.79 -53.32
N ASN A 735 23.42 -22.61 -52.68
CA ASN A 735 23.86 -21.33 -53.28
C ASN A 735 23.20 -20.99 -54.63
N ASN A 736 21.99 -21.50 -54.86
CA ASN A 736 21.26 -21.32 -56.12
C ASN A 736 20.64 -19.92 -56.22
N THR A 737 20.53 -19.37 -57.43
CA THR A 737 19.91 -18.06 -57.70
C THR A 737 18.39 -18.14 -57.53
N ILE A 738 17.84 -17.39 -56.57
CA ILE A 738 16.39 -17.27 -56.36
C ILE A 738 15.87 -16.06 -57.12
N SER A 739 14.62 -16.12 -57.62
CA SER A 739 13.87 -14.93 -58.03
C SER A 739 13.76 -13.90 -56.89
N ASP A 740 14.18 -12.67 -57.18
CA ASP A 740 14.13 -11.51 -56.27
C ASP A 740 12.78 -11.24 -55.62
N VAL A 741 11.70 -11.59 -56.32
CA VAL A 741 10.31 -11.40 -55.90
C VAL A 741 9.99 -12.26 -54.66
N TRP A 742 10.50 -13.49 -54.62
CA TRP A 742 10.32 -14.38 -53.47
C TRP A 742 11.07 -13.87 -52.23
N GLU A 743 12.24 -13.28 -52.40
CA GLU A 743 13.00 -12.69 -51.30
C GLU A 743 12.33 -11.44 -50.74
N LEU A 744 11.87 -10.54 -51.61
CA LEU A 744 11.13 -9.34 -51.22
C LEU A 744 9.82 -9.68 -50.50
N ALA A 745 9.10 -10.70 -50.98
CA ALA A 745 7.91 -11.21 -50.31
C ALA A 745 8.24 -11.75 -48.92
N TYR A 746 9.29 -12.55 -48.79
CA TYR A 746 9.71 -13.13 -47.51
C TYR A 746 10.05 -12.07 -46.45
N TYR A 747 10.82 -11.04 -46.80
CA TYR A 747 11.18 -9.99 -45.84
C TYR A 747 9.95 -9.21 -45.31
N ASN A 748 9.00 -8.88 -46.20
CA ASN A 748 7.77 -8.19 -45.83
C ASN A 748 6.83 -9.08 -44.99
N ILE A 749 6.69 -10.37 -45.34
CA ILE A 749 5.89 -11.34 -44.58
C ILE A 749 6.44 -11.50 -43.15
N ILE A 750 7.76 -11.67 -43.00
CA ILE A 750 8.39 -11.80 -41.68
C ILE A 750 8.24 -10.53 -40.85
N ALA A 751 8.45 -9.36 -41.44
CA ALA A 751 8.26 -8.10 -40.74
C ALA A 751 6.81 -7.97 -40.20
N GLY A 752 5.81 -8.37 -40.99
CA GLY A 752 4.40 -8.42 -40.57
C GLY A 752 4.14 -9.43 -39.44
N CYS A 753 4.79 -10.60 -39.48
CA CYS A 753 4.69 -11.61 -38.41
C CYS A 753 5.31 -11.10 -37.10
N CYS A 754 6.49 -10.50 -37.16
CA CYS A 754 7.15 -9.89 -36.00
C CYS A 754 6.30 -8.77 -35.39
N PHE A 755 5.65 -7.96 -36.23
CA PHE A 755 4.74 -6.92 -35.77
C PHE A 755 3.48 -7.48 -35.09
N ALA A 756 2.88 -8.54 -35.65
CA ALA A 756 1.76 -9.24 -35.02
C ALA A 756 2.13 -9.84 -33.64
N ILE A 757 3.33 -10.43 -33.52
CA ILE A 757 3.87 -10.89 -32.23
C ILE A 757 4.04 -9.70 -31.27
N GLY A 758 4.60 -8.59 -31.76
CA GLY A 758 4.75 -7.36 -31.00
C GLY A 758 3.42 -6.84 -30.44
N LEU A 759 2.37 -6.80 -31.26
CA LEU A 759 1.02 -6.36 -30.85
C LEU A 759 0.39 -7.30 -29.82
N LYS A 760 0.56 -8.63 -29.97
CA LYS A 760 -0.03 -9.60 -29.03
C LYS A 760 0.64 -9.59 -27.65
N TYR A 761 1.95 -9.42 -27.63
CA TYR A 761 2.75 -9.46 -26.40
C TYR A 761 3.18 -8.07 -25.93
N ALA A 762 2.53 -7.01 -26.41
CA ALA A 762 2.81 -5.63 -26.03
C ALA A 762 2.74 -5.44 -24.52
N GLY A 763 3.80 -4.87 -23.93
CA GLY A 763 3.89 -4.61 -22.49
C GLY A 763 3.78 -5.84 -21.58
N THR A 764 4.06 -7.04 -22.08
CA THR A 764 4.04 -8.28 -21.28
C THR A 764 5.41 -8.70 -20.78
N ALA A 765 6.48 -8.21 -21.40
CA ALA A 765 7.87 -8.58 -21.10
C ALA A 765 8.14 -10.10 -21.11
N ARG A 766 7.36 -10.88 -21.89
CA ARG A 766 7.57 -12.34 -22.00
C ARG A 766 8.88 -12.67 -22.69
N GLN A 767 9.64 -13.57 -22.07
CA GLN A 767 10.99 -13.94 -22.53
C GLN A 767 11.00 -14.64 -23.90
N GLU A 768 9.97 -15.43 -24.23
CA GLU A 768 9.88 -16.16 -25.50
C GLU A 768 9.75 -15.21 -26.69
N ALA A 769 8.77 -14.29 -26.64
CA ALA A 769 8.56 -13.27 -27.67
C ALA A 769 9.81 -12.42 -27.89
N TYR A 770 10.45 -12.03 -26.79
CA TYR A 770 11.70 -11.29 -26.80
C TYR A 770 12.84 -12.00 -27.55
N LYS A 771 13.10 -13.29 -27.24
CA LYS A 771 14.17 -14.07 -27.88
C LYS A 771 13.97 -14.18 -29.39
N ILE A 772 12.74 -14.40 -29.83
CA ILE A 772 12.41 -14.54 -31.27
C ILE A 772 12.59 -13.19 -31.98
N LEU A 773 12.07 -12.09 -31.41
CA LEU A 773 12.19 -10.77 -32.02
C LEU A 773 13.65 -10.30 -32.11
N ILE A 774 14.46 -10.54 -31.08
CA ILE A 774 15.90 -10.24 -31.11
C ILE A 774 16.63 -11.03 -32.19
N ARG A 775 16.31 -12.32 -32.33
CA ARG A 775 16.92 -13.15 -33.38
C ARG A 775 16.69 -12.56 -34.77
N TYR A 776 15.46 -12.12 -35.05
CA TYR A 776 15.12 -11.48 -36.32
C TYR A 776 15.71 -10.08 -36.47
N TYR A 777 15.78 -9.30 -35.38
CA TYR A 777 16.48 -8.01 -35.37
C TYR A 777 17.95 -8.15 -35.77
N ASP A 778 18.67 -9.09 -35.12
CA ASP A 778 20.09 -9.34 -35.40
C ASP A 778 20.28 -9.89 -36.83
N LEU A 779 19.36 -10.73 -37.32
CA LEU A 779 19.37 -11.24 -38.70
C LEU A 779 19.17 -10.13 -39.74
N PHE A 780 18.17 -9.25 -39.56
CA PHE A 780 17.92 -8.11 -40.44
C PHE A 780 19.06 -7.10 -40.42
N THR A 781 19.64 -6.87 -39.24
CA THR A 781 20.82 -6.01 -39.07
C THR A 781 22.00 -6.52 -39.88
N ARG A 782 22.34 -7.82 -39.81
CA ARG A 782 23.43 -8.42 -40.60
C ARG A 782 23.21 -8.30 -42.12
N MET A 783 21.97 -8.47 -42.58
CA MET A 783 21.64 -8.37 -44.01
C MET A 783 21.85 -6.95 -44.56
N ILE A 784 21.58 -5.90 -43.78
CA ILE A 784 21.78 -4.51 -44.21
C ILE A 784 23.26 -4.19 -44.45
N PHE A 785 24.16 -4.76 -43.65
CA PHE A 785 25.62 -4.54 -43.73
C PHE A 785 26.31 -5.30 -44.86
N SER A 786 25.67 -6.33 -45.43
CA SER A 786 26.18 -6.93 -46.67
C SER A 786 26.19 -5.86 -47.78
N ASN A 787 27.29 -5.73 -48.51
CA ASN A 787 27.47 -4.62 -49.46
C ASN A 787 27.66 -5.18 -50.87
N SER A 788 26.65 -5.00 -51.73
CA SER A 788 26.73 -5.25 -53.17
C SER A 788 26.26 -4.00 -53.93
N PRO A 789 26.98 -3.56 -54.98
CA PRO A 789 26.65 -2.34 -55.72
C PRO A 789 25.44 -2.47 -56.66
N ALA A 790 24.91 -3.69 -56.84
CA ALA A 790 23.81 -3.96 -57.76
C ALA A 790 22.51 -3.20 -57.41
N PHE A 791 21.77 -2.76 -58.44
CA PHE A 791 20.52 -2.00 -58.28
C PHE A 791 19.44 -2.78 -57.52
N GLU A 792 19.23 -4.05 -57.88
CA GLU A 792 18.30 -4.98 -57.21
C GLU A 792 18.58 -5.09 -55.71
N TRP A 793 19.87 -5.10 -55.36
CA TRP A 793 20.32 -5.20 -53.99
C TRP A 793 19.93 -3.92 -53.19
N ARG A 794 19.87 -2.74 -53.81
CA ARG A 794 19.37 -1.50 -53.17
C ARG A 794 17.88 -1.59 -52.79
N ILE A 795 17.06 -2.18 -53.66
CA ILE A 795 15.62 -2.38 -53.41
C ILE A 795 15.45 -3.34 -52.22
N LYS A 796 16.17 -4.46 -52.22
CA LYS A 796 16.19 -5.42 -51.11
C LYS A 796 16.64 -4.78 -49.80
N ARG A 797 17.70 -3.95 -49.83
CA ARG A 797 18.16 -3.19 -48.65
C ARG A 797 17.08 -2.27 -48.10
N SER A 798 16.34 -1.57 -48.96
CA SER A 798 15.24 -0.70 -48.52
C SER A 798 14.15 -1.52 -47.82
N ALA A 799 13.71 -2.63 -48.42
CA ALA A 799 12.69 -3.49 -47.83
C ALA A 799 13.13 -4.11 -46.49
N VAL A 800 14.38 -4.59 -46.39
CA VAL A 800 14.95 -5.10 -45.13
C VAL A 800 15.10 -3.99 -44.10
N ARG A 801 15.45 -2.76 -44.51
CA ARG A 801 15.51 -1.61 -43.61
C ARG A 801 14.14 -1.25 -43.04
N ASP A 802 13.11 -1.18 -43.86
CA ASP A 802 11.75 -0.91 -43.42
C ASP A 802 11.22 -2.02 -42.50
N GLY A 803 11.53 -3.29 -42.82
CA GLY A 803 11.28 -4.42 -41.93
C GLY A 803 12.02 -4.31 -40.59
N LEU A 804 13.30 -3.89 -40.60
CA LEU A 804 14.08 -3.68 -39.37
C LEU A 804 13.48 -2.56 -38.50
N ASN A 805 13.02 -1.46 -39.10
CA ASN A 805 12.35 -0.38 -38.39
C ASN A 805 11.12 -0.92 -37.64
N LEU A 806 10.28 -1.73 -38.31
CA LEU A 806 9.10 -2.32 -37.70
C LEU A 806 9.45 -3.37 -36.63
N ILE A 807 10.47 -4.20 -36.85
CA ILE A 807 10.96 -5.18 -35.86
C ILE A 807 11.52 -4.47 -34.62
N SER A 808 12.20 -3.34 -34.80
CA SER A 808 12.73 -2.52 -33.69
C SER A 808 11.60 -2.02 -32.80
N VAL A 809 10.56 -1.44 -33.43
CA VAL A 809 9.36 -0.98 -32.71
C VAL A 809 8.66 -2.16 -32.04
N SER A 810 8.52 -3.30 -32.72
CA SER A 810 7.89 -4.52 -32.18
C SER A 810 8.62 -5.06 -30.95
N LEU A 811 9.96 -5.07 -31.00
CA LEU A 811 10.81 -5.48 -29.89
C LEU A 811 10.62 -4.55 -28.68
N SER A 812 10.63 -3.24 -28.91
CA SER A 812 10.38 -2.25 -27.87
C SER A 812 8.93 -2.25 -27.36
N MET A 813 7.94 -2.62 -28.18
CA MET A 813 6.54 -2.78 -27.74
C MET A 813 6.40 -3.92 -26.73
N VAL A 814 7.05 -5.08 -26.95
CA VAL A 814 7.03 -6.20 -25.99
C VAL A 814 7.70 -5.81 -24.67
N MET A 815 8.80 -5.03 -24.76
CA MET A 815 9.59 -4.55 -23.62
C MET A 815 9.22 -3.13 -23.18
N ALA A 816 8.00 -2.67 -23.49
CA ALA A 816 7.60 -1.30 -23.24
C ALA A 816 7.64 -0.97 -21.74
N GLY A 817 8.41 0.06 -21.39
CA GLY A 817 8.60 0.56 -20.04
C GLY A 817 9.56 -0.26 -19.16
N THR A 818 10.09 -1.41 -19.59
CA THR A 818 10.98 -2.24 -18.74
C THR A 818 12.38 -1.67 -18.58
N GLY A 819 12.86 -0.91 -19.58
CA GLY A 819 14.22 -0.40 -19.62
C GLY A 819 15.27 -1.48 -19.85
N GLU A 820 14.95 -2.58 -20.54
CA GLU A 820 15.86 -3.71 -20.78
C GLU A 820 17.16 -3.25 -21.48
N ILE A 821 18.30 -3.61 -20.88
CA ILE A 821 19.60 -3.02 -21.19
C ILE A 821 20.18 -3.50 -22.52
N THR A 822 19.91 -4.74 -22.94
CA THR A 822 20.49 -5.28 -24.17
C THR A 822 19.79 -4.79 -25.44
N CYS A 823 18.50 -4.45 -25.35
CA CYS A 823 17.74 -3.65 -26.30
C CYS A 823 18.30 -2.23 -26.36
N LEU A 824 18.48 -1.57 -25.21
CA LEU A 824 19.05 -0.22 -25.18
C LEU A 824 20.43 -0.19 -25.87
N ARG A 825 21.30 -1.16 -25.61
CA ARG A 825 22.63 -1.24 -26.26
C ARG A 825 22.52 -1.31 -27.79
N ARG A 826 21.58 -2.09 -28.33
CA ARG A 826 21.35 -2.21 -29.78
C ARG A 826 20.78 -0.93 -30.38
N LEU A 827 19.79 -0.31 -29.73
CA LEU A 827 19.19 0.95 -30.18
C LEU A 827 20.18 2.11 -30.09
N ARG A 828 21.00 2.15 -29.04
CA ARG A 828 22.11 3.11 -28.86
C ARG A 828 23.16 2.92 -29.96
N TYR A 829 23.51 1.68 -30.29
CA TYR A 829 24.42 1.39 -31.39
C TYR A 829 23.84 1.86 -32.73
N ALA A 830 22.56 1.59 -33.01
CA ALA A 830 21.88 2.09 -34.21
C ALA A 830 21.94 3.62 -34.28
N TYR A 831 21.62 4.33 -33.19
CA TYR A 831 21.74 5.79 -33.09
C TYR A 831 23.17 6.29 -33.36
N GLY A 832 24.17 5.67 -32.75
CA GLY A 832 25.58 6.03 -32.92
C GLY A 832 26.11 5.77 -34.34
N MET A 833 25.74 4.64 -34.95
CA MET A 833 26.10 4.31 -36.33
C MET A 833 25.54 5.33 -37.33
N TYR A 834 24.31 5.79 -37.11
CA TYR A 834 23.73 6.84 -37.96
C TYR A 834 24.46 8.17 -37.82
N THR A 835 25.11 8.38 -36.67
CA THR A 835 25.94 9.57 -36.41
C THR A 835 27.29 9.49 -37.14
N SER A 836 27.92 8.32 -37.21
CA SER A 836 29.24 8.14 -37.86
C SER A 836 29.18 7.85 -39.36
N THR A 837 28.12 7.20 -39.84
CA THR A 837 27.97 6.71 -41.22
C THR A 837 26.93 7.52 -42.00
N MET A 838 26.65 8.75 -41.56
CA MET A 838 25.63 9.65 -42.10
C MET A 838 25.83 10.04 -43.58
N TYR A 839 26.92 9.60 -44.22
CA TYR A 839 27.24 9.83 -45.63
C TYR A 839 26.51 8.92 -46.61
N HIS A 840 25.76 7.93 -46.13
CA HIS A 840 25.03 7.04 -47.02
C HIS A 840 23.64 7.65 -47.36
N PRO A 841 23.30 7.85 -48.65
CA PRO A 841 21.98 8.33 -49.10
C PRO A 841 20.82 7.34 -48.83
N ALA A 842 21.05 6.31 -48.00
CA ALA A 842 20.06 5.32 -47.59
C ALA A 842 19.46 5.63 -46.20
N PHE A 843 19.92 6.67 -45.52
CA PHE A 843 19.37 7.09 -44.23
C PHE A 843 18.20 8.07 -44.45
N LYS A 844 16.99 7.60 -44.19
CA LYS A 844 15.71 8.33 -44.35
C LYS A 844 15.18 8.77 -42.98
N TYR A 845 14.32 9.79 -42.96
CA TYR A 845 13.67 10.31 -41.76
C TYR A 845 12.99 9.21 -40.92
N GLY A 846 12.27 8.29 -41.57
CA GLY A 846 11.55 7.20 -40.89
C GLY A 846 12.43 6.22 -40.10
N ILE A 847 13.73 6.12 -40.40
CA ILE A 847 14.68 5.31 -39.61
C ILE A 847 14.91 5.97 -38.24
N HIS A 848 15.06 7.30 -38.23
CA HIS A 848 15.20 8.07 -37.01
C HIS A 848 13.92 7.98 -36.18
N VAL A 849 12.75 8.16 -36.81
CA VAL A 849 11.45 8.02 -36.13
C VAL A 849 11.32 6.65 -35.46
N ALA A 850 11.55 5.55 -36.18
CA ALA A 850 11.45 4.21 -35.61
C ALA A 850 12.44 3.96 -34.48
N THR A 851 13.67 4.46 -34.59
CA THR A 851 14.71 4.31 -33.56
C THR A 851 14.35 5.11 -32.30
N HIS A 852 13.89 6.35 -32.45
CA HIS A 852 13.49 7.21 -31.34
C HIS A 852 12.21 6.72 -30.66
N GLN A 853 11.21 6.28 -31.43
CA GLN A 853 10.02 5.61 -30.89
C GLN A 853 10.40 4.34 -30.12
N SER A 854 11.32 3.52 -30.65
CA SER A 854 11.79 2.32 -29.97
C SER A 854 12.51 2.63 -28.64
N LEU A 855 13.33 3.69 -28.60
CA LEU A 855 13.97 4.16 -27.36
C LEU A 855 12.95 4.70 -26.36
N GLY A 856 12.00 5.51 -26.83
CA GLY A 856 10.93 6.07 -26.02
C GLY A 856 10.00 5.00 -25.43
N LEU A 857 9.59 4.02 -26.22
CA LEU A 857 8.77 2.88 -25.77
C LEU A 857 9.49 2.06 -24.68
N LEU A 858 10.79 1.83 -24.81
CA LEU A 858 11.56 1.08 -23.82
C LEU A 858 11.54 1.75 -22.44
N PHE A 859 11.45 3.08 -22.40
CA PHE A 859 11.43 3.92 -21.21
C PHE A 859 10.15 4.75 -21.08
N LEU A 860 9.01 4.16 -21.47
CA LEU A 860 7.73 4.85 -21.52
C LEU A 860 7.37 5.51 -20.17
N GLY A 861 7.28 6.84 -20.16
CA GLY A 861 7.10 7.69 -18.97
C GLY A 861 8.07 7.36 -17.83
N GLY A 862 9.37 7.28 -18.14
CA GLY A 862 10.41 6.88 -17.19
C GLY A 862 10.30 5.43 -16.70
N GLY A 863 9.54 4.59 -17.41
CA GLY A 863 9.22 3.20 -17.05
C GLY A 863 7.92 3.03 -16.26
N ARG A 864 7.22 4.11 -15.89
CA ARG A 864 5.96 4.04 -15.13
C ARG A 864 4.81 3.40 -15.92
N PHE A 865 4.84 3.54 -17.23
CA PHE A 865 3.77 3.09 -18.10
C PHE A 865 4.21 1.94 -18.99
N THR A 866 3.23 1.25 -19.57
CA THR A 866 3.45 0.21 -20.58
C THR A 866 2.26 0.21 -21.54
N LEU A 867 2.24 -0.69 -22.53
CA LEU A 867 1.19 -0.75 -23.55
C LEU A 867 0.11 -1.78 -23.20
N GLY A 868 -1.14 -1.42 -23.43
CA GLY A 868 -2.30 -2.30 -23.29
C GLY A 868 -2.51 -3.22 -24.49
N THR A 869 -3.32 -4.26 -24.29
CA THR A 869 -3.71 -5.22 -25.35
C THR A 869 -5.23 -5.32 -25.50
N SER A 870 -5.97 -4.29 -25.11
CA SER A 870 -7.39 -4.16 -25.46
C SER A 870 -7.58 -4.01 -26.97
N ASP A 871 -8.78 -4.27 -27.47
CA ASP A 871 -9.06 -4.15 -28.92
C ASP A 871 -8.82 -2.70 -29.38
N ALA A 872 -9.21 -1.73 -28.57
CA ALA A 872 -9.00 -0.31 -28.83
C ALA A 872 -7.50 0.05 -28.81
N ALA A 873 -6.75 -0.46 -27.83
CA ALA A 873 -5.30 -0.26 -27.76
C ALA A 873 -4.61 -0.82 -29.01
N ILE A 874 -5.01 -2.00 -29.49
CA ILE A 874 -4.44 -2.62 -30.70
C ILE A 874 -4.72 -1.77 -31.94
N ALA A 875 -5.96 -1.30 -32.12
CA ALA A 875 -6.29 -0.43 -33.24
C ALA A 875 -5.49 0.87 -33.22
N CYS A 876 -5.33 1.49 -32.03
CA CYS A 876 -4.52 2.70 -31.86
C CYS A 876 -3.02 2.43 -32.09
N MET A 877 -2.48 1.29 -31.64
CA MET A 877 -1.09 0.89 -31.91
C MET A 877 -0.85 0.63 -33.40
N ILE A 878 -1.79 0.04 -34.12
CA ILE A 878 -1.70 -0.16 -35.57
C ILE A 878 -1.64 1.19 -36.29
N ALA A 879 -2.46 2.15 -35.87
CA ALA A 879 -2.42 3.51 -36.41
C ALA A 879 -1.11 4.24 -36.03
N ALA A 880 -0.61 4.08 -34.81
CA ALA A 880 0.61 4.75 -34.37
C ALA A 880 1.89 4.17 -35.02
N PHE A 881 1.97 2.85 -35.11
CA PHE A 881 3.13 2.11 -35.62
C PHE A 881 2.91 1.52 -37.01
N PHE A 882 2.04 2.18 -37.79
CA PHE A 882 1.73 1.81 -39.17
C PHE A 882 3.00 1.54 -40.01
N PRO A 883 3.09 0.41 -40.74
CA PRO A 883 4.33 -0.10 -41.34
C PRO A 883 4.86 0.68 -42.55
N ARG A 884 4.33 1.88 -42.85
CA ARG A 884 4.82 2.79 -43.88
C ARG A 884 5.61 3.95 -43.26
N SER A 885 6.94 3.89 -43.37
CA SER A 885 7.85 4.93 -42.88
C SER A 885 7.84 6.16 -43.79
N HIS A 886 7.97 7.36 -43.21
CA HIS A 886 8.10 8.61 -43.95
C HIS A 886 9.52 8.76 -44.51
N VAL A 887 9.65 9.21 -45.76
CA VAL A 887 10.98 9.32 -46.41
C VAL A 887 11.71 10.59 -45.94
N MET A 888 10.97 11.70 -45.85
CA MET A 888 11.43 13.01 -45.39
C MET A 888 10.51 13.53 -44.28
N SER A 889 10.99 14.49 -43.51
CA SER A 889 10.23 15.15 -42.44
C SER A 889 8.94 15.85 -42.92
N SER A 890 8.92 16.41 -44.14
CA SER A 890 7.72 17.05 -44.73
C SER A 890 6.73 16.07 -45.38
N ASP A 891 7.12 14.81 -45.56
CA ASP A 891 6.34 13.84 -46.32
C ASP A 891 5.09 13.39 -45.54
N ASN A 892 3.91 13.72 -46.06
CA ASN A 892 2.62 13.24 -45.57
C ASN A 892 1.81 12.53 -46.66
N LYS A 893 2.45 12.15 -47.78
CA LYS A 893 1.74 11.59 -48.94
C LYS A 893 1.12 10.25 -48.62
N SER A 894 1.93 9.33 -48.10
CA SER A 894 1.51 7.96 -47.80
C SER A 894 0.74 7.81 -46.49
N TYR A 895 1.03 8.63 -45.47
CA TYR A 895 0.40 8.47 -44.15
C TYR A 895 0.46 9.77 -43.33
N LEU A 896 -0.63 10.11 -42.66
CA LEU A 896 -0.73 11.30 -41.81
C LEU A 896 0.18 11.17 -40.58
N GLN A 897 1.18 12.05 -40.46
CA GLN A 897 2.15 12.01 -39.35
C GLN A 897 1.51 12.18 -37.97
N ALA A 898 0.43 12.95 -37.83
CA ALA A 898 -0.25 13.14 -36.54
C ALA A 898 -0.73 11.82 -35.90
N LEU A 899 -1.17 10.85 -36.70
CA LEU A 899 -1.67 9.55 -36.19
C LEU A 899 -0.60 8.72 -35.49
N ARG A 900 0.68 9.05 -35.70
CA ARG A 900 1.82 8.42 -35.02
C ARG A 900 1.82 8.62 -33.51
N HIS A 901 1.06 9.57 -32.98
CA HIS A 901 0.92 9.81 -31.53
C HIS A 901 -0.26 9.07 -30.88
N LEU A 902 -1.05 8.31 -31.65
CA LEU A 902 -2.18 7.55 -31.10
C LEU A 902 -1.78 6.39 -30.16
N TRP A 903 -0.48 6.07 -30.05
CA TRP A 903 0.03 5.12 -29.07
C TRP A 903 -0.36 5.52 -27.64
N VAL A 904 -0.56 6.82 -27.37
CA VAL A 904 -0.98 7.35 -26.07
C VAL A 904 -2.27 6.69 -25.58
N LEU A 905 -3.21 6.41 -26.48
CA LEU A 905 -4.50 5.80 -26.16
C LEU A 905 -4.38 4.30 -25.87
N ALA A 906 -3.23 3.70 -26.19
CA ALA A 906 -2.87 2.34 -25.82
C ALA A 906 -2.02 2.28 -24.54
N VAL A 907 -1.67 3.41 -23.92
CA VAL A 907 -0.83 3.43 -22.72
C VAL A 907 -1.64 3.07 -21.49
N GLU A 908 -1.12 2.14 -20.70
CA GLU A 908 -1.68 1.74 -19.42
C GLU A 908 -0.66 1.97 -18.30
N PRO A 909 -1.09 2.56 -17.17
CA PRO A 909 -0.20 2.76 -16.04
C PRO A 909 -0.18 1.48 -15.19
N ARG A 910 0.80 0.61 -15.46
CA ARG A 910 0.94 -0.71 -14.78
C ARG A 910 2.16 -0.80 -13.86
N CYS A 911 2.84 0.29 -13.53
CA CYS A 911 3.96 0.23 -12.60
C CYS A 911 3.47 0.25 -11.15
N LEU A 912 3.63 -0.89 -10.47
CA LEU A 912 3.30 -1.04 -9.07
C LEU A 912 4.42 -0.49 -8.20
N LEU A 913 4.09 0.49 -7.36
CA LEU A 913 4.96 1.09 -6.38
C LEU A 913 4.66 0.51 -5.00
N ALA A 914 5.68 0.32 -4.16
CA ALA A 914 5.50 0.09 -2.74
C ALA A 914 6.02 1.32 -2.00
N ARG A 915 5.23 1.86 -1.07
CA ARG A 915 5.60 3.00 -0.23
C ARG A 915 5.51 2.62 1.23
N ASP A 916 6.55 2.92 2.00
CA ASP A 916 6.49 2.74 3.45
C ASP A 916 5.53 3.78 4.05
N ILE A 917 4.64 3.37 4.95
CA ILE A 917 3.68 4.29 5.56
C ILE A 917 4.37 5.29 6.50
N GLU A 918 5.45 4.86 7.16
CA GLU A 918 6.12 5.65 8.20
C GLU A 918 7.02 6.74 7.58
N THR A 919 7.81 6.40 6.56
CA THR A 919 8.68 7.37 5.86
C THR A 919 8.02 7.98 4.63
N LYS A 920 6.96 7.39 4.09
CA LYS A 920 6.36 7.74 2.78
C LYS A 920 7.28 7.57 1.58
N GLU A 921 8.48 7.04 1.77
CA GLU A 921 9.45 6.77 0.71
C GLU A 921 9.03 5.54 -0.10
N ILE A 922 9.32 5.56 -1.40
CA ILE A 922 9.22 4.36 -2.25
C ILE A 922 10.27 3.33 -1.79
N VAL A 923 9.92 2.04 -1.78
CA VAL A 923 10.81 0.96 -1.31
C VAL A 923 10.83 -0.24 -2.25
N TYR A 924 11.95 -0.98 -2.23
CA TYR A 924 12.04 -2.28 -2.88
C TYR A 924 11.26 -3.32 -2.09
N LEU A 925 10.37 -4.05 -2.75
CA LEU A 925 9.58 -5.08 -2.09
C LEU A 925 9.37 -6.31 -2.98
N PRO A 926 9.80 -7.50 -2.53
CA PRO A 926 9.40 -8.77 -3.12
C PRO A 926 7.88 -8.99 -3.06
N LEU A 927 7.30 -9.27 -4.22
CA LEU A 927 5.87 -9.50 -4.41
C LEU A 927 5.64 -10.85 -5.10
N LYS A 928 4.64 -11.58 -4.62
CA LYS A 928 4.05 -12.74 -5.30
C LYS A 928 2.76 -12.29 -5.97
N ILE A 929 2.70 -12.39 -7.28
CA ILE A 929 1.54 -12.01 -8.09
C ILE A 929 0.88 -13.28 -8.63
N ALA A 930 -0.41 -13.43 -8.37
CA ALA A 930 -1.23 -14.50 -8.92
C ALA A 930 -1.94 -14.00 -10.18
N VAL A 931 -1.69 -14.65 -11.31
CA VAL A 931 -2.23 -14.30 -12.62
C VAL A 931 -2.99 -15.49 -13.18
N ARG A 932 -4.16 -15.25 -13.77
CA ARG A 932 -4.93 -16.25 -14.49
C ARG A 932 -4.36 -16.42 -15.90
N GLU A 933 -3.87 -17.62 -16.19
CA GLU A 933 -3.45 -18.05 -17.54
C GLU A 933 -4.41 -19.13 -18.04
N GLY A 934 -5.51 -18.71 -18.68
CA GLY A 934 -6.55 -19.64 -19.10
C GLY A 934 -7.37 -20.15 -17.91
N GLN A 935 -7.36 -21.47 -17.68
CA GLN A 935 -8.02 -22.10 -16.53
C GLN A 935 -7.10 -22.18 -15.29
N ASP A 936 -5.78 -22.09 -15.47
CA ASP A 936 -4.81 -22.24 -14.38
C ASP A 936 -4.40 -20.90 -13.78
N ILE A 937 -4.05 -20.92 -12.49
CA ILE A 937 -3.52 -19.76 -11.75
C ILE A 937 -2.01 -19.93 -11.60
N GLY A 938 -1.26 -19.15 -12.36
CA GLY A 938 0.20 -19.07 -12.24
C GLY A 938 0.60 -18.05 -11.17
N THR A 939 1.68 -18.33 -10.43
CA THR A 939 2.28 -17.38 -9.48
C THR A 939 3.66 -16.94 -9.93
N THR A 940 3.88 -15.64 -10.08
CA THR A 940 5.17 -15.05 -10.45
C THR A 940 5.73 -14.19 -9.33
N GLN A 941 7.02 -14.31 -9.06
CA GLN A 941 7.73 -13.44 -8.10
C GLN A 941 8.33 -12.24 -8.83
N LEU A 942 7.95 -11.03 -8.41
CA LEU A 942 8.49 -9.76 -8.90
C LEU A 942 9.00 -8.92 -7.72
N ILE A 943 9.74 -7.85 -8.01
CA ILE A 943 10.24 -6.91 -6.99
C ILE A 943 9.73 -5.52 -7.37
N SER A 944 8.99 -4.83 -6.51
CA SER A 944 8.60 -3.43 -6.77
C SER A 944 9.81 -2.51 -6.69
N PRO A 945 9.86 -1.38 -7.44
CA PRO A 945 8.90 -0.94 -8.45
C PRO A 945 8.97 -1.75 -9.77
N THR A 946 7.86 -2.38 -10.17
CA THR A 946 7.80 -3.21 -11.39
C THR A 946 6.50 -3.06 -12.16
N LEU A 947 6.55 -3.36 -13.46
CA LEU A 947 5.36 -3.44 -14.31
C LEU A 947 4.62 -4.75 -14.04
N ILE A 948 3.34 -4.66 -13.71
CA ILE A 948 2.48 -5.82 -13.54
C ILE A 948 1.80 -6.21 -14.86
N PRO A 949 1.41 -7.48 -15.03
CA PRO A 949 0.59 -7.93 -16.15
C PRO A 949 -0.77 -7.21 -16.21
N ASN A 950 -1.53 -7.45 -17.28
CA ASN A 950 -2.85 -6.85 -17.46
C ASN A 950 -3.74 -7.12 -16.21
N LEU A 951 -4.36 -6.05 -15.71
CA LEU A 951 -5.21 -6.03 -14.51
C LEU A 951 -6.42 -6.96 -14.62
N ASP A 952 -6.93 -7.23 -15.82
CA ASP A 952 -8.06 -8.14 -15.99
C ASP A 952 -7.70 -9.61 -15.77
N ARG A 953 -6.41 -9.96 -15.86
CA ARG A 953 -5.90 -11.30 -15.57
C ARG A 953 -5.37 -11.43 -14.14
N LEU A 954 -5.34 -10.34 -13.38
CA LEU A 954 -4.78 -10.30 -12.04
C LEU A 954 -5.79 -10.86 -11.02
N VAL A 955 -5.38 -11.89 -10.27
CA VAL A 955 -6.20 -12.50 -9.20
C VAL A 955 -5.89 -11.86 -7.85
N GLY A 956 -4.61 -11.64 -7.57
CA GLY A 956 -4.19 -10.97 -6.34
C GLY A 956 -2.68 -10.72 -6.26
N ILE A 957 -2.32 -9.79 -5.38
CA ILE A 957 -0.94 -9.41 -5.09
C ILE A 957 -0.68 -9.67 -3.60
N ARG A 958 0.38 -10.42 -3.30
CA ARG A 958 0.82 -10.73 -1.95
C ARG A 958 2.23 -10.21 -1.72
N VAL A 959 2.42 -9.47 -0.64
CA VAL A 959 3.75 -9.11 -0.14
C VAL A 959 4.37 -10.34 0.53
N ASP A 960 5.49 -10.80 0.00
CA ASP A 960 6.15 -12.04 0.45
C ASP A 960 7.50 -11.71 1.09
N THR A 961 7.46 -11.05 2.24
CA THR A 961 8.68 -10.71 2.98
C THR A 961 8.49 -10.87 4.49
N PRO A 962 9.55 -11.24 5.23
CA PRO A 962 9.53 -11.20 6.68
C PRO A 962 9.74 -9.80 7.25
N ARG A 963 10.22 -8.84 6.42
CA ARG A 963 10.59 -7.47 6.83
C ARG A 963 9.44 -6.48 6.88
N TYR A 964 8.41 -6.71 6.09
CA TYR A 964 7.20 -5.90 6.09
C TYR A 964 6.03 -6.73 6.63
N TRP A 965 4.99 -6.04 7.09
CA TRP A 965 3.77 -6.71 7.51
C TRP A 965 3.12 -7.45 6.34
N PRO A 966 2.55 -8.65 6.56
CA PRO A 966 1.89 -9.38 5.51
C PRO A 966 0.71 -8.56 4.99
N PHE A 967 0.70 -8.37 3.68
CA PHE A 967 -0.29 -7.60 2.96
C PHE A 967 -0.75 -8.40 1.75
N HIS A 968 -2.07 -8.52 1.59
CA HIS A 968 -2.68 -9.25 0.49
C HIS A 968 -3.80 -8.41 -0.12
N LEU A 969 -3.66 -8.10 -1.40
CA LEU A 969 -4.66 -7.38 -2.18
C LEU A 969 -5.31 -8.37 -3.15
N TYR A 970 -6.58 -8.71 -2.88
CA TYR A 970 -7.36 -9.61 -3.73
C TYR A 970 -8.23 -8.78 -4.68
N THR A 971 -8.01 -8.91 -6.00
CA THR A 971 -8.69 -8.09 -7.01
C THR A 971 -9.98 -8.71 -7.53
N GLU A 972 -10.10 -10.04 -7.51
CA GLU A 972 -11.28 -10.73 -8.07
C GLU A 972 -12.49 -10.69 -7.15
N GLY A 973 -12.30 -10.84 -5.84
CA GLY A 973 -13.41 -10.85 -4.86
C GLY A 973 -13.79 -9.48 -4.31
N ILE A 974 -12.90 -8.48 -4.39
CA ILE A 974 -13.11 -7.16 -3.77
C ILE A 974 -12.88 -6.06 -4.82
N PRO A 975 -13.95 -5.45 -5.37
CA PRO A 975 -13.82 -4.46 -6.47
C PRO A 975 -13.06 -3.21 -6.03
N ARG A 976 -13.19 -2.79 -4.76
CA ARG A 976 -12.48 -1.66 -4.17
C ARG A 976 -10.95 -1.78 -4.31
N HIS A 977 -10.41 -3.00 -4.21
CA HIS A 977 -8.98 -3.23 -4.39
C HIS A 977 -8.53 -2.99 -5.83
N LYS A 978 -9.33 -3.41 -6.82
CA LYS A 978 -9.07 -3.16 -8.23
C LYS A 978 -9.12 -1.66 -8.54
N GLU A 979 -10.11 -0.94 -8.00
CA GLU A 979 -10.23 0.52 -8.16
C GLU A 979 -9.08 1.28 -7.50
N CYS A 980 -8.68 0.91 -6.28
CA CYS A 980 -7.54 1.52 -5.61
C CYS A 980 -6.25 1.32 -6.41
N LEU A 981 -6.02 0.10 -6.91
CA LEU A 981 -4.86 -0.22 -7.73
C LEU A 981 -4.85 0.56 -9.05
N LEU A 982 -5.99 0.70 -9.73
CA LEU A 982 -6.11 1.52 -10.95
C LEU A 982 -5.77 2.99 -10.69
N ARG A 983 -6.22 3.52 -9.55
CA ARG A 983 -6.10 4.94 -9.21
C ARG A 983 -4.72 5.34 -8.71
N SER A 984 -4.13 4.60 -7.76
CA SER A 984 -2.87 4.98 -7.11
C SER A 984 -1.65 4.21 -7.62
N GLN A 985 -1.83 2.97 -8.11
CA GLN A 985 -0.77 1.99 -8.38
C GLN A 985 0.25 1.84 -7.24
N THR A 986 -0.14 2.21 -6.03
CA THR A 986 0.75 2.30 -4.88
C THR A 986 0.23 1.39 -3.78
N LEU A 987 1.08 0.47 -3.36
CA LEU A 987 0.89 -0.36 -2.18
C LEU A 987 1.52 0.34 -0.99
N TYR A 988 0.70 0.67 -0.01
CA TYR A 988 1.21 1.13 1.27
C TYR A 988 1.59 -0.08 2.10
N VAL A 989 2.82 -0.08 2.58
CA VAL A 989 3.39 -1.18 3.37
C VAL A 989 3.94 -0.63 4.66
N LYS A 990 3.79 -1.38 5.74
CA LYS A 990 4.39 -1.02 7.03
C LYS A 990 5.58 -1.93 7.28
N ARG A 991 6.72 -1.34 7.58
CA ARG A 991 7.91 -2.11 7.96
C ARG A 991 7.72 -2.76 9.32
N ARG A 992 8.26 -3.96 9.52
CA ARG A 992 8.35 -4.60 10.83
C ARG A 992 9.54 -4.02 11.59
N THR A 993 9.38 -3.92 12.90
CA THR A 993 10.43 -3.50 13.82
C THR A 993 11.60 -4.48 13.74
N ALA A 994 12.83 -3.99 14.01
CA ALA A 994 14.08 -4.74 13.91
C ALA A 994 14.61 -5.09 12.49
N PHE A 995 13.87 -4.74 11.43
CA PHE A 995 14.35 -4.87 10.05
C PHE A 995 14.64 -3.51 9.42
N LEU A 996 15.78 -3.43 8.73
CA LEU A 996 16.12 -2.32 7.85
C LEU A 996 15.44 -2.48 6.48
N SER A 997 15.35 -1.37 5.75
CA SER A 997 14.86 -1.40 4.37
C SER A 997 15.76 -2.26 3.48
N TYR A 998 15.24 -2.68 2.32
CA TYR A 998 16.03 -3.41 1.34
C TYR A 998 17.10 -2.54 0.66
N THR A 999 16.97 -1.20 0.71
CA THR A 999 18.00 -0.27 0.21
C THR A 999 19.22 -0.26 1.13
N GLU A 1000 19.01 -0.20 2.45
CA GLU A 1000 20.09 -0.14 3.44
C GLU A 1000 20.74 -1.50 3.73
N ASP A 1001 19.94 -2.57 3.65
CA ASP A 1001 20.41 -3.94 3.87
C ASP A 1001 19.79 -4.92 2.86
N PRO A 1002 20.31 -5.03 1.63
CA PRO A 1002 19.75 -5.91 0.61
C PRO A 1002 19.70 -7.39 1.03
N ARG A 1003 20.70 -7.85 1.80
CA ARG A 1003 20.85 -9.27 2.19
C ARG A 1003 20.23 -9.62 3.54
N GLY A 1004 19.92 -8.64 4.39
CA GLY A 1004 19.33 -8.86 5.71
C GLY A 1004 20.35 -9.20 6.80
N SER A 1005 21.64 -9.07 6.52
CA SER A 1005 22.73 -9.44 7.43
C SER A 1005 22.93 -8.42 8.56
N ARG A 1006 22.40 -7.21 8.39
CA ARG A 1006 22.39 -6.15 9.41
C ARG A 1006 21.08 -6.13 10.18
N SER A 1007 20.19 -7.11 10.00
CA SER A 1007 19.01 -7.25 10.83
C SER A 1007 19.37 -7.65 12.26
N LEU A 1008 18.55 -7.22 13.21
CA LEU A 1008 18.73 -7.50 14.64
C LEU A 1008 18.73 -9.01 14.93
N PHE A 1009 17.91 -9.78 14.21
CA PHE A 1009 17.79 -11.23 14.36
C PHE A 1009 19.07 -11.99 14.00
N VAL A 1010 19.73 -11.61 12.88
CA VAL A 1010 20.95 -12.30 12.43
C VAL A 1010 22.12 -12.04 13.38
N ARG A 1011 22.24 -10.80 13.89
CA ARG A 1011 23.36 -10.41 14.76
C ARG A 1011 23.21 -10.87 16.21
N SER A 1012 21.99 -10.83 16.74
CA SER A 1012 21.70 -11.37 18.08
C SER A 1012 21.78 -12.90 18.15
N ARG A 1013 22.00 -13.60 17.02
CA ARG A 1013 21.92 -15.06 16.87
C ARG A 1013 20.61 -15.65 17.42
N SER A 1014 19.60 -14.81 17.60
CA SER A 1014 18.33 -15.12 18.22
C SER A 1014 17.29 -15.27 17.10
N SER A 1015 16.58 -16.40 17.09
CA SER A 1015 15.48 -16.60 16.16
C SER A 1015 14.35 -15.61 16.46
N ALA A 1016 13.42 -15.40 15.52
CA ALA A 1016 12.24 -14.54 15.73
C ALA A 1016 11.25 -15.06 16.81
N GLY A 1017 11.62 -16.10 17.56
CA GLY A 1017 10.94 -16.61 18.76
C GLY A 1017 11.84 -16.70 20.00
N ASP A 1018 13.17 -16.80 19.84
CA ASP A 1018 14.13 -16.84 20.95
C ASP A 1018 14.49 -15.42 21.42
N ALA A 1019 13.54 -14.65 21.93
CA ALA A 1019 13.96 -13.51 22.76
C ALA A 1019 14.65 -14.06 24.02
N ALA A 1020 15.67 -13.34 24.50
CA ALA A 1020 16.26 -13.56 25.82
C ALA A 1020 15.13 -13.79 26.84
N THR A 1021 15.17 -14.94 27.51
CA THR A 1021 14.33 -15.17 28.67
C THR A 1021 14.65 -14.06 29.67
N LEU A 1022 13.69 -13.17 29.90
CA LEU A 1022 13.69 -12.21 31.01
C LEU A 1022 13.60 -12.92 32.39
N ASP A 1023 14.00 -14.19 32.45
CA ASP A 1023 13.91 -15.06 33.61
C ASP A 1023 14.90 -14.58 34.66
N HIS A 1024 14.41 -14.40 35.88
CA HIS A 1024 15.28 -14.06 36.99
C HIS A 1024 14.93 -14.66 38.34
N PRO A 1025 15.84 -15.54 38.82
CA PRO A 1025 16.73 -15.13 39.90
C PRO A 1025 18.27 -15.17 39.63
N GLN A 1026 18.81 -15.46 38.43
CA GLN A 1026 20.29 -15.47 38.18
C GLN A 1026 20.84 -14.82 36.87
N LEU A 1027 21.31 -13.56 36.92
CA LEU A 1027 21.78 -12.66 35.79
C LEU A 1027 23.22 -12.32 36.17
N ILE A 1028 23.82 -13.23 36.92
CA ILE A 1028 25.13 -13.12 37.50
C ILE A 1028 26.17 -13.44 36.41
N GLU A 1029 25.76 -14.07 35.31
CA GLU A 1029 26.61 -14.28 34.13
C GLU A 1029 26.30 -13.29 33.01
N THR A 1030 26.73 -12.04 33.20
CA THR A 1030 26.75 -10.99 32.18
C THR A 1030 27.74 -11.25 31.03
N LYS A 1031 28.61 -12.25 31.14
CA LYS A 1031 29.62 -12.58 30.12
C LYS A 1031 29.09 -13.38 28.91
N THR A 1032 27.85 -13.90 28.99
CA THR A 1032 27.23 -14.75 27.96
C THR A 1032 26.01 -14.10 27.30
N HIS A 1033 25.72 -12.82 27.54
CA HIS A 1033 24.62 -12.14 26.86
C HIS A 1033 25.15 -11.38 25.63
N PRO A 1034 24.66 -11.65 24.39
CA PRO A 1034 25.13 -10.98 23.17
C PRO A 1034 24.69 -9.49 23.05
N ALA A 1035 24.40 -8.83 24.17
CA ALA A 1035 23.65 -7.59 24.25
C ALA A 1035 24.42 -6.39 24.85
N GLY A 1036 25.71 -6.52 25.18
CA GLY A 1036 26.50 -5.42 25.75
C GLY A 1036 26.59 -4.17 24.86
N ASP A 1037 26.59 -4.35 23.53
CA ASP A 1037 26.71 -3.26 22.53
C ASP A 1037 25.40 -3.01 21.75
N LEU A 1038 24.26 -3.50 22.22
CA LEU A 1038 23.02 -3.51 21.43
C LEU A 1038 22.32 -2.14 21.37
N TRP A 1039 22.58 -1.23 22.31
CA TRP A 1039 21.94 0.09 22.34
C TRP A 1039 22.34 0.96 21.11
N GLU A 1040 23.62 0.97 20.73
CA GLU A 1040 24.13 1.63 19.50
C GLU A 1040 23.50 1.04 18.23
N PHE A 1041 23.13 -0.23 18.31
CA PHE A 1041 22.54 -0.93 17.19
C PHE A 1041 21.03 -0.68 17.09
N ILE A 1042 20.32 -0.56 18.20
CA ILE A 1042 18.89 -0.23 18.24
C ILE A 1042 18.65 1.18 17.69
N THR A 1043 19.53 2.13 17.99
CA THR A 1043 19.47 3.48 17.40
C THR A 1043 19.64 3.46 15.87
N SER A 1044 20.41 2.49 15.35
CA SER A 1044 20.59 2.31 13.91
C SER A 1044 19.47 1.54 13.19
N CYS A 1045 18.65 0.75 13.92
CA CYS A 1045 17.72 -0.22 13.34
C CYS A 1045 16.23 0.07 13.56
N SER A 1046 15.89 0.91 14.54
CA SER A 1046 14.50 1.29 14.81
C SER A 1046 14.22 2.69 14.27
N ASN A 1047 13.19 2.84 13.44
CA ASN A 1047 12.66 4.15 13.05
C ASN A 1047 11.61 4.68 14.05
N ASN A 1048 11.17 3.85 15.02
CA ASN A 1048 10.15 4.28 15.97
C ASN A 1048 10.77 5.23 17.03
N PRO A 1049 10.29 6.48 17.13
CA PRO A 1049 10.87 7.47 18.03
C PRO A 1049 10.76 7.07 19.51
N LEU A 1050 9.76 6.27 19.90
CA LEU A 1050 9.62 5.81 21.27
C LEU A 1050 10.72 4.81 21.65
N PHE A 1051 11.08 3.89 20.75
CA PHE A 1051 12.16 2.94 20.99
C PHE A 1051 13.52 3.64 21.05
N LEU A 1052 13.73 4.64 20.18
CA LEU A 1052 14.94 5.47 20.20
C LEU A 1052 15.07 6.24 21.51
N ALA A 1053 14.02 6.97 21.90
CA ALA A 1053 14.02 7.72 23.16
C ALA A 1053 14.16 6.80 24.39
N PHE A 1054 13.54 5.63 24.38
CA PHE A 1054 13.69 4.66 25.47
C PHE A 1054 15.12 4.11 25.56
N ALA A 1055 15.75 3.79 24.42
CA ALA A 1055 17.14 3.37 24.38
C ALA A 1055 18.08 4.45 24.93
N ASP A 1056 17.91 5.70 24.46
CA ASP A 1056 18.75 6.83 24.84
C ASP A 1056 18.65 7.18 26.33
N HIS A 1057 17.46 7.07 26.93
CA HIS A 1057 17.24 7.47 28.33
C HIS A 1057 17.37 6.34 29.35
N PHE A 1058 17.01 5.09 28.99
CA PHE A 1058 16.96 3.97 29.94
C PHE A 1058 17.97 2.86 29.65
N CYS A 1059 18.71 2.91 28.53
CA CYS A 1059 19.66 1.85 28.15
C CYS A 1059 21.10 2.35 27.93
N SER A 1060 21.35 3.66 27.99
CA SER A 1060 22.65 4.28 27.69
C SER A 1060 23.63 4.36 28.88
N GLY A 1061 23.15 4.13 30.11
CA GLY A 1061 23.93 4.38 31.34
C GLY A 1061 24.32 3.11 32.10
N ASN A 1062 25.55 3.09 32.63
CA ASN A 1062 25.94 2.19 33.71
C ASN A 1062 25.54 2.83 35.04
N GLY A 1063 24.55 2.27 35.72
CA GLY A 1063 24.08 2.78 37.02
C GLY A 1063 25.19 2.82 38.06
N ALA A 1064 25.13 3.80 38.97
CA ALA A 1064 26.13 3.94 40.03
C ALA A 1064 25.88 2.96 41.17
N MET A 1065 24.62 2.56 41.38
CA MET A 1065 24.21 1.57 42.39
C MET A 1065 23.81 0.23 41.73
N ASP A 1066 24.03 -0.89 42.42
CA ASP A 1066 23.67 -2.24 41.93
C ASP A 1066 22.18 -2.35 41.53
N ARG A 1067 21.30 -1.66 42.25
CA ARG A 1067 19.85 -1.60 41.92
C ARG A 1067 19.57 -0.88 40.61
N GLU A 1068 20.33 0.18 40.31
CA GLU A 1068 20.20 0.93 39.06
C GLU A 1068 20.75 0.11 37.89
N GLN A 1069 21.87 -0.58 38.08
CA GLN A 1069 22.43 -1.49 37.08
C GLN A 1069 21.45 -2.62 36.73
N LEU A 1070 20.79 -3.21 37.74
CA LEU A 1070 19.76 -4.22 37.53
C LEU A 1070 18.52 -3.66 36.79
N PHE A 1071 18.12 -2.43 37.09
CA PHE A 1071 17.02 -1.76 36.38
C PHE A 1071 17.37 -1.47 34.91
N TYR A 1072 18.54 -0.91 34.63
CA TYR A 1072 18.98 -0.65 33.26
C TYR A 1072 19.12 -1.95 32.45
N THR A 1073 19.64 -3.01 33.06
CA THR A 1073 19.71 -4.35 32.43
C THR A 1073 18.32 -4.88 32.11
N TYR A 1074 17.36 -4.71 33.03
CA TYR A 1074 15.96 -5.08 32.78
C TYR A 1074 15.34 -4.25 31.65
N CYS A 1075 15.54 -2.94 31.65
CA CYS A 1075 15.07 -2.05 30.58
C CYS A 1075 15.64 -2.44 29.22
N HIS A 1076 16.92 -2.80 29.16
CA HIS A 1076 17.57 -3.28 27.95
C HIS A 1076 16.91 -4.56 27.40
N ALA A 1077 16.67 -5.55 28.28
CA ALA A 1077 16.02 -6.79 27.88
C ALA A 1077 14.52 -6.60 27.54
N ALA A 1078 13.81 -5.72 28.24
CA ALA A 1078 12.42 -5.35 27.93
C ALA A 1078 12.30 -4.62 26.59
N LEU A 1079 13.27 -3.77 26.25
CA LEU A 1079 13.36 -3.10 24.96
C LEU A 1079 13.57 -4.11 23.83
N PHE A 1080 14.48 -5.05 24.02
CA PHE A 1080 14.74 -6.12 23.05
C PHE A 1080 13.48 -6.96 22.79
N ASP A 1081 12.79 -7.43 23.84
CA ASP A 1081 11.54 -8.20 23.71
C ASP A 1081 10.44 -7.38 23.00
N SER A 1082 10.30 -6.09 23.36
CA SER A 1082 9.30 -5.20 22.74
C SER A 1082 9.58 -4.92 21.26
N ILE A 1083 10.85 -4.84 20.85
CA ILE A 1083 11.28 -4.68 19.46
C ILE A 1083 10.98 -5.96 18.66
N LEU A 1084 11.27 -7.14 19.23
CA LEU A 1084 10.99 -8.43 18.59
C LEU A 1084 9.49 -8.64 18.35
N GLN A 1085 8.68 -8.26 19.33
CA GLN A 1085 7.22 -8.30 19.19
C GLN A 1085 6.68 -7.18 18.28
N GLY A 1086 7.42 -6.08 18.12
CA GLY A 1086 7.02 -4.92 17.35
C GLY A 1086 5.84 -4.16 17.93
N LYS A 1087 5.80 -4.07 19.26
CA LYS A 1087 4.78 -3.32 19.99
C LYS A 1087 5.44 -2.41 21.03
N PRO A 1088 5.46 -1.08 20.83
CA PRO A 1088 6.00 -0.18 21.84
C PRO A 1088 5.19 -0.18 23.15
N GLN A 1089 3.91 -0.54 23.11
CA GLN A 1089 3.03 -0.55 24.28
C GLN A 1089 3.46 -1.56 25.35
N THR A 1090 4.21 -2.61 24.97
CA THR A 1090 4.68 -3.64 25.92
C THR A 1090 5.76 -3.08 26.85
N LEU A 1091 6.50 -2.03 26.46
CA LEU A 1091 7.44 -1.35 27.35
C LEU A 1091 6.78 -0.87 28.64
N GLN A 1092 5.59 -0.25 28.52
CA GLN A 1092 4.84 0.20 29.69
C GLN A 1092 4.43 -0.98 30.58
N MET A 1093 4.03 -2.10 29.99
CA MET A 1093 3.64 -3.30 30.73
C MET A 1093 4.85 -3.88 31.47
N HIS A 1094 6.00 -4.01 30.81
CA HIS A 1094 7.24 -4.49 31.40
C HIS A 1094 7.73 -3.60 32.55
N LEU A 1095 7.67 -2.27 32.41
CA LEU A 1095 7.99 -1.35 33.50
C LEU A 1095 7.00 -1.48 34.68
N THR A 1096 5.72 -1.71 34.38
CA THR A 1096 4.70 -1.92 35.42
C THR A 1096 4.95 -3.23 36.18
N LEU A 1097 5.31 -4.31 35.48
CA LEU A 1097 5.72 -5.57 36.11
C LEU A 1097 6.99 -5.41 36.96
N PHE A 1098 7.97 -4.64 36.49
CA PHE A 1098 9.16 -4.33 37.30
C PHE A 1098 8.77 -3.60 38.60
N ARG A 1099 7.84 -2.64 38.52
CA ARG A 1099 7.30 -1.96 39.70
C ARG A 1099 6.55 -2.93 40.62
N TYR A 1100 5.72 -3.83 40.07
CA TYR A 1100 5.00 -4.85 40.85
C TYR A 1100 5.95 -5.83 41.53
N ARG A 1101 7.08 -6.19 40.91
CA ARG A 1101 8.11 -7.03 41.52
C ARG A 1101 8.78 -6.37 42.74
N HIS A 1102 8.96 -5.05 42.70
CA HIS A 1102 9.68 -4.29 43.73
C HIS A 1102 8.75 -3.53 44.69
N MET A 1103 7.45 -3.74 44.63
CA MET A 1103 6.52 -3.07 45.54
C MET A 1103 6.69 -3.56 46.99
N THR A 1104 6.40 -2.67 47.94
CA THR A 1104 6.48 -2.91 49.39
C THR A 1104 5.08 -2.78 50.01
N THR A 1105 4.86 -3.45 51.14
CA THR A 1105 3.61 -3.38 51.93
C THR A 1105 3.29 -1.97 52.42
N GLN A 1106 4.29 -1.08 52.46
CA GLN A 1106 4.14 0.34 52.78
C GLN A 1106 3.41 1.14 51.67
N SER A 1107 3.30 0.60 50.45
CA SER A 1107 2.59 1.25 49.35
C SER A 1107 1.09 1.11 49.53
N ARG A 1108 0.35 2.23 49.42
CA ARG A 1108 -1.12 2.24 49.59
C ARG A 1108 -1.88 1.42 48.55
N TYR A 1109 -1.28 1.20 47.38
CA TYR A 1109 -1.89 0.46 46.27
C TYR A 1109 -1.39 -0.98 46.15
N PHE A 1110 -0.64 -1.48 47.15
CA PHE A 1110 -0.01 -2.80 47.12
C PHE A 1110 -1.00 -3.93 46.80
N HIS A 1111 -2.09 -4.04 47.56
CA HIS A 1111 -3.08 -5.11 47.44
C HIS A 1111 -3.86 -5.05 46.10
N LEU A 1112 -4.16 -3.85 45.61
CA LEU A 1112 -4.80 -3.66 44.29
C LEU A 1112 -3.87 -4.13 43.15
N ASN A 1113 -2.60 -3.77 43.22
CA ASN A 1113 -1.58 -4.18 42.24
C ASN A 1113 -1.30 -5.68 42.30
N LEU A 1114 -1.32 -6.28 43.50
CA LEU A 1114 -1.17 -7.72 43.68
C LEU A 1114 -2.29 -8.50 42.98
N MET A 1115 -3.55 -8.05 43.12
CA MET A 1115 -4.68 -8.69 42.45
C MET A 1115 -4.60 -8.57 40.93
N ASP A 1116 -4.11 -7.45 40.40
CA ASP A 1116 -3.88 -7.28 38.97
C ASP A 1116 -2.73 -8.17 38.45
N LEU A 1117 -1.64 -8.28 39.22
CA LEU A 1117 -0.52 -9.18 38.90
C LEU A 1117 -0.98 -10.64 38.89
N ARG A 1118 -1.80 -11.03 39.88
CA ARG A 1118 -2.39 -12.38 39.95
C ARG A 1118 -3.28 -12.67 38.75
N PHE A 1119 -4.19 -11.76 38.40
CA PHE A 1119 -5.01 -11.88 37.19
C PHE A 1119 -4.13 -12.09 35.96
N SER A 1120 -3.09 -11.28 35.82
CA SER A 1120 -2.15 -11.37 34.69
C SER A 1120 -1.43 -12.72 34.64
N ALA A 1121 -0.92 -13.20 35.77
CA ALA A 1121 -0.21 -14.48 35.86
C ALA A 1121 -1.12 -15.65 35.50
N ASP A 1122 -2.35 -15.67 36.06
CA ASP A 1122 -3.33 -16.72 35.76
C ASP A 1122 -3.80 -16.68 34.30
N PHE A 1123 -3.93 -15.49 33.72
CA PHE A 1123 -4.30 -15.35 32.31
C PHE A 1123 -3.23 -15.95 31.38
N TYR A 1124 -1.97 -15.57 31.53
CA TYR A 1124 -0.88 -16.03 30.65
C TYR A 1124 -0.52 -17.51 30.87
N SER A 1125 -0.56 -18.00 32.10
CA SER A 1125 -0.26 -19.41 32.41
C SER A 1125 -1.38 -20.38 32.02
N LYS A 1126 -2.66 -20.05 32.29
CA LYS A 1126 -3.79 -21.01 32.17
C LYS A 1126 -4.68 -20.79 30.94
N ILE A 1127 -4.91 -19.53 30.56
CA ILE A 1127 -5.94 -19.18 29.56
C ILE A 1127 -5.32 -18.92 28.18
N PHE A 1128 -4.19 -18.23 28.13
CA PHE A 1128 -3.59 -17.77 26.90
C PHE A 1128 -3.38 -18.92 25.90
N ASP A 1129 -2.60 -19.94 26.26
CA ASP A 1129 -2.26 -21.04 25.36
C ASP A 1129 -3.50 -21.81 24.86
N ARG A 1130 -4.52 -21.96 25.72
CA ARG A 1130 -5.76 -22.69 25.41
C ARG A 1130 -6.68 -21.92 24.47
N ARG A 1131 -6.82 -20.59 24.67
CA ARG A 1131 -7.89 -19.79 24.04
C ARG A 1131 -7.41 -18.66 23.15
N PHE A 1132 -6.21 -18.13 23.35
CA PHE A 1132 -5.65 -16.95 22.68
C PHE A 1132 -4.36 -17.22 21.89
N GLY A 1133 -3.64 -18.31 22.19
CA GLY A 1133 -2.33 -18.64 21.62
C GLY A 1133 -2.37 -19.32 20.25
N GLY A 1134 -3.55 -19.64 19.72
CA GLY A 1134 -3.74 -20.14 18.35
C GLY A 1134 -3.20 -21.55 18.06
N ARG A 1135 -2.65 -22.26 19.07
CA ARG A 1135 -2.19 -23.66 18.95
C ARG A 1135 -3.30 -24.59 18.47
N VAL A 1136 -4.52 -24.38 18.98
CA VAL A 1136 -5.71 -25.16 18.58
C VAL A 1136 -6.11 -24.92 17.11
N ASP A 1137 -5.81 -23.74 16.57
CA ASP A 1137 -6.15 -23.34 15.20
C ASP A 1137 -4.98 -23.57 14.20
N ASN A 1138 -3.96 -24.37 14.57
CA ASN A 1138 -2.73 -24.60 13.80
C ASN A 1138 -1.96 -23.32 13.42
N ASN A 1139 -2.11 -22.25 14.21
CA ASN A 1139 -1.41 -20.99 14.00
C ASN A 1139 -0.86 -20.47 15.34
N PRO A 1140 0.20 -21.12 15.88
CA PRO A 1140 0.74 -20.74 17.18
C PRO A 1140 1.34 -19.33 17.12
N ARG A 1141 1.08 -18.54 18.17
CA ARG A 1141 1.66 -17.21 18.32
C ARG A 1141 2.27 -17.01 19.70
N THR A 1142 3.24 -16.11 19.77
CA THR A 1142 3.82 -15.67 21.04
C THR A 1142 2.88 -14.71 21.79
N PRO A 1143 2.82 -14.79 23.13
CA PRO A 1143 2.10 -13.83 23.96
C PRO A 1143 2.86 -12.49 24.03
N LEU A 1144 2.14 -11.41 24.35
CA LEU A 1144 2.72 -10.08 24.57
C LEU A 1144 3.58 -10.02 25.84
N LEU A 1145 3.12 -10.68 26.91
CA LEU A 1145 3.91 -10.94 28.10
C LEU A 1145 4.15 -12.43 28.23
N ARG A 1146 5.39 -12.82 28.49
CA ARG A 1146 5.74 -14.22 28.71
C ARG A 1146 5.22 -14.68 30.07
N ASP A 1147 4.79 -15.94 30.15
CA ASP A 1147 4.37 -16.53 31.43
C ASP A 1147 5.50 -16.43 32.47
N SER A 1148 6.73 -16.75 32.09
CA SER A 1148 7.88 -16.73 32.99
C SER A 1148 8.17 -15.35 33.60
N THR A 1149 7.91 -14.24 32.89
CA THR A 1149 8.15 -12.89 33.41
C THR A 1149 7.11 -12.46 34.43
N VAL A 1150 5.85 -12.78 34.17
CA VAL A 1150 4.73 -12.46 35.06
C VAL A 1150 4.78 -13.35 36.29
N SER A 1151 4.95 -14.66 36.09
CA SER A 1151 5.09 -15.64 37.16
C SER A 1151 6.35 -15.42 38.01
N GLY A 1152 7.47 -15.00 37.40
CA GLY A 1152 8.69 -14.63 38.11
C GLY A 1152 8.53 -13.39 38.99
N SER A 1153 7.79 -12.37 38.54
CA SER A 1153 7.45 -11.20 39.35
C SER A 1153 6.62 -11.58 40.58
N LEU A 1154 5.70 -12.52 40.40
CA LEU A 1154 4.84 -13.03 41.45
C LEU A 1154 5.62 -13.91 42.44
N TYR A 1155 6.54 -14.76 41.96
CA TYR A 1155 7.38 -15.61 42.79
C TYR A 1155 8.25 -14.82 43.80
N VAL A 1156 8.80 -13.67 43.39
CA VAL A 1156 9.57 -12.79 44.30
C VAL A 1156 8.72 -12.26 45.45
N LEU A 1157 7.45 -11.97 45.20
CA LEU A 1157 6.52 -11.56 46.26
C LEU A 1157 6.16 -12.74 47.16
N ASP A 1158 5.95 -13.92 46.58
CA ASP A 1158 5.69 -15.15 47.35
C ASP A 1158 6.85 -15.49 48.30
N GLN A 1159 8.12 -15.33 47.87
CA GLN A 1159 9.29 -15.52 48.74
C GLN A 1159 9.29 -14.56 49.95
N ARG A 1160 8.85 -13.31 49.76
CA ARG A 1160 8.75 -12.34 50.86
C ARG A 1160 7.57 -12.67 51.78
N LEU A 1161 6.45 -13.10 51.22
CA LEU A 1161 5.29 -13.56 51.97
C LEU A 1161 5.64 -14.81 52.81
N ASP A 1162 6.46 -15.71 52.28
CA ASP A 1162 6.93 -16.90 52.98
C ASP A 1162 7.69 -16.56 54.27
N ALA A 1163 8.47 -15.46 54.28
CA ALA A 1163 9.15 -14.98 55.48
C ALA A 1163 8.17 -14.46 56.56
N ILE A 1164 7.15 -13.70 56.14
CA ILE A 1164 6.10 -13.16 57.03
C ILE A 1164 5.25 -14.28 57.62
N ARG A 1165 4.85 -15.24 56.78
CA ARG A 1165 4.08 -16.44 57.11
C ARG A 1165 4.70 -17.28 58.22
N THR A 1166 6.03 -17.38 58.24
CA THR A 1166 6.75 -18.17 59.26
C THR A 1166 6.92 -17.45 60.59
N SER A 1167 6.60 -16.15 60.67
CA SER A 1167 6.73 -15.38 61.91
C SER A 1167 5.68 -15.81 62.96
N PRO A 1168 6.05 -15.86 64.25
CA PRO A 1168 5.14 -16.28 65.32
C PRO A 1168 3.99 -15.28 65.52
N GLU A 1169 4.29 -13.97 65.45
CA GLU A 1169 3.30 -12.88 65.57
C GLU A 1169 2.20 -12.99 64.50
N PHE A 1170 2.58 -13.34 63.26
CA PHE A 1170 1.61 -13.51 62.18
C PHE A 1170 0.72 -14.75 62.37
N LYS A 1171 1.26 -15.85 62.92
CA LYS A 1171 0.48 -17.06 63.20
C LYS A 1171 -0.61 -16.82 64.24
N GLU A 1172 -0.32 -16.04 65.28
CA GLU A 1172 -1.33 -15.65 66.28
C GLU A 1172 -2.46 -14.83 65.65
N VAL A 1173 -2.10 -13.83 64.84
CA VAL A 1173 -3.08 -13.01 64.10
C VAL A 1173 -3.91 -13.85 63.11
N LEU A 1174 -3.29 -14.81 62.43
CA LEU A 1174 -3.98 -15.74 61.52
C LEU A 1174 -4.94 -16.67 62.28
N ARG A 1175 -4.54 -17.16 63.46
CA ARG A 1175 -5.38 -17.97 64.34
C ARG A 1175 -6.62 -17.19 64.75
N ASP A 1176 -6.45 -15.98 65.27
CA ASP A 1176 -7.55 -15.10 65.69
C ASP A 1176 -8.50 -14.74 64.52
N TYR A 1177 -7.95 -14.57 63.31
CA TYR A 1177 -8.75 -14.39 62.11
C TYR A 1177 -9.60 -15.63 61.78
N SER A 1178 -8.99 -16.82 61.85
CA SER A 1178 -9.66 -18.10 61.55
C SER A 1178 -10.76 -18.47 62.55
N LEU A 1179 -10.62 -18.03 63.81
CA LEU A 1179 -11.59 -18.23 64.89
C LEU A 1179 -12.66 -17.13 64.94
N GLY A 1180 -12.46 -16.02 64.23
CA GLY A 1180 -13.38 -14.89 64.25
C GLY A 1180 -13.33 -14.08 65.55
N THR A 1181 -12.17 -14.04 66.23
CA THR A 1181 -11.94 -13.31 67.50
C THR A 1181 -11.01 -12.10 67.34
N LEU A 1182 -10.61 -11.79 66.11
CA LEU A 1182 -9.62 -10.75 65.78
C LEU A 1182 -10.00 -9.32 66.23
N GLY A 1183 -9.10 -8.69 67.00
CA GLY A 1183 -9.26 -7.32 67.51
C GLY A 1183 -8.79 -6.21 66.55
N THR A 1184 -8.47 -5.04 67.11
CA THR A 1184 -7.81 -3.95 66.38
C THR A 1184 -6.34 -4.29 66.14
N LEU A 1185 -5.91 -4.25 64.87
CA LEU A 1185 -4.53 -4.52 64.47
C LEU A 1185 -3.77 -3.22 64.20
N ASP A 1186 -2.46 -3.26 64.41
CA ASP A 1186 -1.55 -2.25 63.92
C ASP A 1186 -1.58 -2.16 62.38
N GLU A 1187 -1.29 -0.99 61.84
CA GLU A 1187 -1.30 -0.74 60.39
C GLU A 1187 -0.44 -1.74 59.57
N PRO A 1188 0.82 -2.07 59.95
CA PRO A 1188 1.63 -3.03 59.18
C PRO A 1188 1.08 -4.46 59.23
N THR A 1189 0.68 -4.95 60.40
CA THR A 1189 0.17 -6.33 60.58
C THR A 1189 -1.16 -6.52 59.86
N SER A 1190 -2.02 -5.49 59.83
CA SER A 1190 -3.24 -5.46 59.03
C SER A 1190 -2.98 -5.60 57.52
N LYS A 1191 -1.94 -4.94 57.00
CA LYS A 1191 -1.54 -5.05 55.57
C LYS A 1191 -0.95 -6.42 55.24
N GLU A 1192 -0.16 -6.99 56.14
CA GLU A 1192 0.42 -8.33 56.00
C GLU A 1192 -0.64 -9.43 56.01
N LEU A 1193 -1.62 -9.35 56.93
CA LEU A 1193 -2.78 -10.25 56.95
C LEU A 1193 -3.57 -10.16 55.65
N ALA A 1194 -3.91 -8.95 55.21
CA ALA A 1194 -4.62 -8.74 53.95
C ALA A 1194 -3.85 -9.31 52.73
N TRP A 1195 -2.52 -9.20 52.71
CA TRP A 1195 -1.69 -9.78 51.65
C TRP A 1195 -1.82 -11.30 51.61
N TYR A 1196 -1.62 -11.98 52.74
CA TYR A 1196 -1.74 -13.43 52.84
C TYR A 1196 -3.12 -13.93 52.40
N LEU A 1197 -4.19 -13.30 52.91
CA LEU A 1197 -5.57 -13.67 52.60
C LEU A 1197 -5.91 -13.54 51.11
N LEU A 1198 -5.51 -12.43 50.47
CA LEU A 1198 -5.74 -12.21 49.03
C LEU A 1198 -4.93 -13.16 48.15
N ARG A 1199 -3.65 -13.40 48.50
CA ARG A 1199 -2.76 -14.25 47.69
C ARG A 1199 -3.26 -15.69 47.66
N ASN A 1200 -3.72 -16.20 48.80
CA ASN A 1200 -4.16 -17.58 48.98
C ASN A 1200 -5.67 -17.79 48.76
N SER A 1201 -6.44 -16.73 48.46
CA SER A 1201 -7.91 -16.77 48.34
C SER A 1201 -8.61 -17.37 49.56
N VAL A 1202 -8.10 -17.08 50.76
CA VAL A 1202 -8.66 -17.63 52.00
C VAL A 1202 -10.11 -17.16 52.17
N PRO A 1203 -11.08 -18.02 52.53
CA PRO A 1203 -12.46 -17.62 52.82
C PRO A 1203 -12.57 -16.50 53.87
N ALA A 1204 -13.67 -15.76 53.86
CA ALA A 1204 -13.97 -14.77 54.91
C ALA A 1204 -14.00 -15.44 56.29
N SER A 1205 -13.63 -14.72 57.34
CA SER A 1205 -13.65 -15.25 58.72
C SER A 1205 -15.03 -15.82 59.11
N THR A 1206 -16.13 -15.19 58.65
CA THR A 1206 -17.49 -15.69 58.82
C THR A 1206 -17.72 -17.07 58.18
N LEU A 1207 -17.10 -17.33 57.03
CA LEU A 1207 -17.18 -18.64 56.38
C LEU A 1207 -16.27 -19.65 57.06
N LEU A 1208 -15.08 -19.24 57.54
CA LEU A 1208 -14.16 -20.12 58.25
C LEU A 1208 -14.76 -20.63 59.57
N THR A 1209 -15.47 -19.80 60.33
CA THR A 1209 -16.14 -20.25 61.56
C THR A 1209 -17.28 -21.24 61.27
N ILE A 1210 -18.06 -21.00 60.22
CA ILE A 1210 -19.10 -21.93 59.75
C ILE A 1210 -18.47 -23.25 59.31
N LEU A 1211 -17.43 -23.20 58.47
CA LEU A 1211 -16.71 -24.38 58.00
C LEU A 1211 -16.07 -25.16 59.15
N LYS A 1212 -15.55 -24.49 60.19
CA LYS A 1212 -15.04 -25.15 61.41
C LYS A 1212 -16.15 -25.93 62.11
N SER A 1213 -17.30 -25.31 62.36
CA SER A 1213 -18.44 -25.98 63.01
C SER A 1213 -18.93 -27.19 62.20
N LEU A 1214 -19.09 -27.04 60.88
CA LEU A 1214 -19.48 -28.14 59.99
C LEU A 1214 -18.43 -29.26 59.94
N ALA A 1215 -17.15 -28.93 60.00
CA ALA A 1215 -16.07 -29.93 60.06
C ALA A 1215 -16.09 -30.70 61.38
N GLN A 1216 -16.33 -30.03 62.51
CA GLN A 1216 -16.48 -30.67 63.81
C GLN A 1216 -17.72 -31.56 63.87
N ASP A 1217 -18.85 -31.09 63.35
CA ASP A 1217 -20.09 -31.86 63.26
C ASP A 1217 -19.92 -33.11 62.37
N ALA A 1218 -19.28 -32.97 61.21
CA ALA A 1218 -19.01 -34.09 60.31
C ALA A 1218 -18.02 -35.10 60.93
N HIS A 1219 -17.00 -34.62 61.65
CA HIS A 1219 -16.08 -35.49 62.37
C HIS A 1219 -16.82 -36.26 63.49
N ASN A 1220 -17.67 -35.59 64.27
CA ASN A 1220 -18.45 -36.22 65.34
C ASN A 1220 -19.52 -37.21 64.84
N GLN A 1221 -20.11 -36.96 63.67
CA GLN A 1221 -21.16 -37.82 63.10
C GLN A 1221 -20.60 -39.09 62.45
N CYS A 1222 -19.40 -39.03 61.88
CA CYS A 1222 -18.80 -40.14 61.13
C CYS A 1222 -17.88 -41.04 61.99
N LEU A 1223 -17.37 -40.54 63.12
CA LEU A 1223 -16.44 -41.26 64.00
C LEU A 1223 -17.18 -42.34 64.80
N GLY A 1224 -16.81 -43.62 64.62
CA GLY A 1224 -17.37 -44.75 65.37
C GLY A 1224 -18.70 -45.32 64.85
N VAL A 1225 -19.12 -44.92 63.64
CA VAL A 1225 -20.31 -45.45 62.93
C VAL A 1225 -19.85 -46.46 61.86
N ALA A 1226 -20.57 -47.57 61.71
CA ALA A 1226 -20.21 -48.61 60.75
C ALA A 1226 -20.34 -48.13 59.27
N PRO A 1227 -19.46 -48.57 58.35
CA PRO A 1227 -19.56 -48.22 56.94
C PRO A 1227 -20.88 -48.73 56.34
N PRO A 1228 -21.55 -47.97 55.45
CA PRO A 1228 -21.03 -46.83 54.68
C PRO A 1228 -21.25 -45.43 55.31
N GLU A 1229 -21.85 -45.34 56.49
CA GLU A 1229 -22.24 -44.05 57.11
C GLU A 1229 -21.15 -43.44 58.02
N GLY A 1230 -20.11 -44.21 58.39
CA GLY A 1230 -18.95 -43.73 59.14
C GLY A 1230 -17.69 -44.58 58.95
N THR A 1231 -16.64 -44.25 59.70
CA THR A 1231 -15.33 -44.95 59.66
C THR A 1231 -14.63 -44.90 61.01
N ASP A 1232 -13.86 -45.95 61.31
CA ASP A 1232 -12.93 -45.99 62.46
C ASP A 1232 -11.53 -45.44 62.08
N ASP A 1233 -11.26 -45.23 60.79
CA ASP A 1233 -10.01 -44.62 60.29
C ASP A 1233 -10.08 -43.09 60.35
N VAL A 1234 -9.61 -42.56 61.48
CA VAL A 1234 -9.57 -41.12 61.79
C VAL A 1234 -8.72 -40.34 60.77
N ALA A 1235 -7.62 -40.93 60.27
CA ALA A 1235 -6.73 -40.25 59.34
C ALA A 1235 -7.36 -40.10 57.95
N ALA A 1236 -8.08 -41.12 57.48
CA ALA A 1236 -8.82 -41.06 56.24
C ALA A 1236 -10.03 -40.12 56.33
N LEU A 1237 -10.72 -40.08 57.48
CA LEU A 1237 -11.84 -39.17 57.73
C LEU A 1237 -11.40 -37.71 57.70
N ASP A 1238 -10.30 -37.37 58.39
CA ASP A 1238 -9.74 -36.02 58.41
C ASP A 1238 -9.30 -35.55 57.02
N LEU A 1239 -8.71 -36.45 56.22
CA LEU A 1239 -8.34 -36.14 54.83
C LEU A 1239 -9.57 -35.90 53.95
N GLY A 1240 -10.61 -36.72 54.11
CA GLY A 1240 -11.89 -36.57 53.41
C GLY A 1240 -12.60 -35.25 53.74
N ILE A 1241 -12.68 -34.92 55.03
CA ILE A 1241 -13.23 -33.64 55.51
C ILE A 1241 -12.42 -32.47 54.94
N LYS A 1242 -11.08 -32.57 54.92
CA LYS A 1242 -10.20 -31.54 54.33
C LYS A 1242 -10.47 -31.30 52.84
N GLU A 1243 -10.65 -32.35 52.04
CA GLU A 1243 -10.99 -32.20 50.61
C GLU A 1243 -12.37 -31.56 50.40
N VAL A 1244 -13.36 -31.94 51.21
CA VAL A 1244 -14.69 -31.31 51.20
C VAL A 1244 -14.62 -29.84 51.61
N LEU A 1245 -13.83 -29.50 52.63
CA LEU A 1245 -13.58 -28.12 53.05
C LEU A 1245 -12.93 -27.30 51.93
N HIS A 1246 -11.92 -27.85 51.25
CA HIS A 1246 -11.25 -27.19 50.13
C HIS A 1246 -12.22 -26.95 48.96
N ALA A 1247 -13.00 -27.96 48.58
CA ALA A 1247 -13.98 -27.85 47.49
C ALA A 1247 -15.10 -26.85 47.84
N THR A 1248 -15.63 -26.90 49.07
CA THR A 1248 -16.71 -26.03 49.53
C THR A 1248 -16.24 -24.59 49.68
N GLY A 1249 -15.09 -24.38 50.33
CA GLY A 1249 -14.48 -23.06 50.49
C GLY A 1249 -14.09 -22.44 49.15
N THR A 1250 -13.60 -23.23 48.18
CA THR A 1250 -13.30 -22.76 46.82
C THR A 1250 -14.57 -22.38 46.04
N LYS A 1251 -15.68 -23.13 46.19
CA LYS A 1251 -16.95 -22.78 45.52
C LYS A 1251 -17.63 -21.56 46.13
N MET A 1252 -17.48 -21.36 47.44
CA MET A 1252 -18.08 -20.25 48.17
C MET A 1252 -17.21 -18.98 48.17
N THR A 1253 -15.97 -19.04 47.67
CA THR A 1253 -15.13 -17.87 47.42
C THR A 1253 -15.18 -17.48 45.96
N ILE A 1254 -15.47 -16.21 45.69
CA ILE A 1254 -15.37 -15.66 44.32
C ILE A 1254 -13.89 -15.36 44.06
N ALA A 1255 -13.14 -16.38 43.62
CA ALA A 1255 -11.70 -16.29 43.41
C ALA A 1255 -11.30 -16.20 41.92
N LEU A 1256 -10.20 -15.50 41.66
CA LEU A 1256 -9.54 -15.45 40.35
C LEU A 1256 -8.85 -16.78 40.05
N GLY A 1257 -9.45 -17.62 39.21
CA GLY A 1257 -8.82 -18.79 38.58
C GLY A 1257 -8.43 -19.93 39.52
N THR A 1258 -7.43 -19.73 40.39
CA THR A 1258 -7.14 -20.59 41.53
C THR A 1258 -8.07 -20.28 42.70
N GLY A 1259 -8.70 -21.32 43.25
CA GLY A 1259 -9.51 -21.23 44.46
C GLY A 1259 -8.70 -20.94 45.72
N TRP A 1260 -9.23 -21.42 46.85
CA TRP A 1260 -8.53 -21.42 48.12
C TRP A 1260 -7.26 -22.29 48.03
N SER A 1261 -6.09 -21.76 48.38
CA SER A 1261 -4.84 -22.51 48.19
C SER A 1261 -4.74 -23.70 49.15
N ALA A 1262 -4.38 -24.88 48.62
CA ALA A 1262 -4.23 -26.11 49.41
C ALA A 1262 -3.28 -25.93 50.61
N ARG A 1263 -2.19 -25.16 50.42
CA ARG A 1263 -1.22 -24.85 51.48
C ARG A 1263 -1.83 -24.05 52.63
N SER A 1264 -2.67 -23.06 52.32
CA SER A 1264 -3.31 -22.25 53.36
C SER A 1264 -4.38 -23.02 54.14
N ILE A 1265 -4.95 -24.08 53.54
CA ILE A 1265 -5.90 -24.95 54.23
C ILE A 1265 -5.19 -25.74 55.33
N ASP A 1266 -4.00 -26.28 55.03
CA ASP A 1266 -3.18 -26.95 56.04
C ASP A 1266 -2.87 -26.02 57.22
N GLU A 1267 -2.46 -24.79 56.91
CA GLU A 1267 -2.15 -23.78 57.93
C GLU A 1267 -3.39 -23.41 58.76
N ILE A 1268 -4.57 -23.26 58.15
CA ILE A 1268 -5.82 -22.91 58.86
C ILE A 1268 -6.35 -24.08 59.72
N VAL A 1269 -6.28 -25.31 59.20
CA VAL A 1269 -6.69 -26.51 59.94
C VAL A 1269 -5.74 -26.75 61.13
N GLU A 1270 -4.45 -26.48 60.98
CA GLU A 1270 -3.47 -26.49 62.08
C GLU A 1270 -3.85 -25.46 63.16
N MET A 1271 -4.18 -24.22 62.77
CA MET A 1271 -4.64 -23.20 63.71
C MET A 1271 -5.96 -23.57 64.43
N TRP A 1272 -6.84 -24.36 63.81
CA TRP A 1272 -8.06 -24.88 64.44
C TRP A 1272 -7.80 -26.00 65.46
N LYS A 1273 -6.67 -26.70 65.38
CA LYS A 1273 -6.28 -27.78 66.30
C LYS A 1273 -5.55 -27.26 67.54
N GLU A 1274 -4.92 -26.09 67.44
CA GLU A 1274 -4.28 -25.38 68.56
C GLU A 1274 -5.29 -24.65 69.49
N SER A 1275 -6.59 -24.69 69.16
CA SER A 1275 -7.71 -24.18 69.98
C SER A 1275 -8.42 -25.30 70.70
#